data_AF-A0A7W4P6R5-F1
#
_entry.id   AF-A0A7W4P6R5-F1
#
_cell.length_a   1.000
_cell.length_b   1.000
_cell.length_c   1.000
_cell.angle_alpha   90.00
_cell.angle_beta   90.00
_cell.angle_gamma   90.00
#
_symmetry.space_group_name_H-M   'P 1'
#
loop_
_entity.id
_entity.type
_entity.pdbx_description
1 polymer ?
#
loop_
_entity_poly.entity_id
_entity_poly.type
_entity_poly.pdbx_seq_one_letter_code
_entity_poly.pdbx_strand_id
1 'polypeptide(L)'
;MKILLDIQGAQTESRFRGIGRQTASLADAIIRNAGPHDVHILLNHRLHESREELYRKYSQALPRDNIHIFQTPGGTAERDPENGWRTLAAEYIREHVIARLNPDILHMSSLFEGYVDDAVTSIGKLDANYITAVTLHDLIPLLDPKRYLSELRPRRHWYRRAQFLKRADLLLSVSEHSKREAVDHLAIPEDRVVVMSAGVESDFRPARSSDAYNADVRRKFDIMRRFFLHVGSVDPRKNVEYIFQAVSKLQGQKAQNYQIVFAGRLFPEEIARLKIAAARNGVNASSLRFCQFVSEKELVELYQTCDAVLFPSTHEGFGLPALEGMACGAPTFVANATSLPEVVGHSEMTFDPYQPLDLTQKLQNIIDLPEYVHDIREKGLARAATLTWDRSAQIAIAAFENTKAAQPLEKLHYFQGLSQLEAKRKKRMAFISPLPGVESGIATYSAQLLKELACHYEIECLGVPGEEVKDEWILANFTLRDVEFFKRNYRSYDVVIYSVGNNSLTSYMIPLLENYPGFVILHDFFLSDFFDWASNTGVMPYEDFFRVLYKTHGATALLEERRNGRQFAVTKFACNAPVFENALGVIVHSSWAIHAAKKLYGPSVADRMTVIPHLKLVRGSKSRDIARAKLSLTKDDILVCSFGHITIRKRTDEIVNAWLASTISHLPNARLVLIGSIEQSDYGNQLKSLCEKNNIHITGYASDELYQCYLDAADLAVQLRKESRGETSGTVLDALSAGVPVVIDGDGPFTELPKSIVVTFGRDRIFTSLQNIFEKFSEDQGVFKENSVNGMSYIDKIHAPNAVSRKFVEFFNSREMRKRASDQNVIQALADFNAPVVPSDDDFDRMAVAMNFATPKLRLRQILYDVTVLAESDAKTGIQRVVRGILANLIESPPEGFRIEPVRMDGHQLRYARQFNTHTFDIPSWVYPDSPVDYDEGDIYLSIDWVPDRLMNIEGFLADFRRNGGRSIICVHDLLPLEQPQFFPDFMEMLMQRWFQCALRISDQLVCVSQTTAQQVAFFADAMDPTLDHDVAVDYFPLAADIAASLPSQGVPENGLSALQKIQGNVTFLMVGTIEPRKGHRQIFEAMRRLWREGANVNLVIVGKKGWMMDEFCTELKGAPQYDKSLFWFDGISDEFLERLYEASTALIAASEGEGFGLPIVEAIKHGKPLIARDIPVFREVAGDDAFYFSESNPDDTARRLKEWIALYTRGKVPESNGRRIYTWKEATEILIDRIFSSKHYLNICAEKDENYKLTSDHCASQTGAAR
;
A
#
# COMPACT_ATOMS: atom_id res chain seq x y z
N MET A 1 12.84 -20.86 4.61
CA MET A 1 13.68 -19.70 4.25
C MET A 1 12.87 -18.80 3.36
N LYS A 2 13.13 -17.49 3.38
CA LYS A 2 12.59 -16.54 2.42
C LYS A 2 13.53 -16.43 1.22
N ILE A 3 13.11 -16.87 0.04
CA ILE A 3 13.90 -16.88 -1.20
C ILE A 3 13.35 -15.81 -2.14
N LEU A 4 14.14 -14.79 -2.46
CA LEU A 4 13.76 -13.74 -3.40
C LEU A 4 14.49 -13.95 -4.73
N LEU A 5 13.72 -14.12 -5.81
CA LEU A 5 14.24 -14.28 -7.16
C LEU A 5 14.18 -12.94 -7.92
N ASP A 6 15.34 -12.37 -8.24
CA ASP A 6 15.46 -11.27 -9.19
C ASP A 6 15.50 -11.84 -10.61
N ILE A 7 14.40 -11.63 -11.33
CA ILE A 7 14.15 -12.18 -12.67
C ILE A 7 14.20 -11.12 -13.76
N GLN A 8 14.96 -10.03 -13.57
CA GLN A 8 15.11 -8.99 -14.61
C GLN A 8 15.57 -9.54 -15.97
N GLY A 9 16.30 -10.68 -16.01
CA GLY A 9 16.65 -11.33 -17.29
C GLY A 9 15.44 -11.81 -18.11
N ALA A 10 14.30 -12.09 -17.48
CA ALA A 10 13.03 -12.36 -18.16
C ALA A 10 12.29 -11.06 -18.57
N GLN A 11 12.71 -9.90 -18.05
CA GLN A 11 12.11 -8.62 -18.35
C GLN A 11 12.80 -7.85 -19.49
N THR A 12 14.12 -8.01 -19.66
CA THR A 12 14.93 -7.30 -20.66
C THR A 12 14.85 -7.93 -22.05
N GLU A 13 15.61 -7.38 -23.00
CA GLU A 13 15.84 -7.98 -24.33
C GLU A 13 16.32 -9.45 -24.28
N SER A 14 16.87 -9.88 -23.13
CA SER A 14 17.23 -11.27 -22.88
C SER A 14 16.03 -12.23 -22.97
N ARG A 15 14.78 -11.75 -22.82
CA ARG A 15 13.54 -12.54 -22.99
C ARG A 15 13.39 -13.19 -24.37
N PHE A 16 13.99 -12.57 -25.40
CA PHE A 16 14.01 -13.09 -26.76
C PHE A 16 15.24 -13.98 -27.05
N ARG A 17 16.04 -14.28 -26.02
CA ARG A 17 17.28 -15.06 -26.09
C ARG A 17 17.28 -16.15 -25.03
N GLY A 18 18.31 -17.00 -25.05
CA GLY A 18 18.43 -18.13 -24.13
C GLY A 18 18.46 -17.74 -22.65
N ILE A 19 18.98 -16.56 -22.27
CA ILE A 19 19.09 -16.16 -20.86
C ILE A 19 17.72 -15.87 -20.23
N GLY A 20 16.84 -15.16 -20.94
CA GLY A 20 15.52 -14.82 -20.40
C GLY A 20 14.63 -16.04 -20.25
N ARG A 21 14.69 -16.99 -21.21
CA ARG A 21 13.98 -18.27 -21.06
C ARG A 21 14.52 -19.08 -19.87
N GLN A 22 15.85 -19.20 -19.74
CA GLN A 22 16.44 -19.86 -18.57
C GLN A 22 16.04 -19.21 -17.24
N THR A 23 15.96 -17.88 -17.21
CA THR A 23 15.52 -17.13 -16.04
C THR A 23 14.11 -17.52 -15.63
N ALA A 24 13.16 -17.52 -16.58
CA ALA A 24 11.77 -17.89 -16.32
C ALA A 24 11.64 -19.39 -15.95
N SER A 25 12.28 -20.29 -16.70
CA SER A 25 12.16 -21.73 -16.48
C SER A 25 12.77 -22.17 -15.14
N LEU A 26 13.89 -21.58 -14.72
CA LEU A 26 14.47 -21.83 -13.40
C LEU A 26 13.60 -21.26 -12.28
N ALA A 27 13.04 -20.05 -12.44
CA ALA A 27 12.13 -19.48 -11.45
C ALA A 27 10.88 -20.35 -11.26
N ASP A 28 10.24 -20.78 -12.35
CA ASP A 28 9.09 -21.68 -12.32
C ASP A 28 9.45 -23.01 -11.61
N ALA A 29 10.63 -23.56 -11.89
CA ALA A 29 11.08 -24.79 -11.26
C ALA A 29 11.39 -24.64 -9.78
N ILE A 30 11.99 -23.51 -9.36
CA ILE A 30 12.20 -23.20 -7.93
C ILE A 30 10.85 -23.10 -7.22
N ILE A 31 9.85 -22.41 -7.80
CA ILE A 31 8.50 -22.31 -7.23
C ILE A 31 7.88 -23.70 -7.07
N ARG A 32 7.95 -24.56 -8.10
CA ARG A 32 7.43 -25.94 -8.03
C ARG A 32 8.13 -26.82 -6.99
N ASN A 33 9.42 -26.61 -6.74
CA ASN A 33 10.25 -27.43 -5.86
C ASN A 33 10.54 -26.76 -4.50
N ALA A 34 9.87 -25.65 -4.17
CA ALA A 34 10.18 -24.82 -3.01
C ALA A 34 10.00 -25.52 -1.65
N GLY A 35 9.15 -26.56 -1.58
CA GLY A 35 8.84 -27.24 -0.33
C GLY A 35 8.31 -26.26 0.72
N PRO A 36 8.91 -26.19 1.93
CA PRO A 36 8.47 -25.28 3.00
C PRO A 36 9.06 -23.85 2.87
N HIS A 37 9.77 -23.53 1.80
CA HIS A 37 10.35 -22.20 1.60
C HIS A 37 9.31 -21.20 1.09
N ASP A 38 9.44 -19.96 1.54
CA ASP A 38 8.61 -18.83 1.14
C ASP A 38 9.28 -18.12 -0.04
N VAL A 39 8.75 -18.33 -1.25
CA VAL A 39 9.34 -17.85 -2.50
C VAL A 39 8.68 -16.55 -2.94
N HIS A 40 9.52 -15.59 -3.30
CA HIS A 40 9.13 -14.27 -3.76
C HIS A 40 9.77 -13.94 -5.10
N ILE A 41 9.09 -13.11 -5.89
CA ILE A 41 9.58 -12.58 -7.16
C ILE A 41 9.85 -11.08 -7.01
N LEU A 42 10.95 -10.60 -7.60
CA LEU A 42 11.24 -9.17 -7.73
C LEU A 42 11.20 -8.75 -9.20
N LEU A 43 10.39 -7.74 -9.51
CA LEU A 43 10.24 -7.13 -10.83
C LEU A 43 10.67 -5.66 -10.84
N ASN A 44 11.29 -5.21 -11.93
CA ASN A 44 11.62 -3.81 -12.16
C ASN A 44 10.46 -3.08 -12.84
N HIS A 45 9.98 -1.98 -12.23
CA HIS A 45 8.87 -1.17 -12.73
C HIS A 45 9.13 -0.58 -14.12
N ARG A 46 10.38 -0.21 -14.45
CA ARG A 46 10.73 0.49 -15.71
C ARG A 46 10.75 -0.41 -16.94
N LEU A 47 10.82 -1.74 -16.75
CA LEU A 47 10.77 -2.73 -17.83
C LEU A 47 9.31 -3.12 -18.14
N HIS A 48 8.54 -2.15 -18.60
CA HIS A 48 7.08 -2.22 -18.72
C HIS A 48 6.59 -3.25 -19.76
N GLU A 49 7.32 -3.47 -20.86
CA GLU A 49 6.92 -4.36 -21.96
C GLU A 49 6.71 -5.83 -21.57
N SER A 50 7.30 -6.27 -20.45
CA SER A 50 7.29 -7.66 -19.97
C SER A 50 6.70 -7.81 -18.58
N ARG A 51 6.62 -6.71 -17.82
CA ARG A 51 6.18 -6.69 -16.42
C ARG A 51 4.78 -7.26 -16.24
N GLU A 52 3.83 -6.82 -17.07
CA GLU A 52 2.41 -7.20 -16.92
C GLU A 52 2.20 -8.70 -17.15
N GLU A 53 2.81 -9.24 -18.20
CA GLU A 53 2.77 -10.67 -18.50
C GLU A 53 3.34 -11.51 -17.35
N LEU A 54 4.49 -11.11 -16.81
CA LEU A 54 5.12 -11.82 -15.70
C LEU A 54 4.34 -11.68 -14.39
N TYR A 55 3.82 -10.49 -14.07
CA TYR A 55 2.99 -10.30 -12.88
C TYR A 55 1.74 -11.17 -12.94
N ARG A 56 1.04 -11.20 -14.09
CA ARG A 56 -0.14 -12.05 -14.30
C ARG A 56 0.21 -13.53 -14.15
N LYS A 57 1.32 -13.97 -14.76
CA LYS A 57 1.81 -15.35 -14.65
C LYS A 57 2.06 -15.75 -13.19
N TYR A 58 2.83 -14.95 -12.44
CA TYR A 58 3.24 -15.35 -11.10
C TYR A 58 2.14 -15.13 -10.05
N SER A 59 1.19 -14.22 -10.26
CA SER A 59 0.05 -14.03 -9.34
C SER A 59 -0.94 -15.19 -9.35
N GLN A 60 -0.87 -16.07 -10.37
CA GLN A 60 -1.58 -17.35 -10.38
C GLN A 60 -0.85 -18.44 -9.58
N ALA A 61 0.46 -18.30 -9.37
CA ALA A 61 1.30 -19.32 -8.72
C ALA A 61 1.71 -18.94 -7.28
N LEU A 62 1.71 -17.65 -6.94
CA LEU A 62 2.14 -17.10 -5.66
C LEU A 62 1.10 -16.10 -5.14
N PRO A 63 0.99 -15.91 -3.81
CA PRO A 63 0.23 -14.79 -3.24
C PRO A 63 0.68 -13.45 -3.84
N ARG A 64 -0.23 -12.48 -3.97
CA ARG A 64 0.10 -11.14 -4.52
C ARG A 64 1.22 -10.46 -3.69
N ASP A 65 1.18 -10.60 -2.37
CA ASP A 65 2.18 -10.08 -1.43
C ASP A 65 3.57 -10.72 -1.62
N ASN A 66 3.66 -11.81 -2.40
CA ASN A 66 4.93 -12.45 -2.73
C ASN A 66 5.57 -11.91 -4.02
N ILE A 67 4.91 -11.01 -4.73
CA ILE A 67 5.39 -10.41 -5.98
C ILE A 67 5.69 -8.94 -5.74
N HIS A 68 6.99 -8.62 -5.68
CA HIS A 68 7.47 -7.29 -5.35
C HIS A 68 7.85 -6.54 -6.61
N ILE A 69 7.48 -5.27 -6.68
CA ILE A 69 7.91 -4.37 -7.75
C ILE A 69 8.82 -3.33 -7.10
N PHE A 70 9.93 -2.98 -7.74
CA PHE A 70 10.75 -1.84 -7.33
C PHE A 70 10.81 -0.80 -8.44
N GLN A 71 10.90 0.47 -8.06
CA GLN A 71 11.00 1.59 -8.99
C GLN A 71 12.40 2.19 -8.99
N THR A 72 12.86 2.61 -10.16
CA THR A 72 14.11 3.35 -10.37
C THR A 72 13.80 4.71 -11.01
N PRO A 73 14.72 5.68 -10.94
CA PRO A 73 14.58 6.96 -11.65
C PRO A 73 14.40 6.79 -13.18
N GLY A 74 14.76 5.63 -13.76
CA GLY A 74 14.70 5.40 -15.20
C GLY A 74 15.81 6.13 -15.96
N GLY A 75 16.03 5.77 -17.23
CA GLY A 75 17.17 6.30 -17.98
C GLY A 75 18.48 5.83 -17.35
N THR A 76 18.62 4.52 -17.18
CA THR A 76 19.74 3.86 -16.48
C THR A 76 20.61 3.03 -17.42
N ALA A 77 20.27 2.94 -18.71
CA ALA A 77 21.10 2.24 -19.70
C ALA A 77 22.52 2.80 -19.75
N GLU A 78 23.51 1.98 -19.38
CA GLU A 78 24.92 2.40 -19.25
C GLU A 78 25.64 2.66 -20.59
N ARG A 79 25.02 2.30 -21.72
CA ARG A 79 25.50 2.69 -23.05
C ARG A 79 25.59 4.22 -23.17
N ASP A 80 24.66 4.94 -22.55
CA ASP A 80 24.63 6.39 -22.49
C ASP A 80 25.54 6.91 -21.34
N PRO A 81 26.52 7.79 -21.61
CA PRO A 81 27.38 8.34 -20.55
C PRO A 81 26.65 9.11 -19.47
N GLU A 82 25.56 9.79 -19.82
CA GLU A 82 24.87 10.72 -18.92
C GLU A 82 24.16 9.97 -17.79
N ASN A 83 23.89 8.68 -18.01
CA ASN A 83 23.19 7.80 -17.07
C ASN A 83 24.10 7.21 -15.98
N GLY A 84 25.41 7.46 -16.01
CA GLY A 84 26.34 6.83 -15.08
C GLY A 84 25.99 7.07 -13.61
N TRP A 85 25.53 8.28 -13.27
CA TRP A 85 25.09 8.60 -11.91
C TRP A 85 23.71 8.02 -11.58
N ARG A 86 22.75 8.08 -12.53
CA ARG A 86 21.41 7.50 -12.40
C ARG A 86 21.47 6.00 -12.13
N THR A 87 22.37 5.30 -12.83
CA THR A 87 22.64 3.87 -12.64
C THR A 87 23.09 3.58 -11.21
N LEU A 88 24.04 4.36 -10.70
CA LEU A 88 24.58 4.16 -9.36
C LEU A 88 23.55 4.47 -8.28
N ALA A 89 22.73 5.50 -8.47
CA ALA A 89 21.62 5.80 -7.59
C ALA A 89 20.56 4.68 -7.60
N ALA A 90 20.18 4.19 -8.78
CA ALA A 90 19.24 3.09 -8.92
C ALA A 90 19.75 1.78 -8.28
N GLU A 91 21.06 1.53 -8.28
CA GLU A 91 21.68 0.39 -7.60
C GLU A 91 21.48 0.45 -6.08
N TYR A 92 21.68 1.62 -5.47
CA TYR A 92 21.39 1.82 -4.05
C TYR A 92 19.92 1.63 -3.74
N ILE A 93 19.02 2.18 -4.56
CA ILE A 93 17.57 2.03 -4.37
C ILE A 93 17.15 0.56 -4.49
N ARG A 94 17.66 -0.18 -5.48
CA ARG A 94 17.35 -1.60 -5.65
C ARG A 94 17.83 -2.43 -4.45
N GLU A 95 19.10 -2.30 -4.06
CA GLU A 95 19.61 -3.04 -2.89
C GLU A 95 18.88 -2.63 -1.61
N HIS A 96 18.45 -1.38 -1.50
CA HIS A 96 17.64 -0.91 -0.40
C HIS A 96 16.30 -1.65 -0.32
N VAL A 97 15.55 -1.70 -1.43
CA VAL A 97 14.28 -2.44 -1.51
C VAL A 97 14.49 -3.91 -1.16
N ILE A 98 15.52 -4.56 -1.70
CA ILE A 98 15.83 -5.96 -1.38
C ILE A 98 16.11 -6.15 0.12
N ALA A 99 16.91 -5.28 0.72
CA ALA A 99 17.22 -5.34 2.15
C ALA A 99 15.95 -5.19 3.02
N ARG A 100 14.99 -4.36 2.60
CA ARG A 100 13.68 -4.22 3.29
C ARG A 100 12.85 -5.49 3.22
N LEU A 101 12.81 -6.13 2.05
CA LEU A 101 12.14 -7.42 1.85
C LEU A 101 12.73 -8.51 2.75
N ASN A 102 13.96 -8.33 3.24
CA ASN A 102 14.65 -9.20 4.18
C ASN A 102 14.63 -10.68 3.74
N PRO A 103 15.08 -10.99 2.52
CA PRO A 103 15.23 -12.37 2.12
C PRO A 103 16.30 -13.06 2.97
N ASP A 104 16.24 -14.38 3.08
CA ASP A 104 17.40 -15.16 3.50
C ASP A 104 18.37 -15.33 2.33
N ILE A 105 17.83 -15.49 1.12
CA ILE A 105 18.54 -15.70 -0.14
C ILE A 105 18.01 -14.71 -1.19
N LEU A 106 18.91 -13.93 -1.78
CA LEU A 106 18.67 -13.22 -3.05
C LEU A 106 19.29 -14.05 -4.17
N HIS A 107 18.49 -14.55 -5.10
CA HIS A 107 18.98 -15.19 -6.32
C HIS A 107 18.85 -14.26 -7.51
N MET A 108 19.98 -13.96 -8.16
CA MET A 108 20.06 -13.15 -9.37
C MET A 108 20.29 -14.04 -10.59
N SER A 109 19.26 -14.18 -11.42
CA SER A 109 19.25 -15.02 -12.61
C SER A 109 20.15 -14.52 -13.76
N SER A 110 20.31 -13.20 -13.88
CA SER A 110 21.19 -12.54 -14.85
C SER A 110 21.80 -11.27 -14.28
N LEU A 111 23.12 -11.29 -14.02
CA LEU A 111 23.84 -10.16 -13.42
C LEU A 111 24.28 -9.11 -14.46
N PHE A 112 24.40 -9.48 -15.73
CA PHE A 112 25.00 -8.65 -16.79
C PHE A 112 23.99 -7.81 -17.60
N GLU A 113 22.78 -7.63 -17.10
CA GLU A 113 21.76 -6.74 -17.68
C GLU A 113 22.09 -5.25 -17.46
N GLY A 114 21.39 -4.34 -18.15
CA GLY A 114 21.45 -2.89 -17.91
C GLY A 114 22.39 -2.09 -18.82
N TYR A 115 23.01 -2.72 -19.83
CA TYR A 115 23.84 -1.97 -20.78
C TYR A 115 23.00 -1.15 -21.76
N VAL A 116 21.92 -1.72 -22.29
CA VAL A 116 21.06 -1.10 -23.32
C VAL A 116 19.66 -0.73 -22.84
N ASP A 117 19.28 -1.17 -21.64
CA ASP A 117 17.95 -1.06 -21.06
C ASP A 117 18.02 -0.54 -19.62
N ASP A 118 16.85 -0.41 -18.97
CA ASP A 118 16.71 0.11 -17.61
C ASP A 118 16.84 -0.96 -16.51
N ALA A 119 17.42 -2.12 -16.84
CA ALA A 119 17.73 -3.10 -15.81
C ALA A 119 18.87 -2.61 -14.92
N VAL A 120 18.73 -2.88 -13.63
CA VAL A 120 19.71 -2.45 -12.63
C VAL A 120 20.06 -3.65 -11.77
N THR A 121 21.33 -4.02 -11.74
CA THR A 121 21.85 -5.10 -10.92
C THR A 121 22.98 -4.57 -10.04
N SER A 122 23.27 -5.19 -8.90
CA SER A 122 24.41 -4.84 -8.05
C SER A 122 24.51 -5.83 -6.89
N ILE A 123 25.73 -5.93 -6.33
CA ILE A 123 26.03 -6.73 -5.14
C ILE A 123 26.96 -5.93 -4.23
N GLY A 124 26.55 -5.76 -2.98
CA GLY A 124 27.36 -5.17 -1.91
C GLY A 124 27.57 -3.67 -2.08
N LYS A 125 26.51 -2.93 -2.42
CA LYS A 125 26.43 -1.47 -2.26
C LYS A 125 25.98 -1.09 -0.85
N LEU A 126 25.07 -1.86 -0.28
CA LEU A 126 24.63 -1.76 1.10
C LEU A 126 25.07 -2.98 1.90
N ASP A 127 25.33 -2.78 3.19
CA ASP A 127 25.52 -3.91 4.11
C ASP A 127 24.16 -4.54 4.41
N ALA A 128 23.96 -5.77 3.97
CA ALA A 128 22.69 -6.47 4.09
C ALA A 128 22.88 -7.91 4.60
N ASN A 129 21.91 -8.38 5.38
CA ASN A 129 22.00 -9.67 6.07
C ASN A 129 21.27 -10.78 5.31
N TYR A 130 21.57 -10.93 4.02
CA TYR A 130 21.09 -12.00 3.14
C TYR A 130 22.24 -12.56 2.31
N ILE A 131 22.09 -13.82 1.86
CA ILE A 131 23.06 -14.47 0.97
C ILE A 131 22.73 -14.10 -0.47
N THR A 132 23.73 -13.66 -1.22
CA THR A 132 23.58 -13.37 -2.64
C THR A 132 24.06 -14.56 -3.47
N ALA A 133 23.12 -15.17 -4.19
CA ALA A 133 23.38 -16.23 -5.16
C ALA A 133 23.22 -15.71 -6.59
N VAL A 134 24.14 -16.05 -7.50
CA VAL A 134 24.08 -15.60 -8.91
C VAL A 134 24.18 -16.79 -9.85
N THR A 135 23.31 -16.85 -10.87
CA THR A 135 23.50 -17.81 -11.97
C THR A 135 24.65 -17.35 -12.87
N LEU A 136 25.68 -18.19 -12.98
CA LEU A 136 26.83 -17.98 -13.85
C LEU A 136 26.62 -18.73 -15.17
N HIS A 137 26.33 -17.97 -16.24
CA HIS A 137 26.12 -18.50 -17.59
C HIS A 137 27.44 -18.81 -18.32
N ASP A 138 28.32 -17.81 -18.49
CA ASP A 138 29.67 -17.96 -19.06
C ASP A 138 30.52 -16.71 -18.79
N LEU A 139 31.83 -16.80 -19.06
CA LEU A 139 32.75 -15.66 -19.07
C LEU A 139 33.38 -15.40 -20.46
N ILE A 140 32.67 -15.74 -21.54
CA ILE A 140 33.18 -15.63 -22.92
C ILE A 140 33.77 -14.24 -23.23
N PRO A 141 33.12 -13.11 -22.87
CA PRO A 141 33.68 -11.79 -23.14
C PRO A 141 35.01 -11.49 -22.42
N LEU A 142 35.29 -12.13 -21.28
CA LEU A 142 36.56 -11.98 -20.56
C LEU A 142 37.69 -12.77 -21.23
N LEU A 143 37.37 -13.89 -21.86
CA LEU A 143 38.33 -14.79 -22.49
C LEU A 143 38.72 -14.32 -23.90
N ASP A 144 37.80 -13.65 -24.60
CA ASP A 144 38.10 -12.96 -25.87
C ASP A 144 37.71 -11.47 -25.83
N PRO A 145 38.43 -10.66 -25.02
CA PRO A 145 38.10 -9.25 -24.84
C PRO A 145 38.38 -8.43 -26.10
N LYS A 146 39.28 -8.90 -26.99
CA LYS A 146 39.56 -8.22 -28.27
C LYS A 146 38.34 -8.24 -29.17
N ARG A 147 37.55 -9.30 -29.12
CA ARG A 147 36.35 -9.46 -29.93
C ARG A 147 35.11 -8.83 -29.29
N TYR A 148 34.89 -9.09 -28.01
CA TYR A 148 33.63 -8.74 -27.34
C TYR A 148 33.70 -7.44 -26.53
N LEU A 149 34.90 -7.02 -26.10
CA LEU A 149 35.13 -5.87 -25.21
C LEU A 149 36.16 -4.88 -25.81
N SER A 150 36.17 -4.74 -27.14
CA SER A 150 37.07 -3.84 -27.86
C SER A 150 36.78 -2.37 -27.54
N GLU A 151 35.51 -2.02 -27.41
CA GLU A 151 35.04 -0.69 -27.05
C GLU A 151 35.11 -0.43 -25.54
N LEU A 152 35.49 0.80 -25.16
CA LEU A 152 35.72 1.17 -23.76
C LEU A 152 34.49 1.02 -22.86
N ARG A 153 33.29 1.35 -23.37
CA ARG A 153 32.05 1.40 -22.57
C ARG A 153 31.47 0.02 -22.26
N PRO A 154 31.18 -0.86 -23.25
CA PRO A 154 30.80 -2.24 -22.96
C PRO A 154 31.81 -2.93 -22.05
N ARG A 155 33.12 -2.70 -22.27
CA ARG A 155 34.19 -3.22 -21.42
C ARG A 155 34.09 -2.75 -19.97
N ARG A 156 33.89 -1.45 -19.73
CA ARG A 156 33.74 -0.90 -18.38
C ARG A 156 32.52 -1.48 -17.67
N HIS A 157 31.37 -1.53 -18.35
CA HIS A 157 30.15 -2.13 -17.82
C HIS A 157 30.39 -3.60 -17.45
N TRP A 158 30.89 -4.40 -18.39
CA TRP A 158 31.11 -5.84 -18.19
C TRP A 158 32.09 -6.12 -17.04
N TYR A 159 33.24 -5.41 -16.97
CA TYR A 159 34.19 -5.58 -15.86
C TYR A 159 33.59 -5.18 -14.50
N ARG A 160 32.73 -4.16 -14.45
CA ARG A 160 32.02 -3.78 -13.22
C ARG A 160 31.09 -4.91 -12.75
N ARG A 161 30.35 -5.54 -13.67
CA ARG A 161 29.50 -6.70 -13.38
C ARG A 161 30.30 -7.94 -12.98
N ALA A 162 31.42 -8.21 -13.63
CA ALA A 162 32.33 -9.28 -13.25
C ALA A 162 32.92 -9.10 -11.83
N GLN A 163 33.15 -7.85 -11.41
CA GLN A 163 33.55 -7.57 -10.03
C GLN A 163 32.44 -7.93 -9.02
N PHE A 164 31.16 -7.77 -9.38
CA PHE A 164 30.05 -8.19 -8.52
C PHE A 164 29.99 -9.72 -8.35
N LEU A 165 30.35 -10.51 -9.36
CA LEU A 165 30.46 -11.99 -9.20
C LEU A 165 31.40 -12.36 -8.05
N LYS A 166 32.51 -11.64 -7.87
CA LYS A 166 33.46 -11.90 -6.77
C LYS A 166 32.88 -11.61 -5.39
N ARG A 167 31.89 -10.71 -5.32
CA ARG A 167 31.19 -10.31 -4.08
C ARG A 167 30.01 -11.22 -3.74
N ALA A 168 29.54 -12.04 -4.68
CA ALA A 168 28.48 -13.01 -4.40
C ALA A 168 28.96 -14.05 -3.38
N ASP A 169 28.04 -14.47 -2.51
CA ASP A 169 28.29 -15.55 -1.54
C ASP A 169 28.30 -16.92 -2.24
N LEU A 170 27.49 -17.07 -3.29
CA LEU A 170 27.31 -18.30 -4.04
C LEU A 170 27.15 -18.04 -5.54
N LEU A 171 27.81 -18.83 -6.37
CA LEU A 171 27.58 -18.90 -7.81
C LEU A 171 26.98 -20.25 -8.19
N LEU A 172 25.87 -20.21 -8.94
CA LEU A 172 25.23 -21.38 -9.55
C LEU A 172 25.66 -21.44 -11.01
N SER A 173 26.66 -22.28 -11.32
CA SER A 173 27.16 -22.40 -12.68
C SER A 173 26.30 -23.36 -13.51
N VAL A 174 26.06 -23.00 -14.77
CA VAL A 174 25.34 -23.85 -15.72
C VAL A 174 26.18 -25.02 -16.24
N SER A 175 27.50 -25.04 -16.00
CA SER A 175 28.41 -26.12 -16.43
C SER A 175 29.62 -26.25 -15.52
N GLU A 176 30.30 -27.40 -15.54
CA GLU A 176 31.61 -27.52 -14.87
C GLU A 176 32.65 -26.64 -15.58
N HIS A 177 32.56 -26.52 -16.91
CA HIS A 177 33.42 -25.60 -17.66
C HIS A 177 33.30 -24.14 -17.19
N SER A 178 32.08 -23.59 -17.10
CA SER A 178 31.88 -22.21 -16.64
C SER A 178 32.25 -22.03 -15.17
N LYS A 179 32.11 -23.07 -14.33
CA LYS A 179 32.69 -23.06 -12.98
C LYS A 179 34.20 -22.88 -13.02
N ARG A 180 34.92 -23.64 -13.86
CA ARG A 180 36.38 -23.49 -14.02
C ARG A 180 36.76 -22.12 -14.54
N GLU A 181 35.99 -21.55 -15.47
CA GLU A 181 36.23 -20.18 -15.94
C GLU A 181 36.22 -19.17 -14.78
N ALA A 182 35.25 -19.26 -13.88
CA ALA A 182 35.18 -18.37 -12.71
C ALA A 182 36.31 -18.60 -11.70
N VAL A 183 36.69 -19.85 -11.44
CA VAL A 183 37.80 -20.18 -10.54
C VAL A 183 39.12 -19.65 -11.13
N ASP A 184 39.41 -19.98 -12.38
CA ASP A 184 40.73 -19.73 -12.98
C ASP A 184 40.93 -18.26 -13.38
N HIS A 185 39.88 -17.59 -13.89
CA HIS A 185 40.00 -16.22 -14.43
C HIS A 185 39.49 -15.13 -13.49
N LEU A 186 38.60 -15.45 -12.55
CA LEU A 186 38.12 -14.50 -11.54
C LEU A 186 38.67 -14.77 -10.15
N ALA A 187 39.42 -15.87 -9.95
CA ALA A 187 39.95 -16.29 -8.65
C ALA A 187 38.84 -16.44 -7.59
N ILE A 188 37.70 -16.97 -8.01
CA ILE A 188 36.60 -17.28 -7.10
C ILE A 188 36.89 -18.64 -6.43
N PRO A 189 36.87 -18.74 -5.09
CA PRO A 189 36.99 -20.00 -4.36
C PRO A 189 36.03 -21.07 -4.89
N GLU A 190 36.54 -22.28 -5.09
CA GLU A 190 35.81 -23.38 -5.73
C GLU A 190 34.58 -23.82 -4.93
N ASP A 191 34.63 -23.70 -3.60
CA ASP A 191 33.55 -24.00 -2.66
C ASP A 191 32.37 -23.00 -2.75
N ARG A 192 32.59 -21.82 -3.33
CA ARG A 192 31.52 -20.85 -3.65
C ARG A 192 30.84 -21.10 -4.99
N VAL A 193 31.25 -22.10 -5.76
CA VAL A 193 30.68 -22.38 -7.09
C VAL A 193 30.10 -23.79 -7.16
N VAL A 194 28.77 -23.85 -7.29
CA VAL A 194 28.01 -25.10 -7.42
C VAL A 194 27.56 -25.27 -8.88
N VAL A 195 27.83 -26.43 -9.46
CA VAL A 195 27.32 -26.78 -10.80
C VAL A 195 25.87 -27.19 -10.68
N MET A 196 24.98 -26.32 -11.14
CA MET A 196 23.53 -26.50 -11.14
C MET A 196 23.06 -27.21 -12.42
N SER A 197 23.79 -27.01 -13.53
CA SER A 197 23.34 -27.33 -14.89
C SER A 197 22.09 -26.55 -15.32
N ALA A 198 21.87 -26.42 -16.63
CA ALA A 198 20.58 -25.96 -17.15
C ALA A 198 19.64 -27.15 -17.42
N GLY A 199 18.36 -26.84 -17.61
CA GLY A 199 17.32 -27.82 -17.89
C GLY A 199 16.68 -27.66 -19.26
N VAL A 200 15.83 -28.62 -19.62
CA VAL A 200 14.94 -28.55 -20.78
C VAL A 200 13.47 -28.49 -20.35
N GLU A 201 12.66 -27.71 -21.06
CA GLU A 201 11.22 -27.62 -20.86
C GLU A 201 10.48 -28.87 -21.37
N SER A 202 9.33 -29.19 -20.76
CA SER A 202 8.55 -30.41 -21.07
C SER A 202 7.99 -30.46 -22.49
N ASP A 203 7.90 -29.32 -23.16
CA ASP A 203 7.41 -29.20 -24.53
C ASP A 203 8.42 -29.76 -25.55
N PHE A 204 9.71 -29.77 -25.21
CA PHE A 204 10.75 -30.44 -25.99
C PHE A 204 10.73 -31.93 -25.70
N ARG A 205 9.93 -32.65 -26.48
CA ARG A 205 9.74 -34.09 -26.36
C ARG A 205 9.59 -34.74 -27.73
N PRO A 206 9.79 -36.06 -27.85
CA PRO A 206 9.63 -36.74 -29.12
C PRO A 206 8.19 -36.63 -29.66
N ALA A 207 8.04 -36.42 -30.96
CA ALA A 207 6.74 -36.49 -31.62
C ALA A 207 6.22 -37.94 -31.67
N ARG A 208 4.90 -38.11 -31.76
CA ARG A 208 4.29 -39.28 -32.40
C ARG A 208 4.49 -39.14 -33.92
N SER A 209 5.74 -39.29 -34.37
CA SER A 209 6.13 -39.02 -35.76
C SER A 209 5.41 -39.97 -36.71
N SER A 210 4.83 -39.40 -37.77
CA SER A 210 4.33 -40.12 -38.95
C SER A 210 4.93 -39.47 -40.20
N ASP A 211 5.03 -40.22 -41.29
CA ASP A 211 5.55 -39.67 -42.56
C ASP A 211 4.73 -38.46 -43.05
N ALA A 212 3.43 -38.43 -42.75
CA ALA A 212 2.55 -37.31 -43.05
C ALA A 212 2.92 -36.06 -42.23
N TYR A 213 3.11 -36.19 -40.91
CA TYR A 213 3.54 -35.08 -40.05
C TYR A 213 4.89 -34.49 -40.50
N ASN A 214 5.87 -35.35 -40.76
CA ASN A 214 7.20 -34.92 -41.21
C ASN A 214 7.12 -34.20 -42.57
N ALA A 215 6.23 -34.64 -43.47
CA ALA A 215 6.00 -33.97 -44.76
C ALA A 215 5.31 -32.60 -44.60
N ASP A 216 4.40 -32.47 -43.64
CA ASP A 216 3.72 -31.21 -43.36
C ASP A 216 4.65 -30.16 -42.76
N VAL A 217 5.49 -30.53 -41.79
CA VAL A 217 6.55 -29.66 -41.24
C VAL A 217 7.49 -29.21 -42.35
N ARG A 218 7.97 -30.14 -43.18
CA ARG A 218 8.82 -29.79 -44.33
C ARG A 218 8.13 -28.80 -45.28
N ARG A 219 6.85 -29.00 -45.58
CA ARG A 219 6.07 -28.09 -46.44
C ARG A 219 5.91 -26.70 -45.80
N LYS A 220 5.63 -26.64 -44.50
CA LYS A 220 5.49 -25.40 -43.72
C LYS A 220 6.73 -24.51 -43.81
N PHE A 221 7.92 -25.13 -43.73
CA PHE A 221 9.20 -24.40 -43.79
C PHE A 221 9.84 -24.35 -45.18
N ASP A 222 9.16 -24.86 -46.21
CA ASP A 222 9.67 -24.96 -47.59
C ASP A 222 11.04 -25.67 -47.64
N ILE A 223 11.09 -26.80 -46.93
CA ILE A 223 12.18 -27.76 -46.90
C ILE A 223 11.83 -28.87 -47.90
N MET A 224 12.70 -29.06 -48.89
CA MET A 224 12.43 -29.91 -50.05
C MET A 224 12.92 -31.34 -49.87
N ARG A 225 13.83 -31.59 -48.92
CA ARG A 225 14.48 -32.89 -48.72
C ARG A 225 14.64 -33.22 -47.24
N ARG A 226 15.28 -34.36 -46.95
CA ARG A 226 15.80 -34.67 -45.61
C ARG A 226 16.79 -33.58 -45.19
N PHE A 227 16.99 -33.36 -43.89
CA PHE A 227 17.80 -32.21 -43.48
C PHE A 227 18.51 -32.36 -42.15
N PHE A 228 19.69 -31.72 -42.09
CA PHE A 228 20.41 -31.45 -40.87
C PHE A 228 20.08 -30.04 -40.38
N LEU A 229 19.88 -29.88 -39.08
CA LEU A 229 19.43 -28.64 -38.45
C LEU A 229 20.57 -27.98 -37.66
N HIS A 230 20.76 -26.69 -37.87
CA HIS A 230 21.54 -25.83 -36.98
C HIS A 230 20.63 -24.77 -36.37
N VAL A 231 20.71 -24.58 -35.05
CA VAL A 231 19.92 -23.60 -34.30
C VAL A 231 20.86 -22.61 -33.62
N GLY A 232 20.73 -21.32 -33.94
CA GLY A 232 21.54 -20.27 -33.32
C GLY A 232 21.90 -19.11 -34.26
N SER A 233 22.67 -18.16 -33.72
CA SER A 233 23.27 -17.04 -34.46
C SER A 233 24.55 -17.46 -35.20
N VAL A 234 25.07 -16.57 -36.05
CA VAL A 234 26.31 -16.80 -36.81
C VAL A 234 27.52 -16.15 -36.14
N ASP A 235 27.51 -16.02 -34.81
CA ASP A 235 28.68 -15.57 -34.08
C ASP A 235 29.86 -16.52 -34.39
N PRO A 236 31.07 -16.04 -34.68
CA PRO A 236 32.08 -16.95 -35.19
C PRO A 236 32.56 -18.00 -34.18
N ARG A 237 32.28 -17.86 -32.87
CA ARG A 237 32.44 -18.95 -31.90
C ARG A 237 31.51 -20.14 -32.17
N LYS A 238 30.38 -19.92 -32.84
CA LYS A 238 29.43 -20.98 -33.26
C LYS A 238 29.99 -21.81 -34.40
N ASN A 239 31.08 -21.37 -35.04
CA ASN A 239 31.83 -22.09 -36.07
C ASN A 239 30.95 -22.65 -37.20
N VAL A 240 29.91 -21.90 -37.61
CA VAL A 240 28.87 -22.39 -38.51
C VAL A 240 29.41 -22.80 -39.89
N GLU A 241 30.46 -22.12 -40.37
CA GLU A 241 31.11 -22.43 -41.66
C GLU A 241 31.72 -23.84 -41.69
N TYR A 242 32.05 -24.43 -40.52
CA TYR A 242 32.57 -25.79 -40.40
C TYR A 242 31.58 -26.85 -40.90
N ILE A 243 30.27 -26.60 -40.79
CA ILE A 243 29.22 -27.51 -41.29
C ILE A 243 29.41 -27.75 -42.80
N PHE A 244 29.72 -26.70 -43.57
CA PHE A 244 29.91 -26.82 -45.01
C PHE A 244 31.16 -27.63 -45.38
N GLN A 245 32.22 -27.52 -44.57
CA GLN A 245 33.46 -28.29 -44.76
C GLN A 245 33.27 -29.79 -44.53
N ALA A 246 32.34 -30.16 -43.63
CA ALA A 246 32.00 -31.54 -43.33
C ALA A 246 31.01 -32.11 -44.36
N VAL A 247 29.94 -31.37 -44.69
CA VAL A 247 28.89 -31.82 -45.60
C VAL A 247 29.40 -31.96 -47.05
N SER A 248 30.33 -31.11 -47.50
CA SER A 248 30.90 -31.21 -48.85
C SER A 248 31.69 -32.49 -49.12
N LYS A 249 32.06 -33.22 -48.06
CA LYS A 249 32.85 -34.47 -48.12
C LYS A 249 31.99 -35.73 -48.01
N LEU A 250 30.67 -35.60 -47.86
CA LEU A 250 29.76 -36.74 -47.84
C LEU A 250 29.77 -37.46 -49.20
N GLN A 251 29.67 -38.79 -49.16
CA GLN A 251 29.80 -39.64 -50.34
C GLN A 251 28.49 -40.41 -50.62
N GLY A 252 28.27 -40.75 -51.89
CA GLY A 252 27.12 -41.55 -52.33
C GLY A 252 25.89 -40.74 -52.75
N GLN A 253 25.00 -41.37 -53.52
CA GLN A 253 23.80 -40.72 -54.06
C GLN A 253 22.81 -40.28 -52.98
N LYS A 254 22.72 -41.01 -51.86
CA LYS A 254 21.84 -40.67 -50.74
C LYS A 254 22.21 -39.33 -50.08
N ALA A 255 23.49 -38.97 -50.04
CA ALA A 255 23.95 -37.71 -49.46
C ALA A 255 23.43 -36.49 -50.22
N GLN A 256 23.18 -36.61 -51.53
CA GLN A 256 22.60 -35.52 -52.35
C GLN A 256 21.14 -35.20 -51.97
N ASN A 257 20.49 -36.08 -51.19
CA ASN A 257 19.11 -35.90 -50.72
C ASN A 257 19.01 -35.13 -49.39
N TYR A 258 20.09 -34.48 -48.92
CA TYR A 258 20.08 -33.72 -47.67
C TYR A 258 20.22 -32.21 -47.89
N GLN A 259 19.49 -31.43 -47.10
CA GLN A 259 19.63 -29.99 -46.96
C GLN A 259 20.21 -29.63 -45.58
N ILE A 260 20.74 -28.42 -45.46
CA ILE A 260 21.12 -27.82 -44.18
C ILE A 260 20.11 -26.72 -43.89
N VAL A 261 19.37 -26.87 -42.80
CA VAL A 261 18.39 -25.90 -42.32
C VAL A 261 19.01 -25.10 -41.18
N PHE A 262 18.99 -23.78 -41.31
CA PHE A 262 19.39 -22.85 -40.26
C PHE A 262 18.15 -22.21 -39.65
N ALA A 263 17.93 -22.42 -38.36
CA ALA A 263 16.84 -21.82 -37.60
C ALA A 263 17.37 -20.81 -36.58
N GLY A 264 16.85 -19.58 -36.64
CA GLY A 264 17.25 -18.51 -35.72
C GLY A 264 17.13 -17.12 -36.33
N ARG A 265 17.45 -16.10 -35.54
CA ARG A 265 17.48 -14.71 -35.99
C ARG A 265 18.77 -14.45 -36.78
N LEU A 266 18.68 -14.60 -38.10
CA LEU A 266 19.78 -14.40 -39.05
C LEU A 266 19.54 -13.13 -39.87
N PHE A 267 20.50 -12.23 -39.87
CA PHE A 267 20.45 -11.00 -40.66
C PHE A 267 20.82 -11.27 -42.13
N PRO A 268 20.33 -10.45 -43.09
CA PRO A 268 20.61 -10.63 -44.52
C PRO A 268 22.11 -10.76 -44.86
N GLU A 269 22.96 -10.00 -44.18
CA GLU A 269 24.42 -10.04 -44.35
C GLU A 269 25.03 -11.38 -43.89
N GLU A 270 24.52 -11.93 -42.78
CA GLU A 270 24.96 -13.23 -42.26
C GLU A 270 24.54 -14.36 -43.19
N ILE A 271 23.31 -14.31 -43.75
CA ILE A 271 22.84 -15.25 -44.75
C ILE A 271 23.70 -15.18 -46.01
N ALA A 272 24.03 -13.97 -46.48
CA ALA A 272 24.91 -13.78 -47.63
C ALA A 272 26.30 -14.39 -47.37
N ARG A 273 26.87 -14.14 -46.17
CA ARG A 273 28.14 -14.72 -45.76
C ARG A 273 28.11 -16.26 -45.75
N LEU A 274 27.05 -16.86 -45.19
CA LEU A 274 26.89 -18.31 -45.17
C LEU A 274 26.75 -18.90 -46.57
N LYS A 275 26.01 -18.25 -47.48
CA LYS A 275 25.91 -18.66 -48.89
C LYS A 275 27.27 -18.61 -49.60
N ILE A 276 28.07 -17.57 -49.34
CA ILE A 276 29.44 -17.46 -49.88
C ILE A 276 30.33 -18.57 -49.32
N ALA A 277 30.27 -18.82 -48.00
CA ALA A 277 31.04 -19.87 -47.35
C ALA A 277 30.66 -21.26 -47.88
N ALA A 278 29.37 -21.53 -48.08
CA ALA A 278 28.89 -22.77 -48.68
C ALA A 278 29.41 -22.96 -50.11
N ALA A 279 29.32 -21.92 -50.96
CA ALA A 279 29.82 -21.97 -52.33
C ALA A 279 31.34 -22.23 -52.40
N ARG A 280 32.12 -21.60 -51.52
CA ARG A 280 33.57 -21.84 -51.41
C ARG A 280 33.93 -23.28 -51.06
N ASN A 281 33.04 -23.97 -50.32
CA ASN A 281 33.21 -25.36 -49.94
C ASN A 281 32.54 -26.35 -50.91
N GLY A 282 32.00 -25.88 -52.05
CA GLY A 282 31.35 -26.74 -53.03
C GLY A 282 29.93 -27.18 -52.68
N VAL A 283 29.29 -26.55 -51.68
CA VAL A 283 27.90 -26.83 -51.30
C VAL A 283 26.95 -25.97 -52.12
N ASN A 284 26.00 -26.60 -52.81
CA ASN A 284 25.04 -25.91 -53.68
C ASN A 284 24.05 -25.07 -52.87
N ALA A 285 23.72 -23.86 -53.34
CA ALA A 285 22.76 -22.97 -52.68
C ALA A 285 21.38 -23.60 -52.45
N SER A 286 20.94 -24.50 -53.35
CA SER A 286 19.68 -25.26 -53.20
C SER A 286 19.68 -26.26 -52.04
N SER A 287 20.87 -26.57 -51.49
CA SER A 287 21.04 -27.41 -50.30
C SER A 287 20.92 -26.63 -49.00
N LEU A 288 20.69 -25.31 -49.04
CA LEU A 288 20.59 -24.46 -47.86
C LEU A 288 19.16 -23.94 -47.69
N ARG A 289 18.65 -23.98 -46.46
CA ARG A 289 17.40 -23.35 -46.07
C ARG A 289 17.60 -22.48 -44.84
N PHE A 290 17.04 -21.28 -44.86
CA PHE A 290 17.11 -20.33 -43.75
C PHE A 290 15.70 -20.06 -43.24
N CYS A 291 15.39 -20.57 -42.05
CA CYS A 291 14.12 -20.39 -41.35
C CYS A 291 14.30 -19.23 -40.36
N GLN A 292 13.95 -18.02 -40.79
CA GLN A 292 13.93 -16.85 -39.92
C GLN A 292 12.65 -16.86 -39.07
N PHE A 293 12.74 -16.36 -37.83
CA PHE A 293 11.59 -16.17 -36.92
C PHE A 293 10.78 -17.43 -36.64
N VAL A 294 11.43 -18.43 -36.03
CA VAL A 294 10.81 -19.68 -35.61
C VAL A 294 10.27 -19.52 -34.19
N SER A 295 8.98 -19.73 -33.98
CA SER A 295 8.38 -19.80 -32.63
C SER A 295 8.85 -21.05 -31.87
N GLU A 296 8.65 -21.11 -30.56
CA GLU A 296 9.09 -22.28 -29.77
C GLU A 296 8.43 -23.58 -30.22
N LYS A 297 7.12 -23.55 -30.52
CA LYS A 297 6.39 -24.71 -31.07
C LYS A 297 6.96 -25.16 -32.41
N GLU A 298 7.29 -24.22 -33.27
CA GLU A 298 7.92 -24.48 -34.56
C GLU A 298 9.34 -25.02 -34.44
N LEU A 299 10.07 -24.57 -33.42
CA LEU A 299 11.40 -25.08 -33.13
C LEU A 299 11.33 -26.55 -32.67
N VAL A 300 10.36 -26.89 -31.84
CA VAL A 300 10.05 -28.29 -31.47
C VAL A 300 9.72 -29.12 -32.71
N GLU A 301 8.87 -28.63 -33.63
CA GLU A 301 8.55 -29.31 -34.89
C GLU A 301 9.81 -29.59 -35.73
N LEU A 302 10.71 -28.60 -35.84
CA LEU A 302 11.97 -28.74 -36.57
C LEU A 302 12.90 -29.77 -35.91
N TYR A 303 13.03 -29.76 -34.59
CA TYR A 303 13.80 -30.77 -33.87
C TYR A 303 13.23 -32.18 -34.04
N GLN A 304 11.91 -32.33 -33.97
CA GLN A 304 11.25 -33.63 -34.11
C GLN A 304 11.36 -34.22 -35.53
N THR A 305 11.62 -33.40 -36.53
CA THR A 305 11.61 -33.79 -37.96
C THR A 305 13.01 -33.88 -38.57
N CYS A 306 14.03 -33.27 -37.96
CA CYS A 306 15.38 -33.27 -38.51
C CYS A 306 16.07 -34.63 -38.38
N ASP A 307 17.01 -34.89 -39.28
CA ASP A 307 17.78 -36.14 -39.29
C ASP A 307 19.01 -36.07 -38.36
N ALA A 308 19.53 -34.88 -38.13
CA ALA A 308 20.52 -34.60 -37.08
C ALA A 308 20.57 -33.11 -36.75
N VAL A 309 20.88 -32.77 -35.50
CA VAL A 309 21.21 -31.42 -35.04
C VAL A 309 22.72 -31.23 -35.02
N LEU A 310 23.21 -30.13 -35.60
CA LEU A 310 24.62 -29.81 -35.71
C LEU A 310 24.96 -28.56 -34.91
N PHE A 311 25.81 -28.72 -33.90
CA PHE A 311 26.21 -27.63 -33.00
C PHE A 311 27.75 -27.52 -32.90
N PRO A 312 28.42 -26.95 -33.92
CA PRO A 312 29.88 -26.92 -34.03
C PRO A 312 30.58 -25.86 -33.16
N SER A 313 29.89 -25.28 -32.19
CA SER A 313 30.41 -24.17 -31.39
C SER A 313 31.73 -24.51 -30.70
N THR A 314 32.75 -23.68 -30.88
CA THR A 314 34.06 -23.80 -30.21
C THR A 314 34.07 -23.26 -28.79
N HIS A 315 33.03 -22.51 -28.39
CA HIS A 315 32.88 -22.00 -27.02
C HIS A 315 31.41 -21.80 -26.66
N GLU A 316 30.94 -22.44 -25.58
CA GLU A 316 29.61 -22.26 -24.98
C GLU A 316 29.66 -22.34 -23.45
N GLY A 317 28.77 -21.61 -22.78
CA GLY A 317 28.49 -21.78 -21.35
C GLY A 317 27.75 -23.09 -21.03
N PHE A 318 26.83 -23.52 -21.90
CA PHE A 318 26.12 -24.79 -21.76
C PHE A 318 25.79 -25.44 -23.12
N GLY A 319 24.90 -24.82 -23.91
CA GLY A 319 24.45 -25.36 -25.19
C GLY A 319 23.01 -25.90 -25.18
N LEU A 320 22.04 -25.09 -24.73
CA LEU A 320 20.62 -25.45 -24.71
C LEU A 320 20.08 -26.04 -26.03
N PRO A 321 20.41 -25.50 -27.23
CA PRO A 321 19.91 -26.07 -28.48
C PRO A 321 20.29 -27.53 -28.71
N ALA A 322 21.42 -27.99 -28.15
CA ALA A 322 21.82 -29.39 -28.22
C ALA A 322 20.96 -30.24 -27.28
N LEU A 323 20.70 -29.76 -26.05
CA LEU A 323 19.83 -30.43 -25.10
C LEU A 323 18.39 -30.54 -25.59
N GLU A 324 17.84 -29.46 -26.18
CA GLU A 324 16.51 -29.45 -26.80
C GLU A 324 16.39 -30.46 -27.94
N GLY A 325 17.39 -30.52 -28.82
CA GLY A 325 17.44 -31.50 -29.91
C GLY A 325 17.42 -32.94 -29.39
N MET A 326 18.24 -33.23 -28.36
CA MET A 326 18.25 -34.53 -27.69
C MET A 326 16.89 -34.87 -27.06
N ALA A 327 16.26 -33.92 -26.37
CA ALA A 327 14.96 -34.10 -25.72
C ALA A 327 13.83 -34.39 -26.72
N CYS A 328 13.88 -33.76 -27.90
CA CYS A 328 12.98 -34.05 -29.02
C CYS A 328 13.28 -35.38 -29.75
N GLY A 329 14.37 -36.07 -29.38
CA GLY A 329 14.79 -37.33 -29.99
C GLY A 329 15.56 -37.18 -31.31
N ALA A 330 16.10 -35.99 -31.58
CA ALA A 330 16.98 -35.78 -32.73
C ALA A 330 18.41 -36.27 -32.42
N PRO A 331 19.05 -37.05 -33.31
CA PRO A 331 20.47 -37.31 -33.21
C PRO A 331 21.25 -35.99 -33.18
N THR A 332 21.97 -35.73 -32.10
CA THR A 332 22.62 -34.43 -31.88
C THR A 332 24.13 -34.59 -31.87
N PHE A 333 24.81 -33.82 -32.71
CA PHE A 333 26.26 -33.77 -32.77
C PHE A 333 26.78 -32.40 -32.37
N VAL A 334 27.69 -32.38 -31.40
CA VAL A 334 28.27 -31.16 -30.84
C VAL A 334 29.79 -31.16 -31.01
N ALA A 335 30.41 -29.98 -31.07
CA ALA A 335 31.87 -29.90 -31.01
C ALA A 335 32.39 -30.41 -29.65
N ASN A 336 33.54 -31.07 -29.65
CA ASN A 336 34.26 -31.48 -28.45
C ASN A 336 35.00 -30.29 -27.84
N ALA A 337 34.26 -29.27 -27.41
CA ALA A 337 34.79 -28.02 -26.88
C ALA A 337 33.95 -27.50 -25.72
N THR A 338 34.62 -26.96 -24.69
CA THR A 338 34.00 -26.29 -23.54
C THR A 338 32.94 -27.16 -22.83
N SER A 339 31.74 -26.63 -22.58
CA SER A 339 30.64 -27.33 -21.89
C SER A 339 29.89 -28.35 -22.75
N LEU A 340 30.13 -28.43 -24.06
CA LEU A 340 29.33 -29.31 -24.91
C LEU A 340 29.46 -30.81 -24.63
N PRO A 341 30.68 -31.35 -24.35
CA PRO A 341 30.85 -32.76 -24.00
C PRO A 341 30.12 -33.15 -22.71
N GLU A 342 30.07 -32.27 -21.71
CA GLU A 342 29.34 -32.52 -20.46
C GLU A 342 27.82 -32.47 -20.67
N VAL A 343 27.31 -31.67 -21.61
CA VAL A 343 25.87 -31.65 -21.93
C VAL A 343 25.44 -32.96 -22.60
N VAL A 344 26.12 -33.39 -23.66
CA VAL A 344 25.72 -34.61 -24.40
C VAL A 344 26.10 -35.91 -23.68
N GLY A 345 27.13 -35.89 -22.84
CA GLY A 345 27.52 -37.02 -21.98
C GLY A 345 28.11 -38.25 -22.69
N HIS A 346 28.12 -38.27 -24.03
CA HIS A 346 28.58 -39.39 -24.86
C HIS A 346 29.57 -38.94 -25.93
N SER A 347 30.75 -39.54 -25.98
CA SER A 347 31.81 -39.18 -26.94
C SER A 347 31.40 -39.40 -28.40
N GLU A 348 30.51 -40.37 -28.67
CA GLU A 348 30.01 -40.62 -30.03
C GLU A 348 29.19 -39.46 -30.57
N MET A 349 28.61 -38.64 -29.70
CA MET A 349 27.86 -37.42 -30.02
C MET A 349 28.74 -36.18 -30.16
N THR A 350 30.05 -36.30 -29.90
CA THR A 350 31.02 -35.20 -30.02
C THR A 350 31.89 -35.36 -31.25
N PHE A 351 32.35 -34.26 -31.86
CA PHE A 351 33.35 -34.25 -32.94
C PHE A 351 34.44 -33.19 -32.72
N ASP A 352 35.64 -33.40 -33.26
CA ASP A 352 36.71 -32.39 -33.21
C ASP A 352 36.39 -31.18 -34.10
N PRO A 353 36.20 -29.97 -33.54
CA PRO A 353 35.82 -28.77 -34.30
C PRO A 353 36.91 -28.25 -35.26
N TYR A 354 38.07 -28.90 -35.33
CA TYR A 354 39.16 -28.59 -36.25
C TYR A 354 39.43 -29.69 -37.28
N GLN A 355 38.71 -30.82 -37.23
CA GLN A 355 38.88 -31.95 -38.16
C GLN A 355 37.56 -32.30 -38.87
N PRO A 356 37.19 -31.63 -39.98
CA PRO A 356 35.88 -31.79 -40.63
C PRO A 356 35.49 -33.23 -40.99
N LEU A 357 36.46 -34.12 -41.22
CA LEU A 357 36.23 -35.53 -41.53
C LEU A 357 35.54 -36.29 -40.38
N ASP A 358 35.74 -35.88 -39.13
CA ASP A 358 35.09 -36.50 -37.97
C ASP A 358 33.57 -36.29 -38.01
N LEU A 359 33.14 -35.04 -38.23
CA LEU A 359 31.73 -34.74 -38.44
C LEU A 359 31.19 -35.40 -39.73
N THR A 360 31.96 -35.41 -40.83
CA THR A 360 31.58 -36.09 -42.06
C THR A 360 31.25 -37.57 -41.81
N GLN A 361 32.09 -38.28 -41.06
CA GLN A 361 31.88 -39.71 -40.78
C GLN A 361 30.59 -39.95 -39.99
N LYS A 362 30.30 -39.11 -38.99
CA LYS A 362 29.07 -39.22 -38.19
C LYS A 362 27.83 -38.96 -39.03
N LEU A 363 27.87 -37.96 -39.90
CA LEU A 363 26.77 -37.66 -40.82
C LEU A 363 26.60 -38.76 -41.88
N GLN A 364 27.69 -39.36 -42.37
CA GLN A 364 27.62 -40.52 -43.27
C GLN A 364 26.94 -41.71 -42.57
N ASN A 365 27.25 -41.96 -41.30
CA ASN A 365 26.59 -43.00 -40.52
C ASN A 365 25.09 -42.72 -40.33
N ILE A 366 24.68 -41.47 -40.11
CA ILE A 366 23.24 -41.11 -40.08
C ILE A 366 22.53 -41.45 -41.39
N ILE A 367 23.21 -41.29 -42.53
CA ILE A 367 22.65 -41.56 -43.87
C ILE A 367 22.56 -43.07 -44.15
N ASP A 368 23.59 -43.82 -43.75
CA ASP A 368 23.79 -45.20 -44.19
C ASP A 368 23.36 -46.27 -43.17
N LEU A 369 23.36 -45.96 -41.87
CA LEU A 369 23.21 -46.92 -40.77
C LEU A 369 22.01 -46.58 -39.86
N PRO A 370 20.82 -47.15 -40.10
CA PRO A 370 19.63 -46.94 -39.27
C PRO A 370 19.84 -47.28 -37.79
N GLU A 371 20.64 -48.31 -37.49
CA GLU A 371 21.00 -48.72 -36.13
C GLU A 371 21.82 -47.67 -35.39
N TYR A 372 22.69 -46.95 -36.10
CA TYR A 372 23.46 -45.84 -35.53
C TYR A 372 22.56 -44.66 -35.16
N VAL A 373 21.56 -44.36 -36.01
CA VAL A 373 20.55 -43.32 -35.74
C VAL A 373 19.76 -43.66 -34.47
N HIS A 374 19.34 -44.92 -34.32
CA HIS A 374 18.62 -45.37 -33.15
C HIS A 374 19.48 -45.28 -31.88
N ASP A 375 20.72 -45.76 -31.92
CA ASP A 375 21.66 -45.70 -30.78
C ASP A 375 21.90 -44.26 -30.29
N ILE A 376 22.23 -43.34 -31.20
CA ILE A 376 22.46 -41.93 -30.84
C ILE A 376 21.19 -41.26 -30.30
N ARG A 377 20.02 -41.59 -30.86
CA ARG A 377 18.73 -41.09 -30.36
C ARG A 377 18.45 -41.57 -28.93
N GLU A 378 18.61 -42.85 -28.65
CA GLU A 378 18.37 -43.40 -27.30
C GLU A 378 19.35 -42.80 -26.28
N LYS A 379 20.64 -42.66 -26.63
CA LYS A 379 21.64 -41.98 -25.79
C LYS A 379 21.25 -40.53 -25.51
N GLY A 380 20.84 -39.79 -26.54
CA GLY A 380 20.38 -38.40 -26.39
C GLY A 380 19.17 -38.28 -25.47
N LEU A 381 18.14 -39.12 -25.66
CA LEU A 381 16.93 -39.11 -24.82
C LEU A 381 17.25 -39.46 -23.37
N ALA A 382 18.06 -40.50 -23.15
CA ALA A 382 18.48 -40.92 -21.81
C ALA A 382 19.25 -39.78 -21.10
N ARG A 383 20.14 -39.09 -21.81
CA ARG A 383 20.87 -37.94 -21.26
C ARG A 383 19.95 -36.76 -20.96
N ALA A 384 19.09 -36.38 -21.92
CA ALA A 384 18.19 -35.25 -21.77
C ALA A 384 17.23 -35.41 -20.58
N ALA A 385 16.76 -36.64 -20.31
CA ALA A 385 15.92 -36.96 -19.16
C ALA A 385 16.58 -36.67 -17.80
N THR A 386 17.92 -36.55 -17.74
CA THR A 386 18.67 -36.21 -16.51
C THR A 386 18.88 -34.71 -16.32
N LEU A 387 18.65 -33.89 -17.35
CA LEU A 387 18.92 -32.45 -17.39
C LEU A 387 17.60 -31.68 -17.44
N THR A 388 16.88 -31.67 -16.32
CA THR A 388 15.58 -30.99 -16.18
C THR A 388 15.69 -29.76 -15.30
N TRP A 389 14.81 -28.78 -15.53
CA TRP A 389 14.76 -27.58 -14.69
C TRP A 389 14.42 -27.88 -13.24
N ASP A 390 13.60 -28.90 -12.98
CA ASP A 390 13.29 -29.34 -11.61
C ASP A 390 14.54 -29.87 -10.90
N ARG A 391 15.44 -30.58 -11.61
CA ARG A 391 16.71 -31.02 -11.04
C ARG A 391 17.63 -29.83 -10.74
N SER A 392 17.73 -28.88 -11.66
CA SER A 392 18.47 -27.63 -11.45
C SER A 392 17.96 -26.86 -10.23
N ALA A 393 16.63 -26.74 -10.09
CA ALA A 393 16.00 -26.07 -8.95
C ALA A 393 16.30 -26.78 -7.62
N GLN A 394 16.24 -28.11 -7.57
CA GLN A 394 16.61 -28.90 -6.39
C GLN A 394 18.08 -28.67 -5.98
N ILE A 395 18.99 -28.63 -6.95
CA ILE A 395 20.41 -28.34 -6.69
C ILE A 395 20.59 -26.90 -6.19
N ALA A 396 19.91 -25.93 -6.81
CA ALA A 396 19.95 -24.53 -6.39
C ALA A 396 19.46 -24.36 -4.94
N ILE A 397 18.30 -24.95 -4.60
CA ILE A 397 17.74 -24.90 -3.25
C ILE A 397 18.69 -25.55 -2.23
N ALA A 398 19.23 -26.74 -2.54
CA ALA A 398 20.21 -27.39 -1.66
C ALA A 398 21.48 -26.54 -1.47
N ALA A 399 21.96 -25.86 -2.52
CA ALA A 399 23.09 -24.94 -2.42
C ALA A 399 22.74 -23.75 -1.51
N PHE A 400 21.54 -23.17 -1.65
CA PHE A 400 21.07 -22.10 -0.77
C PHE A 400 21.04 -22.52 0.71
N GLU A 401 20.50 -23.71 1.00
CA GLU A 401 20.45 -24.28 2.35
C GLU A 401 21.85 -24.47 2.93
N ASN A 402 22.76 -25.05 2.15
CA ASN A 402 24.14 -25.32 2.57
C ASN A 402 24.91 -24.02 2.85
N THR A 403 24.83 -23.03 1.96
CA THR A 403 25.50 -21.72 2.17
C THR A 403 24.93 -21.02 3.41
N LYS A 404 23.61 -21.09 3.64
CA LYS A 404 23.00 -20.53 4.85
C LYS A 404 23.44 -21.25 6.13
N ALA A 405 23.55 -22.57 6.09
CA ALA A 405 24.01 -23.37 7.22
C ALA A 405 25.50 -23.19 7.54
N ALA A 406 26.34 -22.81 6.55
CA ALA A 406 27.77 -22.56 6.73
C ALA A 406 28.09 -21.16 7.31
N GLN A 407 27.25 -20.15 7.06
CA GLN A 407 27.47 -18.77 7.55
C GLN A 407 27.59 -18.58 9.08
N PRO A 408 26.97 -19.38 9.98
CA PRO A 408 27.22 -19.29 11.42
C PRO A 408 28.70 -19.51 11.81
N LEU A 409 29.48 -20.23 10.99
CA LEU A 409 30.87 -20.59 11.28
C LEU A 409 31.90 -19.62 10.66
N GLU A 410 31.69 -19.13 9.44
CA GLU A 410 32.73 -18.34 8.74
C GLU A 410 32.70 -16.83 9.02
N LYS A 411 31.54 -16.20 9.24
CA LYS A 411 31.50 -14.81 9.74
C LYS A 411 32.10 -14.70 11.15
N LEU A 412 32.09 -15.78 11.92
CA LEU A 412 32.79 -15.86 13.19
C LEU A 412 34.31 -15.91 12.98
N HIS A 413 34.81 -16.74 12.06
CA HIS A 413 36.24 -16.99 11.89
C HIS A 413 37.00 -15.90 11.10
N TYR A 414 36.41 -15.27 10.08
CA TYR A 414 37.08 -14.21 9.32
C TYR A 414 37.25 -12.91 10.13
N PHE A 415 36.27 -12.59 10.99
CA PHE A 415 36.41 -11.48 11.95
C PHE A 415 37.29 -11.85 13.15
N GLN A 416 37.31 -13.11 13.61
CA GLN A 416 38.18 -13.56 14.69
C GLN A 416 39.67 -13.56 14.34
N GLY A 417 40.03 -13.74 13.06
CA GLY A 417 41.43 -13.72 12.61
C GLY A 417 42.10 -12.34 12.64
N LEU A 418 41.32 -11.26 12.53
CA LEU A 418 41.80 -9.87 12.61
C LEU A 418 41.48 -9.21 13.96
N SER A 419 40.54 -9.73 14.76
CA SER A 419 40.09 -9.12 16.02
C SER A 419 40.81 -9.62 17.28
N GLN A 420 41.79 -10.52 17.19
CA GLN A 420 42.50 -11.01 18.38
C GLN A 420 43.47 -9.98 19.01
N LEU A 421 43.57 -8.77 18.46
CA LEU A 421 44.36 -7.66 19.03
C LEU A 421 43.54 -6.44 19.47
N GLU A 422 42.21 -6.42 19.30
CA GLU A 422 41.38 -5.30 19.79
C GLU A 422 40.57 -5.73 21.01
N ALA A 423 40.88 -5.16 22.16
CA ALA A 423 39.97 -5.16 23.31
C ALA A 423 38.60 -4.68 22.80
N LYS A 424 37.53 -5.49 22.96
CA LYS A 424 36.16 -5.13 22.55
C LYS A 424 35.81 -3.74 23.08
N ARG A 425 35.92 -2.72 22.23
CA ARG A 425 35.51 -1.35 22.56
C ARG A 425 34.00 -1.34 22.75
N LYS A 426 33.51 -0.69 23.81
CA LYS A 426 32.07 -0.43 23.95
C LYS A 426 31.59 0.44 22.79
N LYS A 427 30.39 0.15 22.27
CA LYS A 427 29.74 0.99 21.25
C LYS A 427 29.54 2.42 21.80
N ARG A 428 29.67 3.44 20.95
CA ARG A 428 29.46 4.84 21.34
C ARG A 428 28.00 5.22 21.25
N MET A 429 27.51 5.94 22.25
CA MET A 429 26.12 6.38 22.35
C MET A 429 26.01 7.88 22.60
N ALA A 430 25.16 8.56 21.84
CA ALA A 430 24.68 9.89 22.19
C ALA A 430 23.34 9.77 22.94
N PHE A 431 23.27 10.33 24.15
CA PHE A 431 22.07 10.32 24.99
C PHE A 431 21.52 11.74 25.14
N ILE A 432 20.45 12.05 24.42
CA ILE A 432 19.81 13.37 24.38
C ILE A 432 18.58 13.35 25.28
N SER A 433 18.60 14.11 26.37
CA SER A 433 17.54 14.09 27.38
C SER A 433 17.60 15.33 28.27
N PRO A 434 16.48 15.76 28.90
CA PRO A 434 16.59 16.53 30.13
C PRO A 434 17.41 15.73 31.16
N LEU A 435 18.29 16.40 31.89
CA LEU A 435 19.15 15.80 32.92
C LEU A 435 18.95 16.57 34.24
N PRO A 436 19.26 15.98 35.41
CA PRO A 436 19.02 16.63 36.69
C PRO A 436 19.75 17.98 36.77
N GLY A 437 19.02 19.01 37.17
CA GLY A 437 19.36 20.42 36.95
C GLY A 437 18.12 21.25 36.62
N VAL A 438 17.15 20.59 35.96
CA VAL A 438 15.79 21.06 35.67
C VAL A 438 14.73 20.21 36.38
N GLU A 439 13.57 20.79 36.70
CA GLU A 439 12.44 20.10 37.34
C GLU A 439 11.72 19.19 36.33
N SER A 440 12.09 17.91 36.27
CA SER A 440 11.50 16.95 35.33
C SER A 440 11.59 15.50 35.80
N GLY A 441 10.47 14.78 35.71
CA GLY A 441 10.45 13.32 35.92
C GLY A 441 11.32 12.57 34.91
N ILE A 442 11.43 13.10 33.68
CA ILE A 442 12.29 12.54 32.63
C ILE A 442 13.76 12.68 33.02
N ALA A 443 14.16 13.83 33.59
CA ALA A 443 15.53 14.04 34.07
C ALA A 443 15.93 13.00 35.13
N THR A 444 15.03 12.71 36.06
CA THR A 444 15.24 11.69 37.10
C THR A 444 15.33 10.28 36.50
N TYR A 445 14.42 9.95 35.59
CA TYR A 445 14.44 8.66 34.88
C TYR A 445 15.73 8.45 34.09
N SER A 446 16.14 9.45 33.31
CA SER A 446 17.35 9.41 32.48
C SER A 446 18.61 9.23 33.31
N ALA A 447 18.71 9.88 34.47
CA ALA A 447 19.84 9.68 35.39
C ALA A 447 19.95 8.23 35.89
N GLN A 448 18.82 7.57 36.15
CA GLN A 448 18.80 6.16 36.58
C GLN A 448 19.15 5.22 35.42
N LEU A 449 18.60 5.47 34.22
CA LEU A 449 18.86 4.65 33.05
C LEU A 449 20.33 4.75 32.57
N LEU A 450 20.92 5.94 32.61
CA LEU A 450 22.32 6.18 32.24
C LEU A 450 23.30 5.32 33.05
N LYS A 451 23.04 5.13 34.35
CA LYS A 451 23.85 4.29 35.25
C LYS A 451 23.98 2.86 34.73
N GLU A 452 22.90 2.29 34.22
CA GLU A 452 22.88 0.93 33.70
C GLU A 452 23.36 0.84 32.25
N LEU A 453 23.00 1.81 31.39
CA LEU A 453 23.45 1.81 30.00
C LEU A 453 24.97 1.98 29.88
N ALA A 454 25.61 2.67 30.83
CA ALA A 454 27.07 2.81 30.91
C ALA A 454 27.80 1.46 31.02
N CYS A 455 27.12 0.39 31.46
CA CYS A 455 27.67 -0.96 31.46
C CYS A 455 27.88 -1.49 30.04
N HIS A 456 27.09 -1.04 29.07
CA HIS A 456 27.05 -1.55 27.70
C HIS A 456 27.67 -0.60 26.66
N TYR A 457 27.66 0.72 26.93
CA TYR A 457 28.04 1.76 25.97
C TYR A 457 29.06 2.75 26.53
N GLU A 458 29.83 3.38 25.64
CA GLU A 458 30.59 4.60 25.90
C GLU A 458 29.64 5.79 25.60
N ILE A 459 29.19 6.50 26.63
CA ILE A 459 28.07 7.46 26.52
C ILE A 459 28.56 8.90 26.58
N GLU A 460 28.11 9.72 25.63
CA GLU A 460 28.16 11.19 25.69
C GLU A 460 26.73 11.73 25.81
N CYS A 461 26.53 12.69 26.71
CA CYS A 461 25.20 13.19 27.08
C CYS A 461 24.96 14.61 26.56
N LEU A 462 23.75 14.88 26.06
CA LEU A 462 23.28 16.22 25.72
C LEU A 462 22.09 16.59 26.60
N GLY A 463 22.31 17.55 27.51
CA GLY A 463 21.27 18.16 28.35
C GLY A 463 20.44 19.22 27.62
N VAL A 464 19.55 19.88 28.36
CA VAL A 464 18.74 20.99 27.83
C VAL A 464 19.65 22.18 27.51
N PRO A 465 19.59 22.79 26.31
CA PRO A 465 20.40 23.95 25.97
C PRO A 465 20.19 25.11 26.96
N GLY A 466 21.28 25.64 27.50
CA GLY A 466 21.27 26.76 28.45
C GLY A 466 21.06 26.37 29.92
N GLU A 467 20.80 25.10 30.21
CA GLU A 467 20.60 24.59 31.58
C GLU A 467 21.83 23.83 32.08
N GLU A 468 22.19 24.04 33.35
CA GLU A 468 23.32 23.34 33.97
C GLU A 468 22.89 21.99 34.56
N VAL A 469 23.68 20.95 34.30
CA VAL A 469 23.53 19.64 34.93
C VAL A 469 24.13 19.68 36.32
N LYS A 470 23.36 19.32 37.35
CA LYS A 470 23.75 19.40 38.77
C LYS A 470 24.04 18.04 39.42
N ASP A 471 23.75 16.93 38.74
CA ASP A 471 24.01 15.58 39.28
C ASP A 471 25.50 15.25 39.24
N GLU A 472 26.12 15.14 40.42
CA GLU A 472 27.55 14.86 40.57
C GLU A 472 27.98 13.53 39.95
N TRP A 473 27.10 12.51 39.98
CA TRP A 473 27.41 11.20 39.42
C TRP A 473 27.48 11.26 37.89
N ILE A 474 26.54 11.96 37.26
CA ILE A 474 26.55 12.18 35.80
C ILE A 474 27.79 12.95 35.38
N LEU A 475 28.10 14.06 36.06
CA LEU A 475 29.28 14.91 35.75
C LEU A 475 30.60 14.14 35.88
N ALA A 476 30.69 13.19 36.80
CA ALA A 476 31.88 12.37 37.00
C ALA A 476 32.06 11.25 35.96
N ASN A 477 30.97 10.78 35.33
CA ASN A 477 30.99 9.56 34.52
C ASN A 477 30.75 9.79 33.02
N PHE A 478 30.17 10.93 32.62
CA PHE A 478 29.82 11.19 31.22
C PHE A 478 30.35 12.54 30.73
N THR A 479 30.73 12.56 29.45
CA THR A 479 31.07 13.82 28.77
C THR A 479 29.78 14.53 28.36
N LEU A 480 29.61 15.78 28.79
CA LEU A 480 28.53 16.65 28.32
C LEU A 480 28.91 17.30 26.98
N ARG A 481 28.00 17.27 26.02
CA ARG A 481 28.15 17.90 24.71
C ARG A 481 27.05 18.92 24.46
N ASP A 482 27.33 19.87 23.59
CA ASP A 482 26.32 20.77 23.05
C ASP A 482 25.75 20.25 21.72
N VAL A 483 24.71 20.93 21.26
CA VAL A 483 23.99 20.58 20.02
C VAL A 483 24.92 20.65 18.80
N GLU A 484 25.79 21.64 18.73
CA GLU A 484 26.68 21.82 17.57
C GLU A 484 27.76 20.75 17.47
N PHE A 485 28.30 20.32 18.61
CA PHE A 485 29.20 19.18 18.67
C PHE A 485 28.51 17.91 18.20
N PHE A 486 27.29 17.64 18.67
CA PHE A 486 26.52 16.47 18.26
C PHE A 486 26.29 16.45 16.74
N LYS A 487 25.83 17.57 16.16
CA LYS A 487 25.61 17.69 14.70
C LYS A 487 26.85 17.33 13.89
N ARG A 488 28.02 17.84 14.29
CA ARG A 488 29.31 17.58 13.61
C ARG A 488 29.80 16.14 13.76
N ASN A 489 29.42 15.46 14.85
CA ASN A 489 29.94 14.14 15.22
C ASN A 489 28.90 13.02 15.17
N TYR A 490 27.69 13.29 14.68
CA TYR A 490 26.57 12.34 14.64
C TYR A 490 26.98 10.97 14.05
N ARG A 491 27.70 10.98 12.92
CA ARG A 491 28.18 9.77 12.23
C ARG A 491 29.16 8.91 13.03
N SER A 492 29.67 9.43 14.16
CA SER A 492 30.63 8.73 15.02
C SER A 492 29.98 7.93 16.15
N TYR A 493 28.64 7.98 16.28
CA TYR A 493 27.88 7.22 17.25
C TYR A 493 27.27 5.97 16.62
N ASP A 494 27.29 4.87 17.37
CA ASP A 494 26.61 3.64 16.98
C ASP A 494 25.12 3.67 17.35
N VAL A 495 24.76 4.44 18.39
CA VAL A 495 23.40 4.59 18.90
C VAL A 495 23.13 6.03 19.29
N VAL A 496 21.99 6.58 18.87
CA VAL A 496 21.50 7.90 19.29
C VAL A 496 20.15 7.71 19.96
N ILE A 497 19.95 8.28 21.14
CA ILE A 497 18.70 8.18 21.90
C ILE A 497 18.18 9.57 22.24
N TYR A 498 16.89 9.80 21.99
CA TYR A 498 16.14 10.98 22.37
C TYR A 498 15.10 10.62 23.43
N SER A 499 15.08 11.32 24.56
CA SER A 499 14.07 11.14 25.59
C SER A 499 13.02 12.25 25.51
N VAL A 500 11.94 12.00 24.76
CA VAL A 500 10.92 12.99 24.38
C VAL A 500 9.68 12.87 25.27
N GLY A 501 9.19 14.00 25.77
CA GLY A 501 7.94 14.12 26.52
C GLY A 501 7.12 15.30 26.03
N ASN A 502 6.02 15.59 26.72
CA ASN A 502 5.06 16.62 26.33
C ASN A 502 5.31 17.98 27.02
N ASN A 503 6.55 18.47 27.06
CA ASN A 503 6.90 19.73 27.74
C ASN A 503 7.99 20.52 26.99
N SER A 504 8.24 21.75 27.44
CA SER A 504 9.18 22.68 26.79
C SER A 504 10.63 22.19 26.78
N LEU A 505 11.03 21.36 27.74
CA LEU A 505 12.41 20.88 27.89
C LEU A 505 12.84 19.95 26.75
N THR A 506 11.91 19.45 25.95
CA THR A 506 12.19 18.56 24.81
C THR A 506 12.10 19.26 23.46
N SER A 507 11.85 20.58 23.45
CA SER A 507 11.64 21.39 22.23
C SER A 507 12.77 21.27 21.19
N TYR A 508 14.02 21.30 21.63
CA TYR A 508 15.20 21.21 20.76
C TYR A 508 15.40 19.82 20.13
N MET A 509 14.73 18.78 20.66
CA MET A 509 14.90 17.39 20.20
C MET A 509 14.12 17.12 18.92
N ILE A 510 12.95 17.74 18.73
CA ILE A 510 12.11 17.49 17.55
C ILE A 510 12.82 17.93 16.26
N PRO A 511 13.34 19.17 16.14
CA PRO A 511 14.10 19.59 14.96
C PRO A 511 15.44 18.84 14.79
N LEU A 512 16.04 18.37 15.89
CA LEU A 512 17.23 17.52 15.81
C LEU A 512 16.91 16.15 15.24
N LEU A 513 15.83 15.53 15.69
CA LEU A 513 15.42 14.19 15.24
C LEU A 513 15.16 14.17 13.73
N GLU A 514 14.58 15.24 13.16
CA GLU A 514 14.34 15.39 11.72
C GLU A 514 15.62 15.28 10.88
N ASN A 515 16.74 15.78 11.40
CA ASN A 515 18.01 15.82 10.67
C ASN A 515 19.01 14.74 11.12
N TYR A 516 18.83 14.21 12.33
CA TYR A 516 19.72 13.25 12.97
C TYR A 516 18.92 12.13 13.65
N PRO A 517 18.30 11.21 12.90
CA PRO A 517 17.53 10.11 13.46
C PRO A 517 18.20 9.29 14.55
N GLY A 518 17.38 8.91 15.51
CA GLY A 518 17.79 8.05 16.61
C GLY A 518 16.59 7.30 17.19
N PHE A 519 16.83 6.51 18.22
CA PHE A 519 15.76 5.88 18.99
C PHE A 519 15.08 6.93 19.86
N VAL A 520 13.75 6.88 19.98
CA VAL A 520 13.00 7.81 20.82
C VAL A 520 12.38 7.06 21.98
N ILE A 521 12.70 7.45 23.22
CA ILE A 521 11.90 7.11 24.39
C ILE A 521 10.75 8.12 24.42
N LEU A 522 9.56 7.66 24.06
CA LEU A 522 8.36 8.49 24.01
C LEU A 522 7.60 8.33 25.33
N HIS A 523 7.81 9.29 26.24
CA HIS A 523 7.19 9.29 27.57
C HIS A 523 5.69 9.56 27.52
N ASP A 524 5.26 10.41 26.60
CA ASP A 524 3.87 10.79 26.40
C ASP A 524 3.47 10.54 24.94
N PHE A 525 2.39 9.79 24.71
CA PHE A 525 1.91 9.54 23.36
C PHE A 525 1.32 10.81 22.73
N PHE A 526 0.68 11.66 23.53
CA PHE A 526 0.11 12.93 23.08
C PHE A 526 1.15 14.04 23.26
N LEU A 527 1.70 14.55 22.15
CA LEU A 527 2.59 15.72 22.14
C LEU A 527 1.85 17.02 21.79
N SER A 528 0.52 17.00 21.85
CA SER A 528 -0.33 18.10 21.39
C SER A 528 -0.22 19.33 22.28
N ASP A 529 -0.04 19.15 23.59
CA ASP A 529 0.19 20.26 24.51
C ASP A 529 1.57 20.92 24.22
N PHE A 530 2.58 20.11 23.87
CA PHE A 530 3.89 20.59 23.44
C PHE A 530 3.80 21.42 22.16
N PHE A 531 3.17 20.90 21.10
CA PHE A 531 3.04 21.65 19.83
C PHE A 531 2.19 22.90 20.01
N ASP A 532 1.13 22.84 20.82
CA ASP A 532 0.32 24.01 21.13
C ASP A 532 1.14 25.11 21.83
N TRP A 533 1.85 24.73 22.89
CA TRP A 533 2.74 25.64 23.62
C TRP A 533 3.84 26.22 22.72
N ALA A 534 4.51 25.37 21.93
CA ALA A 534 5.63 25.78 21.08
C ALA A 534 5.19 26.79 20.00
N SER A 535 4.03 26.57 19.39
CA SER A 535 3.43 27.49 18.42
C SER A 535 2.94 28.79 19.07
N ASN A 536 2.41 28.74 20.31
CA ASN A 536 1.94 29.96 21.01
C ASN A 536 3.07 30.82 21.59
N THR A 537 4.24 30.22 21.87
CA THR A 537 5.41 30.93 22.41
C THR A 537 6.41 31.38 21.35
N GLY A 538 6.19 31.01 20.08
CA GLY A 538 7.10 31.33 18.97
C GLY A 538 8.37 30.47 18.93
N VAL A 539 8.44 29.40 19.73
CA VAL A 539 9.52 28.39 19.65
C VAL A 539 9.42 27.62 18.32
N MET A 540 8.20 27.42 17.84
CA MET A 540 7.90 26.91 16.50
C MET A 540 6.94 27.89 15.78
N PRO A 541 6.92 27.90 14.44
CA PRO A 541 5.87 28.56 13.67
C PRO A 541 4.46 28.24 14.18
N TYR A 542 3.57 29.23 14.11
CA TYR A 542 2.19 29.09 14.58
C TYR A 542 1.44 27.99 13.81
N GLU A 543 1.77 27.86 12.53
CA GLU A 543 1.18 26.94 11.57
C GLU A 543 1.53 25.48 11.84
N ASP A 544 2.64 25.22 12.56
CA ASP A 544 3.17 23.87 12.74
C ASP A 544 2.25 22.97 13.58
N PHE A 545 1.54 23.53 14.58
CA PHE A 545 0.49 22.80 15.29
C PHE A 545 -0.56 22.25 14.32
N PHE A 546 -1.07 23.08 13.41
CA PHE A 546 -2.09 22.69 12.44
C PHE A 546 -1.55 21.71 11.40
N ARG A 547 -0.29 21.89 10.98
CA ARG A 547 0.39 20.98 10.05
C ARG A 547 0.53 19.59 10.65
N VAL A 548 1.00 19.47 11.89
CA VAL A 548 1.13 18.18 12.59
C VAL A 548 -0.24 17.56 12.86
N LEU A 549 -1.24 18.37 13.21
CA LEU A 549 -2.61 17.92 13.42
C LEU A 549 -3.22 17.31 12.14
N TYR A 550 -3.13 18.02 11.01
CA TYR A 550 -3.58 17.53 9.70
C TYR A 550 -2.76 16.32 9.24
N LYS A 551 -1.44 16.34 9.44
CA LYS A 551 -0.57 15.23 9.06
C LYS A 551 -0.97 13.93 9.76
N THR A 552 -1.32 14.03 11.05
CA THR A 552 -1.67 12.87 11.87
C THR A 552 -3.12 12.39 11.64
N HIS A 553 -4.09 13.31 11.51
CA HIS A 553 -5.52 12.98 11.55
C HIS A 553 -6.33 13.43 10.31
N GLY A 554 -5.68 14.07 9.34
CA GLY A 554 -6.33 14.61 8.13
C GLY A 554 -7.21 15.84 8.40
N ALA A 555 -8.09 16.14 7.44
CA ALA A 555 -9.00 17.29 7.50
C ALA A 555 -9.98 17.25 8.69
N THR A 556 -10.35 16.05 9.15
CA THR A 556 -11.27 15.84 10.27
C THR A 556 -10.83 16.57 11.54
N ALA A 557 -9.55 16.50 11.89
CA ALA A 557 -9.07 17.14 13.11
C ALA A 557 -9.04 18.67 13.01
N LEU A 558 -8.77 19.22 11.82
CA LEU A 558 -8.86 20.67 11.59
C LEU A 558 -10.31 21.16 11.70
N LEU A 559 -11.27 20.39 11.21
CA LEU A 559 -12.70 20.73 11.34
C LEU A 559 -13.18 20.69 12.78
N GLU A 560 -12.77 19.68 13.52
CA GLU A 560 -13.10 19.53 14.94
C GLU A 560 -12.47 20.63 15.79
N GLU A 561 -11.24 21.03 15.47
CA GLU A 561 -10.58 22.19 16.07
C GLU A 561 -11.38 23.47 15.81
N ARG A 562 -11.79 23.70 14.56
CA ARG A 562 -12.56 24.88 14.21
C ARG A 562 -13.94 24.93 14.88
N ARG A 563 -14.63 23.79 14.99
CA ARG A 563 -15.96 23.68 15.58
C ARG A 563 -15.95 23.80 17.11
N ASN A 564 -14.99 23.14 17.76
CA ASN A 564 -14.98 22.96 19.22
C ASN A 564 -13.86 23.74 19.93
N GLY A 565 -12.97 24.38 19.18
CA GLY A 565 -11.86 25.19 19.66
C GLY A 565 -10.54 24.41 19.85
N ARG A 566 -9.45 25.17 19.92
CA ARG A 566 -8.07 24.68 20.04
C ARG A 566 -7.83 23.73 21.22
N GLN A 567 -8.35 24.07 22.40
CA GLN A 567 -8.16 23.25 23.61
C GLN A 567 -8.82 21.86 23.49
N PHE A 568 -9.94 21.78 22.75
CA PHE A 568 -10.59 20.50 22.44
C PHE A 568 -9.70 19.65 21.52
N ALA A 569 -9.12 20.25 20.48
CA ALA A 569 -8.23 19.54 19.57
C ALA A 569 -6.97 19.03 20.26
N VAL A 570 -6.31 19.87 21.07
CA VAL A 570 -5.17 19.48 21.92
C VAL A 570 -5.52 18.29 22.82
N THR A 571 -6.78 18.23 23.25
CA THR A 571 -7.23 17.19 24.17
C THR A 571 -7.54 15.86 23.47
N LYS A 572 -8.11 15.91 22.26
CA LYS A 572 -8.65 14.77 21.53
C LYS A 572 -7.63 14.12 20.59
N PHE A 573 -6.77 14.91 19.95
CA PHE A 573 -5.91 14.45 18.86
C PHE A 573 -4.45 14.47 19.29
N ALA A 574 -3.71 13.38 19.04
CA ALA A 574 -2.27 13.30 19.30
C ALA A 574 -1.45 13.95 18.16
N CYS A 575 -0.47 14.78 18.50
CA CYS A 575 0.45 15.42 17.54
C CYS A 575 1.84 14.75 17.52
N ASN A 576 1.91 13.44 17.26
CA ASN A 576 3.14 12.65 17.41
C ASN A 576 3.76 12.16 16.08
N ALA A 577 3.20 12.55 14.93
CA ALA A 577 3.74 12.17 13.61
C ALA A 577 5.23 12.52 13.43
N PRO A 578 5.74 13.71 13.84
CA PRO A 578 7.16 14.05 13.66
C PRO A 578 8.12 13.09 14.37
N VAL A 579 7.70 12.47 15.48
CA VAL A 579 8.49 11.44 16.16
C VAL A 579 8.50 10.15 15.33
N PHE A 580 7.34 9.65 14.92
CA PHE A 580 7.25 8.39 14.20
C PHE A 580 7.89 8.43 12.82
N GLU A 581 7.95 9.60 12.20
CA GLU A 581 8.59 9.82 10.89
C GLU A 581 10.10 9.73 10.93
N ASN A 582 10.71 10.21 12.01
CA ASN A 582 12.15 10.41 12.07
C ASN A 582 12.84 9.45 13.04
N ALA A 583 12.15 8.89 14.03
CA ALA A 583 12.75 7.95 14.98
C ALA A 583 13.14 6.62 14.31
N LEU A 584 14.34 6.06 14.56
CA LEU A 584 14.70 4.72 14.07
C LEU A 584 13.80 3.64 14.68
N GLY A 585 13.49 3.78 15.97
CA GLY A 585 12.54 2.96 16.73
C GLY A 585 12.01 3.75 17.91
N VAL A 586 10.81 3.40 18.40
CA VAL A 586 10.15 4.12 19.49
C VAL A 586 9.94 3.20 20.69
N ILE A 587 10.40 3.66 21.84
CA ILE A 587 10.28 2.97 23.11
C ILE A 587 9.16 3.65 23.86
N VAL A 588 8.16 2.86 24.25
CA VAL A 588 7.05 3.30 25.10
C VAL A 588 7.02 2.44 26.36
N HIS A 589 6.30 2.92 27.37
CA HIS A 589 6.22 2.25 28.67
C HIS A 589 4.95 1.40 28.86
N SER A 590 4.04 1.41 27.87
CA SER A 590 2.77 0.69 27.90
C SER A 590 2.37 0.20 26.51
N SER A 591 1.75 -0.98 26.43
CA SER A 591 1.23 -1.53 25.17
C SER A 591 0.06 -0.73 24.61
N TRP A 592 -0.64 0.03 25.47
CA TRP A 592 -1.66 1.00 25.07
C TRP A 592 -1.16 1.94 23.97
N ALA A 593 0.06 2.46 24.09
CA ALA A 593 0.61 3.40 23.10
C ALA A 593 0.88 2.71 21.75
N ILE A 594 1.26 1.43 21.77
CA ILE A 594 1.41 0.62 20.55
C ILE A 594 0.05 0.40 19.89
N HIS A 595 -0.99 0.06 20.67
CA HIS A 595 -2.36 -0.08 20.13
C HIS A 595 -2.90 1.23 19.57
N ALA A 596 -2.67 2.36 20.26
CA ALA A 596 -3.06 3.68 19.79
C ALA A 596 -2.33 4.06 18.49
N ALA A 597 -1.02 3.79 18.40
CA ALA A 597 -0.26 3.98 17.17
C ALA A 597 -0.76 3.07 16.05
N LYS A 598 -1.07 1.80 16.33
CA LYS A 598 -1.61 0.87 15.35
C LYS A 598 -2.94 1.36 14.76
N LYS A 599 -3.79 1.95 15.60
CA LYS A 599 -5.06 2.53 15.15
C LYS A 599 -4.87 3.82 14.34
N LEU A 600 -3.92 4.67 14.73
CA LEU A 600 -3.65 5.97 14.08
C LEU A 600 -2.76 5.89 12.85
N TYR A 601 -1.93 4.87 12.70
CA TYR A 601 -0.93 4.79 11.63
C TYR A 601 -0.83 3.42 10.97
N GLY A 602 -1.59 2.43 11.45
CA GLY A 602 -1.51 1.06 10.97
C GLY A 602 -0.37 0.24 11.60
N PRO A 603 -0.24 -1.05 11.20
CA PRO A 603 0.75 -1.98 11.74
C PRO A 603 2.20 -1.54 11.54
N SER A 604 2.51 -0.86 10.43
CA SER A 604 3.87 -0.43 10.08
C SER A 604 4.54 0.46 11.13
N VAL A 605 3.76 1.27 11.86
CA VAL A 605 4.28 2.06 12.97
C VAL A 605 4.41 1.24 14.23
N ALA A 606 3.40 0.42 14.54
CA ALA A 606 3.34 -0.39 15.74
C ALA A 606 4.51 -1.41 15.82
N ASP A 607 4.90 -1.99 14.70
CA ASP A 607 6.00 -2.97 14.62
C ASP A 607 7.39 -2.36 14.91
N ARG A 608 7.51 -1.03 14.85
CA ARG A 608 8.72 -0.27 15.19
C ARG A 608 8.73 0.19 16.65
N MET A 609 7.69 -0.14 17.40
CA MET A 609 7.56 0.21 18.79
C MET A 609 7.89 -0.97 19.68
N THR A 610 8.43 -0.69 20.86
CA THR A 610 8.60 -1.71 21.90
C THR A 610 8.15 -1.19 23.25
N VAL A 611 7.59 -2.09 24.06
CA VAL A 611 7.30 -1.80 25.46
C VAL A 611 8.53 -2.13 26.29
N ILE A 612 9.22 -1.09 26.74
CA ILE A 612 10.25 -1.22 27.77
C ILE A 612 9.70 -0.64 29.07
N PRO A 613 9.52 -1.45 30.13
CA PRO A 613 8.96 -0.97 31.39
C PRO A 613 9.73 0.22 31.96
N HIS A 614 9.01 1.14 32.59
CA HIS A 614 9.63 2.28 33.26
C HIS A 614 10.50 1.77 34.41
N LEU A 615 11.80 2.04 34.35
CA LEU A 615 12.78 1.63 35.35
C LEU A 615 12.39 2.08 36.76
N LYS A 616 12.45 1.16 37.73
CA LYS A 616 12.25 1.40 39.17
C LYS A 616 13.10 0.47 40.02
N LEU A 617 13.50 0.94 41.20
CA LEU A 617 14.22 0.17 42.21
C LEU A 617 13.28 -0.20 43.35
N VAL A 618 13.31 -1.47 43.78
CA VAL A 618 12.64 -1.88 45.02
C VAL A 618 13.27 -1.18 46.19
N ARG A 619 12.44 -0.65 47.09
CA ARG A 619 12.90 0.01 48.31
C ARG A 619 13.00 -0.98 49.45
N GLY A 620 14.07 -0.88 50.23
CA GLY A 620 14.27 -1.72 51.42
C GLY A 620 13.35 -1.28 52.57
N SER A 621 12.80 -2.25 53.32
CA SER A 621 11.79 -2.04 54.37
C SER A 621 12.30 -1.36 55.68
N LYS A 622 13.40 -0.60 55.66
CA LYS A 622 14.05 -0.07 56.88
C LYS A 622 13.67 1.37 57.27
N SER A 623 12.68 1.98 56.61
CA SER A 623 12.38 3.42 56.71
C SER A 623 11.02 3.79 57.32
N ARG A 624 10.02 2.87 57.33
CA ARG A 624 8.63 3.23 57.67
C ARG A 624 8.45 3.89 59.05
N ASP A 625 9.06 3.33 60.09
CA ASP A 625 8.96 3.90 61.45
C ASP A 625 9.61 5.29 61.53
N ILE A 626 10.71 5.53 60.78
CA ILE A 626 11.39 6.83 60.69
C ILE A 626 10.52 7.83 59.92
N ALA A 627 9.93 7.41 58.81
CA ALA A 627 9.08 8.22 57.98
C ALA A 627 7.80 8.65 58.72
N ARG A 628 7.15 7.71 59.43
CA ARG A 628 6.01 7.99 60.31
C ARG A 628 6.38 8.97 61.42
N ALA A 629 7.52 8.78 62.08
CA ALA A 629 7.99 9.73 63.11
C ALA A 629 8.20 11.15 62.55
N LYS A 630 8.80 11.29 61.36
CA LYS A 630 8.98 12.58 60.68
C LYS A 630 7.65 13.27 60.34
N LEU A 631 6.63 12.49 60.00
CA LEU A 631 5.29 12.98 59.68
C LEU A 631 4.38 13.13 60.92
N SER A 632 4.93 12.93 62.13
CA SER A 632 4.16 12.96 63.38
C SER A 632 2.99 11.97 63.38
N LEU A 633 3.25 10.76 62.87
CA LEU A 633 2.34 9.62 62.84
C LEU A 633 2.78 8.53 63.82
N THR A 634 1.82 7.92 64.49
CA THR A 634 2.02 6.74 65.35
C THR A 634 1.95 5.44 64.55
N LYS A 635 2.23 4.29 65.19
CA LYS A 635 2.10 2.98 64.54
C LYS A 635 0.66 2.58 64.25
N ASP A 636 -0.29 3.14 65.00
CA ASP A 636 -1.72 2.86 64.91
C ASP A 636 -2.45 3.83 63.96
N ASP A 637 -1.78 4.87 63.47
CA ASP A 637 -2.37 5.82 62.52
C ASP A 637 -2.51 5.20 61.14
N ILE A 638 -3.66 5.42 60.49
CA ILE A 638 -3.95 4.98 59.13
C ILE A 638 -3.73 6.16 58.17
N LEU A 639 -2.82 6.01 57.23
CA LEU A 639 -2.48 7.01 56.24
C LEU A 639 -2.85 6.54 54.83
N VAL A 640 -3.85 7.18 54.24
CA VAL A 640 -4.22 7.00 52.82
C VAL A 640 -3.68 8.18 52.03
N CYS A 641 -3.01 7.89 50.92
CA CYS A 641 -2.34 8.90 50.11
C CYS A 641 -2.78 8.87 48.64
N SER A 642 -2.83 10.03 48.01
CA SER A 642 -2.82 10.15 46.54
C SER A 642 -1.64 11.01 46.13
N PHE A 643 -0.86 10.56 45.13
CA PHE A 643 0.44 11.15 44.80
C PHE A 643 0.49 11.80 43.41
N GLY A 644 1.28 12.87 43.31
CA GLY A 644 1.61 13.65 42.12
C GLY A 644 0.65 14.81 41.85
N HIS A 645 0.92 15.58 40.80
CA HIS A 645 0.12 16.77 40.44
C HIS A 645 -1.39 16.48 40.38
N ILE A 646 -2.20 17.29 41.07
CA ILE A 646 -3.65 17.10 41.23
C ILE A 646 -4.36 17.81 40.08
N THR A 647 -5.03 17.03 39.23
CA THR A 647 -5.76 17.54 38.06
C THR A 647 -7.14 16.89 37.97
N ILE A 648 -8.04 17.47 37.17
CA ILE A 648 -9.37 16.89 36.92
C ILE A 648 -9.29 15.45 36.37
N ARG A 649 -8.23 15.12 35.62
CA ARG A 649 -8.02 13.76 35.10
C ARG A 649 -7.65 12.74 36.18
N LYS A 650 -7.18 13.17 37.35
CA LYS A 650 -6.86 12.26 38.47
C LYS A 650 -8.05 11.90 39.34
N ARG A 651 -9.25 12.42 39.03
CA ARG A 651 -10.50 12.15 39.77
C ARG A 651 -10.33 12.28 41.29
N THR A 652 -9.56 13.27 41.72
CA THR A 652 -9.21 13.42 43.13
C THR A 652 -10.41 13.87 43.96
N ASP A 653 -11.35 14.58 43.34
CA ASP A 653 -12.68 14.83 43.85
C ASP A 653 -13.45 13.55 44.20
N GLU A 654 -13.43 12.53 43.34
CA GLU A 654 -14.07 11.23 43.61
C GLU A 654 -13.41 10.52 44.80
N ILE A 655 -12.08 10.60 44.92
CA ILE A 655 -11.34 10.04 46.07
C ILE A 655 -11.78 10.73 47.36
N VAL A 656 -11.82 12.08 47.37
CA VAL A 656 -12.22 12.87 48.53
C VAL A 656 -13.68 12.60 48.89
N ASN A 657 -14.59 12.60 47.93
CA ASN A 657 -16.01 12.36 48.17
C ASN A 657 -16.25 10.93 48.71
N ALA A 658 -15.61 9.92 48.12
CA ALA A 658 -15.75 8.54 48.61
C ALA A 658 -15.12 8.35 50.01
N TRP A 659 -14.02 9.05 50.29
CA TRP A 659 -13.43 9.08 51.64
C TRP A 659 -14.42 9.65 52.65
N LEU A 660 -14.98 10.83 52.39
CA LEU A 660 -15.93 11.49 53.30
C LEU A 660 -17.22 10.68 53.52
N ALA A 661 -17.59 9.83 52.57
CA ALA A 661 -18.75 8.94 52.68
C ALA A 661 -18.44 7.60 53.38
N SER A 662 -17.17 7.32 53.69
CA SER A 662 -16.74 6.06 54.29
C SER A 662 -16.55 6.17 55.81
N THR A 663 -16.77 5.07 56.54
CA THR A 663 -16.65 5.04 58.00
C THR A 663 -15.23 5.34 58.49
N ILE A 664 -14.21 5.02 57.70
CA ILE A 664 -12.80 5.28 58.00
C ILE A 664 -12.50 6.78 58.16
N SER A 665 -13.24 7.67 57.51
CA SER A 665 -13.05 9.12 57.64
C SER A 665 -13.45 9.68 59.02
N HIS A 666 -14.24 8.92 59.79
CA HIS A 666 -14.66 9.29 61.15
C HIS A 666 -13.71 8.75 62.24
N LEU A 667 -12.71 7.94 61.87
CA LEU A 667 -11.72 7.44 62.81
C LEU A 667 -10.72 8.53 63.17
N PRO A 668 -10.43 8.79 64.47
CA PRO A 668 -9.56 9.88 64.89
C PRO A 668 -8.09 9.69 64.49
N ASN A 669 -7.69 8.46 64.18
CA ASN A 669 -6.34 8.06 63.76
C ASN A 669 -6.21 7.85 62.25
N ALA A 670 -7.23 8.14 61.44
CA ALA A 670 -7.19 7.98 59.99
C ALA A 670 -7.05 9.32 59.26
N ARG A 671 -6.17 9.40 58.25
CA ARG A 671 -5.90 10.62 57.49
C ARG A 671 -5.82 10.33 55.99
N LEU A 672 -6.47 11.19 55.20
CA LEU A 672 -6.26 11.30 53.76
C LEU A 672 -5.33 12.47 53.47
N VAL A 673 -4.25 12.22 52.72
CA VAL A 673 -3.29 13.25 52.29
C VAL A 673 -3.15 13.22 50.77
N LEU A 674 -3.23 14.40 50.16
CA LEU A 674 -3.04 14.61 48.72
C LEU A 674 -1.65 15.24 48.52
N ILE A 675 -0.71 14.47 47.98
CA ILE A 675 0.69 14.85 47.85
C ILE A 675 0.96 15.36 46.44
N GLY A 676 1.06 16.67 46.27
CA GLY A 676 1.37 17.33 45.01
C GLY A 676 0.73 18.71 44.85
N SER A 677 1.20 19.46 43.86
CA SER A 677 0.62 20.74 43.47
C SER A 677 -0.76 20.56 42.86
N ILE A 678 -1.68 21.49 43.14
CA ILE A 678 -3.03 21.51 42.57
C ILE A 678 -3.08 22.43 41.36
N GLU A 679 -3.78 22.00 40.30
CA GLU A 679 -3.98 22.82 39.11
C GLU A 679 -4.72 24.13 39.44
N GLN A 680 -4.34 25.21 38.76
CA GLN A 680 -5.00 26.51 38.92
C GLN A 680 -6.21 26.59 37.97
N SER A 681 -7.29 25.90 38.36
CA SER A 681 -8.55 25.85 37.62
C SER A 681 -9.74 25.99 38.56
N ASP A 682 -10.96 26.16 38.02
CA ASP A 682 -12.19 26.12 38.81
C ASP A 682 -12.33 24.80 39.58
N TYR A 683 -11.95 23.67 38.95
CA TYR A 683 -11.89 22.37 39.61
C TYR A 683 -10.89 22.37 40.77
N GLY A 684 -9.67 22.87 40.56
CA GLY A 684 -8.65 22.93 41.60
C GLY A 684 -9.08 23.78 42.80
N ASN A 685 -9.72 24.92 42.55
CA ASN A 685 -10.25 25.81 43.60
C ASN A 685 -11.38 25.13 44.39
N GLN A 686 -12.30 24.46 43.71
CA GLN A 686 -13.40 23.72 44.36
C GLN A 686 -12.87 22.57 45.23
N LEU A 687 -11.92 21.79 44.70
CA LEU A 687 -11.31 20.67 45.43
C LEU A 687 -10.53 21.16 46.66
N LYS A 688 -9.77 22.25 46.54
CA LYS A 688 -9.06 22.87 47.65
C LYS A 688 -10.02 23.28 48.77
N SER A 689 -11.11 23.98 48.41
CA SER A 689 -12.14 24.37 49.38
C SER A 689 -12.82 23.16 50.05
N LEU A 690 -13.06 22.09 49.29
CA LEU A 690 -13.61 20.84 49.83
C LEU A 690 -12.66 20.18 50.84
N CYS A 691 -11.36 20.15 50.54
CA CYS A 691 -10.34 19.57 51.43
C CYS A 691 -10.17 20.38 52.72
N GLU A 692 -10.11 21.72 52.61
CA GLU A 692 -9.97 22.62 53.77
C GLU A 692 -11.14 22.49 54.75
N LYS A 693 -12.38 22.36 54.25
CA LYS A 693 -13.58 22.18 55.08
C LYS A 693 -13.62 20.85 55.85
N ASN A 694 -12.90 19.83 55.37
CA ASN A 694 -12.97 18.47 55.90
C ASN A 694 -11.63 17.96 56.47
N ASN A 695 -10.70 18.86 56.77
CA ASN A 695 -9.40 18.54 57.36
C ASN A 695 -8.55 17.52 56.54
N ILE A 696 -8.64 17.60 55.21
CA ILE A 696 -7.82 16.80 54.29
C ILE A 696 -6.62 17.65 53.87
N HIS A 697 -5.40 17.12 54.03
CA HIS A 697 -4.17 17.87 53.79
C HIS A 697 -3.73 17.79 52.32
N ILE A 698 -3.48 18.94 51.70
CA ILE A 698 -2.81 19.07 50.39
C ILE A 698 -1.42 19.65 50.63
N THR A 699 -0.37 18.94 50.22
CA THR A 699 1.02 19.35 50.53
C THR A 699 1.51 20.53 49.69
N GLY A 700 0.92 20.75 48.50
CA GLY A 700 1.58 21.52 47.45
C GLY A 700 2.76 20.74 46.86
N TYR A 701 3.71 21.43 46.21
CA TYR A 701 4.93 20.80 45.70
C TYR A 701 5.70 20.18 46.87
N ALA A 702 5.90 18.86 46.83
CA ALA A 702 6.68 18.13 47.83
C ALA A 702 8.12 17.97 47.33
N SER A 703 9.12 18.24 48.18
CA SER A 703 10.50 17.88 47.86
C SER A 703 10.63 16.36 47.73
N ASP A 704 11.68 15.89 47.05
CA ASP A 704 11.93 14.46 46.89
C ASP A 704 11.96 13.74 48.25
N GLU A 705 12.58 14.33 49.28
CA GLU A 705 12.63 13.76 50.62
C GLU A 705 11.25 13.67 51.26
N LEU A 706 10.42 14.72 51.12
CA LEU A 706 9.07 14.73 51.69
C LEU A 706 8.16 13.73 50.96
N TYR A 707 8.26 13.69 49.63
CA TYR A 707 7.55 12.73 48.79
C TYR A 707 7.93 11.29 49.16
N GLN A 708 9.23 11.00 49.35
CA GLN A 708 9.67 9.68 49.82
C GLN A 708 9.18 9.37 51.23
N CYS A 709 9.15 10.35 52.11
CA CYS A 709 8.65 10.17 53.47
C CYS A 709 7.18 9.73 53.48
N TYR A 710 6.33 10.32 52.62
CA TYR A 710 4.94 9.89 52.50
C TYR A 710 4.79 8.50 51.87
N LEU A 711 5.59 8.15 50.85
CA LEU A 711 5.57 6.81 50.26
C LEU A 711 5.93 5.73 51.29
N ASP A 712 6.98 5.94 52.07
CA ASP A 712 7.41 4.96 53.07
C ASP A 712 6.42 4.84 54.24
N ALA A 713 5.66 5.91 54.54
CA ALA A 713 4.70 5.97 55.64
C ALA A 713 3.28 5.51 55.28
N ALA A 714 2.84 5.63 54.02
CA ALA A 714 1.46 5.36 53.60
C ALA A 714 1.04 3.90 53.81
N ASP A 715 -0.19 3.64 54.25
CA ASP A 715 -0.78 2.28 54.32
C ASP A 715 -1.57 1.92 53.06
N LEU A 716 -2.08 2.90 52.32
CA LEU A 716 -2.80 2.72 51.07
C LEU A 716 -2.54 3.89 50.11
N ALA A 717 -2.31 3.60 48.83
CA ALA A 717 -2.23 4.62 47.78
C ALA A 717 -3.44 4.51 46.85
N VAL A 718 -4.12 5.64 46.57
CA VAL A 718 -5.24 5.69 45.61
C VAL A 718 -4.84 6.56 44.42
N GLN A 719 -4.83 5.97 43.23
CA GLN A 719 -4.40 6.60 41.99
C GLN A 719 -5.40 6.33 40.87
N LEU A 720 -6.23 7.32 40.55
CA LEU A 720 -7.27 7.19 39.54
C LEU A 720 -6.92 7.99 38.29
N ARG A 721 -7.52 7.60 37.16
CA ARG A 721 -7.33 8.25 35.88
C ARG A 721 -8.62 8.24 35.04
N LYS A 722 -9.07 9.43 34.67
CA LYS A 722 -10.05 9.64 33.60
C LYS A 722 -9.34 9.92 32.29
N GLU A 723 -9.82 9.32 31.19
CA GLU A 723 -9.41 9.67 29.82
C GLU A 723 -7.89 9.55 29.62
N SER A 724 -7.33 8.38 29.93
CA SER A 724 -5.89 8.16 29.76
C SER A 724 -5.44 8.38 28.31
N ARG A 725 -4.28 9.03 28.17
CA ARG A 725 -3.58 9.29 26.91
C ARG A 725 -2.33 8.44 26.77
N GLY A 726 -2.27 7.33 27.48
CA GLY A 726 -1.12 6.41 27.48
C GLY A 726 -0.04 6.76 28.50
N GLU A 727 -0.32 7.64 29.45
CA GLU A 727 0.66 8.02 30.47
C GLU A 727 0.91 6.84 31.42
N THR A 728 2.17 6.44 31.58
CA THR A 728 2.54 5.44 32.60
C THR A 728 2.71 6.13 33.94
N SER A 729 1.86 5.81 34.91
CA SER A 729 1.89 6.50 36.21
C SER A 729 3.12 6.11 37.02
N GLY A 730 4.15 6.96 36.96
CA GLY A 730 5.35 6.81 37.80
C GLY A 730 5.02 6.69 39.29
N THR A 731 3.95 7.35 39.75
CA THR A 731 3.52 7.34 41.15
C THR A 731 2.87 6.02 41.58
N VAL A 732 2.21 5.29 40.67
CA VAL A 732 1.73 3.92 40.94
C VAL A 732 2.92 2.99 41.13
N LEU A 733 3.91 3.07 40.24
CA LEU A 733 5.12 2.26 40.33
C LEU A 733 5.97 2.64 41.56
N ASP A 734 5.99 3.91 41.95
CA ASP A 734 6.64 4.36 43.20
C ASP A 734 6.00 3.72 44.43
N ALA A 735 4.66 3.73 44.52
CA ALA A 735 3.94 3.10 45.62
C ALA A 735 4.18 1.59 45.67
N LEU A 736 4.14 0.90 44.52
CA LEU A 736 4.49 -0.53 44.44
C LEU A 736 5.94 -0.78 44.87
N SER A 737 6.88 0.09 44.47
CA SER A 737 8.30 -0.04 44.84
C SER A 737 8.57 0.15 46.33
N ALA A 738 7.72 0.92 47.01
CA ALA A 738 7.73 1.15 48.45
C ALA A 738 6.96 0.07 49.24
N GLY A 739 6.32 -0.89 48.56
CA GLY A 739 5.49 -1.90 49.20
C GLY A 739 4.17 -1.36 49.74
N VAL A 740 3.63 -0.30 49.14
CA VAL A 740 2.31 0.24 49.49
C VAL A 740 1.25 -0.42 48.59
N PRO A 741 0.17 -1.00 49.13
CA PRO A 741 -0.97 -1.44 48.33
C PRO A 741 -1.57 -0.28 47.53
N VAL A 742 -1.87 -0.50 46.25
CA VAL A 742 -2.36 0.55 45.34
C VAL A 742 -3.75 0.23 44.83
N VAL A 743 -4.64 1.21 44.91
CA VAL A 743 -5.98 1.22 44.32
C VAL A 743 -5.95 2.05 43.05
N ILE A 744 -6.43 1.46 41.95
CA ILE A 744 -6.51 2.11 40.63
C ILE A 744 -7.87 1.87 39.98
N ASP A 745 -8.26 2.74 39.05
CA ASP A 745 -9.37 2.45 38.13
C ASP A 745 -8.88 1.59 36.95
N GLY A 746 -9.74 0.71 36.44
CA GLY A 746 -9.43 -0.16 35.30
C GLY A 746 -9.47 0.57 33.94
N ASP A 747 -8.69 1.65 33.77
CA ASP A 747 -8.64 2.46 32.53
C ASP A 747 -7.20 2.62 31.99
N GLY A 748 -7.06 2.75 30.67
CA GLY A 748 -5.77 3.01 30.00
C GLY A 748 -4.65 2.01 30.37
N PRO A 749 -3.40 2.49 30.54
CA PRO A 749 -2.26 1.68 30.95
C PRO A 749 -2.44 0.90 32.27
N PHE A 750 -3.37 1.30 33.15
CA PHE A 750 -3.63 0.58 34.41
C PHE A 750 -4.24 -0.80 34.18
N THR A 751 -4.88 -1.03 33.04
CA THR A 751 -5.40 -2.34 32.66
C THR A 751 -4.31 -3.39 32.41
N GLU A 752 -3.06 -2.97 32.22
CA GLU A 752 -1.91 -3.86 31.99
C GLU A 752 -1.31 -4.40 33.28
N LEU A 753 -1.62 -3.80 34.44
CA LEU A 753 -1.11 -4.24 35.73
C LEU A 753 -1.83 -5.51 36.21
N PRO A 754 -1.11 -6.56 36.65
CA PRO A 754 -1.74 -7.77 37.18
C PRO A 754 -2.66 -7.47 38.36
N LYS A 755 -3.89 -8.00 38.36
CA LYS A 755 -4.84 -7.85 39.48
C LYS A 755 -4.33 -8.40 40.82
N SER A 756 -3.28 -9.21 40.80
CA SER A 756 -2.62 -9.72 42.01
C SER A 756 -1.72 -8.68 42.71
N ILE A 757 -1.36 -7.57 42.04
CA ILE A 757 -0.45 -6.54 42.59
C ILE A 757 -1.17 -5.22 42.94
N VAL A 758 -2.39 -5.03 42.45
CA VAL A 758 -3.19 -3.80 42.64
C VAL A 758 -4.65 -4.16 42.90
N VAL A 759 -5.35 -3.27 43.59
CA VAL A 759 -6.82 -3.34 43.76
C VAL A 759 -7.46 -2.49 42.67
N THR A 760 -8.32 -3.09 41.87
CA THR A 760 -8.96 -2.42 40.73
C THR A 760 -10.46 -2.65 40.68
N PHE A 761 -11.20 -1.71 40.10
CA PHE A 761 -12.65 -1.73 39.94
C PHE A 761 -13.07 -1.22 38.55
N GLY A 762 -14.29 -1.57 38.14
CA GLY A 762 -14.86 -1.19 36.84
C GLY A 762 -15.28 0.28 36.78
N ARG A 763 -15.60 0.77 35.58
CA ARG A 763 -15.95 2.20 35.36
C ARG A 763 -17.30 2.61 35.91
N ASP A 764 -18.18 1.63 36.16
CA ASP A 764 -19.53 1.89 36.65
C ASP A 764 -19.49 2.08 38.18
N ARG A 765 -20.03 3.20 38.66
CA ARG A 765 -20.14 3.53 40.09
C ARG A 765 -18.77 3.62 40.81
N ILE A 766 -17.87 4.45 40.26
CA ILE A 766 -16.54 4.75 40.84
C ILE A 766 -16.64 5.12 42.32
N PHE A 767 -17.50 6.09 42.65
CA PHE A 767 -17.76 6.53 44.01
C PHE A 767 -18.08 5.36 44.96
N THR A 768 -19.08 4.53 44.61
CA THR A 768 -19.51 3.39 45.44
C THR A 768 -18.41 2.33 45.56
N SER A 769 -17.65 2.11 44.49
CA SER A 769 -16.54 1.14 44.48
C SER A 769 -15.40 1.58 45.41
N LEU A 770 -15.02 2.86 45.36
CA LEU A 770 -14.03 3.44 46.25
C LEU A 770 -14.47 3.41 47.70
N GLN A 771 -15.73 3.75 47.97
CA GLN A 771 -16.31 3.68 49.31
C GLN A 771 -16.20 2.25 49.87
N ASN A 772 -16.62 1.23 49.11
CA ASN A 772 -16.50 -0.17 49.52
C ASN A 772 -15.06 -0.62 49.75
N ILE A 773 -14.10 -0.09 48.98
CA ILE A 773 -12.67 -0.39 49.19
C ILE A 773 -12.19 0.24 50.49
N PHE A 774 -12.58 1.46 50.80
CA PHE A 774 -12.26 2.10 52.08
C PHE A 774 -12.88 1.37 53.27
N GLU A 775 -14.13 0.91 53.18
CA GLU A 775 -14.76 0.08 54.21
C GLU A 775 -13.97 -1.22 54.42
N LYS A 776 -13.67 -1.94 53.33
CA LYS A 776 -12.91 -3.19 53.41
C LYS A 776 -11.50 -3.00 53.96
N PHE A 777 -10.84 -1.89 53.62
CA PHE A 777 -9.52 -1.55 54.13
C PHE A 777 -9.55 -1.21 55.62
N SER A 778 -10.63 -0.58 56.10
CA SER A 778 -10.89 -0.33 57.52
C SER A 778 -11.09 -1.63 58.31
N GLU A 779 -11.83 -2.58 57.74
CA GLU A 779 -12.15 -3.87 58.36
C GLU A 779 -10.95 -4.83 58.42
N ASP A 780 -10.21 -5.01 57.32
CA ASP A 780 -9.09 -5.95 57.22
C ASP A 780 -7.97 -5.46 56.29
N GLN A 781 -6.98 -4.78 56.87
CA GLN A 781 -5.76 -4.37 56.16
C GLN A 781 -4.89 -5.55 55.71
N GLY A 782 -5.06 -6.74 56.31
CA GLY A 782 -4.33 -7.96 55.98
C GLY A 782 -4.57 -8.41 54.54
N VAL A 783 -5.79 -8.24 54.04
CA VAL A 783 -6.18 -8.57 52.65
C VAL A 783 -5.33 -7.82 51.61
N PHE A 784 -4.84 -6.62 51.94
CA PHE A 784 -4.06 -5.78 51.03
C PHE A 784 -2.54 -6.05 51.10
N LYS A 785 -2.07 -6.79 52.12
CA LYS A 785 -0.64 -7.13 52.26
C LYS A 785 -0.13 -8.01 51.14
N GLU A 786 -0.96 -8.91 50.61
CA GLU A 786 -0.58 -9.77 49.48
C GLU A 786 -0.28 -8.93 48.22
N ASN A 787 -1.09 -7.89 47.94
CA ASN A 787 -0.84 -6.98 46.84
C ASN A 787 0.50 -6.25 46.98
N SER A 788 0.83 -5.79 48.20
CA SER A 788 2.11 -5.13 48.49
C SER A 788 3.31 -6.05 48.20
N VAL A 789 3.30 -7.29 48.71
CA VAL A 789 4.40 -8.25 48.52
C VAL A 789 4.54 -8.61 47.04
N ASN A 790 3.43 -8.92 46.38
CA ASN A 790 3.43 -9.24 44.95
C ASN A 790 3.89 -8.03 44.11
N GLY A 791 3.49 -6.82 44.50
CA GLY A 791 3.89 -5.57 43.85
C GLY A 791 5.39 -5.32 43.89
N MET A 792 6.02 -5.48 45.06
CA MET A 792 7.48 -5.38 45.17
C MET A 792 8.21 -6.44 44.35
N SER A 793 7.73 -7.70 44.37
CA SER A 793 8.31 -8.77 43.54
C SER A 793 8.16 -8.49 42.04
N TYR A 794 7.05 -7.87 41.63
CA TYR A 794 6.83 -7.45 40.25
C TYR A 794 7.80 -6.34 39.84
N ILE A 795 8.03 -5.33 40.70
CA ILE A 795 9.04 -4.28 40.46
C ILE A 795 10.44 -4.89 40.31
N ASP A 796 10.84 -5.81 41.19
CA ASP A 796 12.17 -6.47 41.15
C ASP A 796 12.41 -7.29 39.88
N LYS A 797 11.36 -7.89 39.32
CA LYS A 797 11.48 -8.74 38.12
C LYS A 797 11.34 -7.99 36.81
N ILE A 798 10.42 -7.02 36.74
CA ILE A 798 10.01 -6.39 35.48
C ILE A 798 10.60 -4.99 35.31
N HIS A 799 10.71 -4.23 36.40
CA HIS A 799 11.13 -2.83 36.38
C HIS A 799 12.58 -2.62 36.87
N ALA A 800 13.26 -3.69 37.31
CA ALA A 800 14.62 -3.60 37.79
C ALA A 800 15.59 -3.04 36.74
N PRO A 801 16.55 -2.18 37.14
CA PRO A 801 17.41 -1.45 36.21
C PRO A 801 18.15 -2.34 35.19
N ASN A 802 18.71 -3.47 35.63
CA ASN A 802 19.45 -4.41 34.78
C ASN A 802 18.55 -5.15 33.78
N ALA A 803 17.31 -5.47 34.15
CA ALA A 803 16.34 -6.12 33.27
C ALA A 803 15.86 -5.13 32.20
N VAL A 804 15.62 -3.89 32.59
CA VAL A 804 15.24 -2.81 31.69
C VAL A 804 16.36 -2.49 30.69
N SER A 805 17.60 -2.30 31.14
CA SER A 805 18.73 -1.96 30.25
C SER A 805 19.03 -3.06 29.22
N ARG A 806 18.85 -4.34 29.56
CA ARG A 806 18.96 -5.45 28.59
C ARG A 806 17.93 -5.35 27.47
N LYS A 807 16.68 -5.01 27.79
CA LYS A 807 15.64 -4.81 26.76
C LYS A 807 15.98 -3.66 25.80
N PHE A 808 16.61 -2.59 26.30
CA PHE A 808 17.14 -1.52 25.44
C PHE A 808 18.20 -2.08 24.47
N VAL A 809 19.19 -2.82 24.98
CA VAL A 809 20.25 -3.43 24.16
C VAL A 809 19.68 -4.40 23.12
N GLU A 810 18.73 -5.25 23.50
CA GLU A 810 18.04 -6.17 22.59
C GLU A 810 17.29 -5.44 21.48
N PHE A 811 16.54 -4.39 21.84
CA PHE A 811 15.79 -3.58 20.88
C PHE A 811 16.71 -2.86 19.88
N PHE A 812 17.78 -2.22 20.36
CA PHE A 812 18.75 -1.52 19.51
C PHE A 812 19.47 -2.45 18.52
N ASN A 813 19.65 -3.71 18.88
CA ASN A 813 20.30 -4.69 18.02
C ASN A 813 19.34 -5.45 17.09
N SER A 814 18.03 -5.20 17.20
CA SER A 814 16.99 -5.91 16.44
C SER A 814 17.08 -5.66 14.92
N ARG A 815 16.60 -6.62 14.13
CA ARG A 815 16.74 -6.59 12.65
C ARG A 815 15.98 -5.45 11.99
N GLU A 816 14.76 -5.17 12.43
CA GLU A 816 13.91 -4.13 11.83
C GLU A 816 14.55 -2.74 11.95
N MET A 817 15.24 -2.48 13.07
CA MET A 817 15.91 -1.21 13.30
C MET A 817 17.12 -1.00 12.37
N ARG A 818 17.81 -2.08 12.01
CA ARG A 818 18.91 -2.02 11.02
C ARG A 818 18.41 -1.65 9.63
N LYS A 819 17.20 -2.08 9.24
CA LYS A 819 16.61 -1.74 7.94
C LYS A 819 16.37 -0.23 7.82
N ARG A 820 15.81 0.41 8.84
CA ARG A 820 15.50 1.84 8.78
C ARG A 820 16.73 2.74 8.85
N ALA A 821 17.75 2.31 9.59
CA ALA A 821 19.07 2.93 9.48
C ALA A 821 19.58 2.88 8.03
N SER A 822 19.20 1.85 7.25
CA SER A 822 19.51 1.78 5.82
C SER A 822 18.78 2.82 4.97
N ASP A 823 17.52 3.18 5.23
CA ASP A 823 16.78 4.21 4.46
C ASP A 823 17.57 5.53 4.46
N GLN A 824 17.98 5.95 5.66
CA GLN A 824 18.83 7.11 5.91
C GLN A 824 20.19 6.99 5.24
N ASN A 825 20.85 5.83 5.38
CA ASN A 825 22.13 5.58 4.75
C ASN A 825 22.03 5.66 3.22
N VAL A 826 20.90 5.27 2.63
CA VAL A 826 20.68 5.37 1.19
C VAL A 826 20.53 6.82 0.77
N ILE A 827 19.68 7.61 1.44
CA ILE A 827 19.56 9.06 1.16
C ILE A 827 20.93 9.73 1.26
N GLN A 828 21.70 9.41 2.31
CA GLN A 828 23.03 9.97 2.48
C GLN A 828 24.02 9.48 1.41
N ALA A 829 24.00 8.19 1.05
CA ALA A 829 24.85 7.64 -0.01
C ALA A 829 24.53 8.26 -1.38
N LEU A 830 23.27 8.58 -1.62
CA LEU A 830 22.82 9.33 -2.81
C LEU A 830 23.33 10.78 -2.76
N ALA A 831 23.27 11.44 -1.60
CA ALA A 831 23.76 12.81 -1.43
C ALA A 831 25.29 12.91 -1.52
N ASP A 832 26.02 11.89 -1.10
CA ASP A 832 27.50 11.84 -1.12
C ASP A 832 28.06 11.44 -2.52
N PHE A 833 27.20 11.13 -3.50
CA PHE A 833 27.62 10.70 -4.83
C PHE A 833 28.18 11.85 -5.69
N ASN A 834 29.33 11.62 -6.34
CA ASN A 834 29.88 12.58 -7.29
C ASN A 834 29.26 12.39 -8.67
N ALA A 835 28.28 13.24 -9.02
CA ALA A 835 27.62 13.23 -10.32
C ALA A 835 28.47 13.94 -11.40
N PRO A 836 29.02 13.23 -12.40
CA PRO A 836 29.81 13.85 -13.47
C PRO A 836 28.96 14.72 -14.41
N VAL A 837 27.63 14.56 -14.38
CA VAL A 837 26.64 15.40 -15.04
C VAL A 837 25.71 15.95 -13.95
N VAL A 838 25.43 17.24 -13.98
CA VAL A 838 24.52 17.87 -13.01
C VAL A 838 23.10 17.34 -13.22
N PRO A 839 22.45 16.75 -12.21
CA PRO A 839 21.06 16.30 -12.32
C PRO A 839 20.12 17.46 -12.64
N SER A 840 19.12 17.21 -13.48
CA SER A 840 18.02 18.15 -13.75
C SER A 840 16.92 18.07 -12.68
N ASP A 841 16.00 19.04 -12.65
CA ASP A 841 14.83 18.99 -11.76
C ASP A 841 13.98 17.73 -11.99
N ASP A 842 13.80 17.32 -13.26
CA ASP A 842 13.11 16.06 -13.62
C ASP A 842 13.84 14.83 -13.07
N ASP A 843 15.17 14.86 -13.00
CA ASP A 843 15.93 13.77 -12.38
C ASP A 843 15.70 13.69 -10.87
N PHE A 844 15.61 14.84 -10.19
CA PHE A 844 15.27 14.90 -8.77
C PHE A 844 13.85 14.41 -8.52
N ASP A 845 12.89 14.79 -9.35
CA ASP A 845 11.50 14.34 -9.26
C ASP A 845 11.41 12.81 -9.43
N ARG A 846 12.06 12.25 -10.46
CA ARG A 846 12.10 10.80 -10.69
C ARG A 846 12.80 10.05 -9.56
N MET A 847 13.87 10.62 -9.00
CA MET A 847 14.57 10.05 -7.84
C MET A 847 13.68 10.06 -6.62
N ALA A 848 12.98 11.18 -6.37
CA ALA A 848 12.05 11.32 -5.28
C ALA A 848 10.95 10.27 -5.40
N VAL A 849 10.33 10.11 -6.57
CA VAL A 849 9.32 9.06 -6.82
C VAL A 849 9.88 7.65 -6.55
N ALA A 850 11.10 7.33 -7.02
CA ALA A 850 11.70 6.02 -6.81
C ALA A 850 12.01 5.74 -5.32
N MET A 851 12.55 6.73 -4.59
CA MET A 851 12.79 6.64 -3.14
C MET A 851 11.48 6.55 -2.36
N ASN A 852 10.49 7.32 -2.77
CA ASN A 852 9.15 7.35 -2.20
C ASN A 852 8.47 5.99 -2.31
N PHE A 853 8.59 5.34 -3.47
CA PHE A 853 8.11 3.98 -3.70
C PHE A 853 8.84 2.94 -2.83
N ALA A 854 10.13 3.16 -2.54
CA ALA A 854 10.93 2.28 -1.68
C ALA A 854 10.70 2.51 -0.18
N THR A 855 9.90 3.51 0.23
CA THR A 855 9.74 3.95 1.62
C THR A 855 8.27 3.87 2.07
N PRO A 856 7.93 2.98 3.03
CA PRO A 856 6.60 2.87 3.62
C PRO A 856 6.09 4.19 4.18
N LYS A 857 4.80 4.44 3.99
CA LYS A 857 4.17 5.68 4.45
C LYS A 857 3.74 5.59 5.90
N LEU A 858 3.92 6.69 6.62
CA LEU A 858 3.65 6.80 8.06
C LEU A 858 2.40 7.63 8.29
N ARG A 859 1.29 7.13 7.77
CA ARG A 859 -0.02 7.79 7.82
C ARG A 859 -1.13 6.75 7.81
N LEU A 860 -2.33 7.17 8.20
CA LEU A 860 -3.55 6.43 7.89
C LEU A 860 -3.67 6.19 6.39
N ARG A 861 -4.27 5.05 6.04
CA ARG A 861 -4.74 4.81 4.67
C ARG A 861 -5.70 5.92 4.27
N GLN A 862 -5.79 6.18 2.98
CA GLN A 862 -6.50 7.33 2.45
C GLN A 862 -7.71 6.87 1.66
N ILE A 863 -8.81 7.60 1.80
CA ILE A 863 -9.85 7.64 0.78
C ILE A 863 -9.64 8.93 0.00
N LEU A 864 -9.09 8.78 -1.20
CA LEU A 864 -8.87 9.82 -2.19
C LEU A 864 -10.21 10.10 -2.89
N TYR A 865 -10.94 11.08 -2.37
CA TYR A 865 -12.31 11.37 -2.78
C TYR A 865 -12.36 12.39 -3.91
N ASP A 866 -12.89 12.00 -5.06
CA ASP A 866 -12.91 12.85 -6.26
C ASP A 866 -13.86 14.05 -6.10
N VAL A 867 -13.29 15.25 -6.21
CA VAL A 867 -14.01 16.53 -6.23
C VAL A 867 -13.69 17.33 -7.49
N THR A 868 -13.27 16.69 -8.58
CA THR A 868 -12.76 17.38 -9.78
C THR A 868 -13.70 18.45 -10.33
N VAL A 869 -15.01 18.15 -10.48
CA VAL A 869 -15.96 19.16 -10.97
C VAL A 869 -16.17 20.25 -9.93
N LEU A 870 -16.38 19.87 -8.66
CA LEU A 870 -16.60 20.81 -7.55
C LEU A 870 -15.44 21.77 -7.31
N ALA A 871 -14.19 21.32 -7.51
CA ALA A 871 -13.00 22.12 -7.32
C ALA A 871 -12.83 23.20 -8.40
N GLU A 872 -13.45 23.03 -9.57
CA GLU A 872 -13.34 23.96 -10.69
C GLU A 872 -14.59 24.84 -10.86
N SER A 873 -15.78 24.24 -10.78
CA SER A 873 -17.04 24.96 -10.93
C SER A 873 -18.21 24.18 -10.30
N ASP A 874 -19.01 24.84 -9.46
CA ASP A 874 -20.24 24.21 -8.95
C ASP A 874 -21.34 24.28 -10.03
N ALA A 875 -21.51 23.18 -10.77
CA ALA A 875 -22.53 23.05 -11.80
C ALA A 875 -23.97 23.00 -11.25
N LYS A 876 -24.14 22.99 -9.92
CA LYS A 876 -25.42 22.96 -9.19
C LYS A 876 -26.39 21.88 -9.69
N THR A 877 -25.88 20.68 -9.98
CA THR A 877 -26.72 19.53 -10.35
C THR A 877 -26.97 18.62 -9.14
N GLY A 878 -27.90 17.68 -9.29
CA GLY A 878 -28.16 16.65 -8.28
C GLY A 878 -26.92 15.81 -7.95
N ILE A 879 -26.05 15.52 -8.93
CA ILE A 879 -24.81 14.77 -8.71
C ILE A 879 -23.88 15.53 -7.77
N GLN A 880 -23.66 16.83 -7.98
CA GLN A 880 -22.81 17.63 -7.09
C GLN A 880 -23.35 17.69 -5.66
N ARG A 881 -24.67 17.64 -5.47
CA ARG A 881 -25.29 17.54 -4.13
C ARG A 881 -24.96 16.21 -3.46
N VAL A 882 -24.99 15.10 -4.20
CA VAL A 882 -24.57 13.78 -3.72
C VAL A 882 -23.10 13.80 -3.31
N VAL A 883 -22.23 14.34 -4.17
CA VAL A 883 -20.79 14.41 -3.93
C VAL A 883 -20.50 15.20 -2.65
N ARG A 884 -21.16 16.34 -2.40
CA ARG A 884 -21.03 17.12 -1.16
C ARG A 884 -21.59 16.41 0.07
N GLY A 885 -22.79 15.82 -0.04
CA GLY A 885 -23.45 15.14 1.07
C GLY A 885 -22.63 13.98 1.62
N ILE A 886 -22.08 13.14 0.73
CA ILE A 886 -21.22 12.01 1.11
C ILE A 886 -19.88 12.52 1.67
N LEU A 887 -19.23 13.47 1.00
CA LEU A 887 -17.93 13.99 1.46
C LEU A 887 -17.99 14.60 2.86
N ALA A 888 -19.02 15.40 3.15
CA ALA A 888 -19.19 16.03 4.46
C ALA A 888 -19.30 14.98 5.58
N ASN A 889 -20.09 13.91 5.35
CA ASN A 889 -20.25 12.84 6.33
C ASN A 889 -18.99 11.97 6.46
N LEU A 890 -18.28 11.69 5.36
CA LEU A 890 -17.02 10.96 5.40
C LEU A 890 -15.94 11.73 6.18
N ILE A 891 -15.81 13.05 5.96
CA ILE A 891 -14.82 13.85 6.69
C ILE A 891 -15.20 13.94 8.18
N GLU A 892 -16.48 14.06 8.50
CA GLU A 892 -16.95 14.14 9.89
C GLU A 892 -16.80 12.81 10.65
N SER A 893 -16.99 11.68 9.96
CA SER A 893 -16.90 10.33 10.54
C SER A 893 -16.16 9.39 9.58
N PRO A 894 -14.82 9.51 9.48
CA PRO A 894 -14.04 8.66 8.59
C PRO A 894 -14.10 7.19 9.03
N PRO A 895 -14.07 6.22 8.10
CA PRO A 895 -13.94 4.81 8.43
C PRO A 895 -12.70 4.53 9.29
N GLU A 896 -12.79 3.54 10.19
CA GLU A 896 -11.68 3.23 11.08
C GLU A 896 -10.40 2.86 10.30
N GLY A 897 -9.29 3.52 10.65
CA GLY A 897 -8.01 3.32 9.99
C GLY A 897 -7.85 4.06 8.65
N PHE A 898 -8.79 4.96 8.30
CA PHE A 898 -8.72 5.82 7.12
C PHE A 898 -8.78 7.30 7.46
N ARG A 899 -8.16 8.12 6.62
CA ARG A 899 -8.39 9.57 6.53
C ARG A 899 -9.00 9.89 5.17
N ILE A 900 -9.80 10.96 5.10
CA ILE A 900 -10.44 11.40 3.86
C ILE A 900 -9.65 12.55 3.27
N GLU A 901 -9.34 12.45 1.98
CA GLU A 901 -8.57 13.46 1.26
C GLU A 901 -9.26 13.78 -0.06
N PRO A 902 -9.86 14.97 -0.22
CA PRO A 902 -10.35 15.42 -1.50
C PRO A 902 -9.23 15.50 -2.54
N VAL A 903 -9.49 15.00 -3.74
CA VAL A 903 -8.56 15.01 -4.87
C VAL A 903 -9.22 15.52 -6.13
N ARG A 904 -8.41 16.01 -7.06
CA ARG A 904 -8.83 16.43 -8.39
C ARG A 904 -7.89 15.89 -9.45
N MET A 905 -8.43 15.65 -10.64
CA MET A 905 -7.64 15.29 -11.82
C MET A 905 -6.87 16.52 -12.34
N ASP A 906 -5.56 16.38 -12.56
CA ASP A 906 -4.71 17.42 -13.13
C ASP A 906 -3.80 16.80 -14.20
N GLY A 907 -4.19 16.95 -15.47
CA GLY A 907 -3.54 16.28 -16.61
C GLY A 907 -3.68 14.76 -16.52
N HIS A 908 -2.55 14.06 -16.32
CA HIS A 908 -2.45 12.60 -16.30
C HIS A 908 -2.28 12.01 -14.89
N GLN A 909 -2.53 12.79 -13.84
CA GLN A 909 -2.37 12.37 -12.44
C GLN A 909 -3.45 12.97 -11.53
N LEU A 910 -3.52 12.47 -10.29
CA LEU A 910 -4.32 13.08 -9.22
C LEU A 910 -3.50 14.08 -8.40
N ARG A 911 -4.15 15.15 -7.94
CA ARG A 911 -3.59 16.08 -6.94
C ARG A 911 -4.54 16.21 -5.76
N TYR A 912 -3.97 16.38 -4.58
CA TYR A 912 -4.74 16.76 -3.40
C TYR A 912 -5.42 18.11 -3.65
N ALA A 913 -6.73 18.19 -3.41
CA ALA A 913 -7.55 19.39 -3.57
C ALA A 913 -7.73 20.12 -2.22
N ARG A 914 -6.62 20.55 -1.62
CA ARG A 914 -6.64 21.19 -0.28
C ARG A 914 -7.19 22.61 -0.33
N GLN A 915 -7.04 23.29 -1.46
CA GLN A 915 -7.71 24.59 -1.67
C GLN A 915 -9.24 24.46 -1.66
N PHE A 916 -9.79 23.35 -2.15
CA PHE A 916 -11.23 23.09 -2.09
C PHE A 916 -11.71 23.01 -0.63
N ASN A 917 -10.92 22.39 0.26
CA ASN A 917 -11.23 22.34 1.69
C ASN A 917 -11.34 23.73 2.33
N THR A 918 -10.55 24.70 1.88
CA THR A 918 -10.61 26.08 2.37
C THR A 918 -11.91 26.76 2.02
N HIS A 919 -12.40 26.60 0.80
CA HIS A 919 -13.63 27.26 0.36
C HIS A 919 -14.88 26.57 0.90
N THR A 920 -14.85 25.23 1.02
CA THR A 920 -16.04 24.42 1.35
C THR A 920 -16.18 24.17 2.85
N PHE A 921 -15.08 23.90 3.53
CA PHE A 921 -15.08 23.51 4.95
C PHE A 921 -14.39 24.54 5.84
N ASP A 922 -13.95 25.67 5.26
CA ASP A 922 -13.25 26.73 5.98
C ASP A 922 -11.97 26.19 6.67
N ILE A 923 -11.24 25.31 5.99
CA ILE A 923 -9.96 24.79 6.46
C ILE A 923 -8.82 25.64 5.88
N PRO A 924 -7.93 26.26 6.67
CA PRO A 924 -6.96 27.21 6.13
C PRO A 924 -6.02 26.61 5.06
N SER A 925 -5.90 27.28 3.91
CA SER A 925 -5.11 26.80 2.76
C SER A 925 -3.59 26.81 2.99
N TRP A 926 -3.11 27.57 3.98
CA TRP A 926 -1.68 27.68 4.32
C TRP A 926 -1.15 26.48 5.11
N VAL A 927 -2.03 25.58 5.58
CA VAL A 927 -1.61 24.36 6.29
C VAL A 927 -0.79 23.48 5.32
N TYR A 928 -1.36 23.14 4.16
CA TYR A 928 -0.67 22.43 3.08
C TYR A 928 -1.17 22.84 1.69
N PRO A 929 -0.28 22.99 0.69
CA PRO A 929 -0.67 23.30 -0.68
C PRO A 929 -1.24 22.07 -1.41
N ASP A 930 -1.93 22.30 -2.53
CA ASP A 930 -2.22 21.26 -3.52
C ASP A 930 -0.90 20.65 -4.04
N SER A 931 -0.75 19.34 -3.92
CA SER A 931 0.42 18.59 -4.36
C SER A 931 -0.02 17.33 -5.13
N PRO A 932 0.84 16.73 -5.97
CA PRO A 932 0.60 15.39 -6.50
C PRO A 932 0.18 14.42 -5.40
N VAL A 933 -0.76 13.53 -5.72
CA VAL A 933 -1.17 12.48 -4.80
C VAL A 933 -0.01 11.51 -4.61
N ASP A 934 0.43 11.45 -3.37
CA ASP A 934 1.27 10.38 -2.87
C ASP A 934 0.33 9.31 -2.29
N TYR A 935 0.41 8.05 -2.73
CA TYR A 935 -0.44 6.94 -2.30
C TYR A 935 0.39 5.73 -1.83
N ASP A 936 -0.24 4.81 -1.10
CA ASP A 936 0.37 3.56 -0.61
C ASP A 936 -0.61 2.37 -0.76
N GLU A 937 -0.13 1.16 -0.48
CA GLU A 937 -0.96 -0.05 -0.47
C GLU A 937 -2.19 0.11 0.45
N GLY A 938 -3.36 -0.30 -0.06
CA GLY A 938 -4.62 -0.24 0.67
C GLY A 938 -5.31 1.12 0.69
N ASP A 939 -4.74 2.16 0.05
CA ASP A 939 -5.46 3.40 -0.24
C ASP A 939 -6.62 3.14 -1.22
N ILE A 940 -7.66 3.98 -1.16
CA ILE A 940 -8.86 3.87 -1.98
C ILE A 940 -9.05 5.15 -2.78
N TYR A 941 -9.21 5.05 -4.10
CA TYR A 941 -9.75 6.12 -4.93
C TYR A 941 -11.26 5.95 -5.02
N LEU A 942 -12.02 6.99 -4.66
CA LEU A 942 -13.48 6.98 -4.67
C LEU A 942 -14.00 8.14 -5.52
N SER A 943 -14.52 7.81 -6.70
CA SER A 943 -15.14 8.78 -7.61
C SER A 943 -16.66 8.67 -7.56
N ILE A 944 -17.31 9.59 -6.85
CA ILE A 944 -18.78 9.73 -6.85
C ILE A 944 -19.26 10.64 -7.98
N ASP A 945 -18.40 11.57 -8.40
CA ASP A 945 -18.70 12.55 -9.43
C ASP A 945 -18.73 11.90 -10.83
N TRP A 946 -19.39 12.55 -11.79
CA TRP A 946 -19.39 12.10 -13.18
C TRP A 946 -18.48 13.01 -14.01
N VAL A 947 -17.27 12.51 -14.32
CA VAL A 947 -16.20 13.27 -14.99
C VAL A 947 -15.77 12.58 -16.31
N PRO A 948 -16.69 12.46 -17.29
CA PRO A 948 -16.51 11.55 -18.43
C PRO A 948 -15.34 11.90 -19.36
N ASP A 949 -15.04 13.19 -19.49
CA ASP A 949 -14.00 13.73 -20.36
C ASP A 949 -12.58 13.62 -19.77
N ARG A 950 -12.45 13.51 -18.44
CA ARG A 950 -11.14 13.53 -17.76
C ARG A 950 -10.71 12.21 -17.15
N LEU A 951 -11.63 11.32 -16.79
CA LEU A 951 -11.27 10.02 -16.23
C LEU A 951 -10.31 9.25 -17.16
N MET A 952 -10.54 9.32 -18.47
CA MET A 952 -9.65 8.72 -19.49
C MET A 952 -8.22 9.28 -19.46
N ASN A 953 -8.00 10.52 -19.03
CA ASN A 953 -6.67 11.12 -19.00
C ASN A 953 -5.80 10.52 -17.88
N ILE A 954 -6.42 9.99 -16.82
CA ILE A 954 -5.74 9.40 -15.66
C ILE A 954 -5.83 7.87 -15.63
N GLU A 955 -6.30 7.23 -16.72
CA GLU A 955 -6.45 5.77 -16.81
C GLU A 955 -5.15 5.04 -16.44
N GLY A 956 -4.01 5.50 -16.99
CA GLY A 956 -2.70 4.93 -16.68
C GLY A 956 -2.29 5.09 -15.21
N PHE A 957 -2.59 6.24 -14.60
CA PHE A 957 -2.31 6.50 -13.19
C PHE A 957 -3.12 5.57 -12.28
N LEU A 958 -4.43 5.39 -12.55
CA LEU A 958 -5.28 4.51 -11.75
C LEU A 958 -4.97 3.02 -11.97
N ALA A 959 -4.55 2.63 -13.17
CA ALA A 959 -4.02 1.29 -13.42
C ALA A 959 -2.73 1.04 -12.61
N ASP A 960 -1.81 2.00 -12.55
CA ASP A 960 -0.62 1.92 -11.68
C ASP A 960 -0.99 1.88 -10.19
N PHE A 961 -1.89 2.76 -9.76
CA PHE A 961 -2.40 2.79 -8.38
C PHE A 961 -2.93 1.43 -7.93
N ARG A 962 -3.75 0.77 -8.74
CA ARG A 962 -4.27 -0.57 -8.47
C ARG A 962 -3.19 -1.65 -8.43
N ARG A 963 -2.25 -1.60 -9.37
CA ARG A 963 -1.13 -2.55 -9.42
C ARG A 963 -0.22 -2.47 -8.19
N ASN A 964 -0.19 -1.31 -7.55
CA ASN A 964 0.54 -1.07 -6.30
C ASN A 964 -0.31 -1.30 -5.04
N GLY A 965 -1.45 -2.01 -5.17
CA GLY A 965 -2.29 -2.40 -4.04
C GLY A 965 -3.33 -1.37 -3.61
N GLY A 966 -3.51 -0.27 -4.36
CA GLY A 966 -4.65 0.62 -4.21
C GLY A 966 -5.95 -0.01 -4.73
N ARG A 967 -7.11 0.50 -4.28
CA ARG A 967 -8.44 0.10 -4.76
C ARG A 967 -9.17 1.26 -5.41
N SER A 968 -9.64 1.10 -6.63
CA SER A 968 -10.37 2.14 -7.36
C SER A 968 -11.86 1.83 -7.40
N ILE A 969 -12.69 2.80 -7.00
CA ILE A 969 -14.13 2.66 -6.87
C ILE A 969 -14.80 3.82 -7.60
N ILE A 970 -15.64 3.50 -8.59
CA ILE A 970 -16.29 4.51 -9.44
C ILE A 970 -17.80 4.38 -9.33
N CYS A 971 -18.48 5.51 -9.16
CA CYS A 971 -19.92 5.58 -9.09
C CYS A 971 -20.54 5.66 -10.49
N VAL A 972 -21.54 4.82 -10.75
CA VAL A 972 -22.35 4.88 -11.96
C VAL A 972 -23.74 5.41 -11.59
N HIS A 973 -24.04 6.62 -12.07
CA HIS A 973 -25.36 7.23 -11.88
C HIS A 973 -26.38 6.60 -12.83
N ASP A 974 -26.05 6.55 -14.12
CA ASP A 974 -26.85 5.87 -15.15
C ASP A 974 -26.00 5.55 -16.40
N LEU A 975 -26.55 4.70 -17.29
CA LEU A 975 -25.99 4.39 -18.61
C LEU A 975 -26.98 4.79 -19.72
N LEU A 976 -27.83 5.80 -19.48
CA LEU A 976 -28.91 6.16 -20.39
C LEU A 976 -28.46 6.55 -21.81
N PRO A 977 -27.29 7.20 -22.04
CA PRO A 977 -26.81 7.45 -23.39
C PRO A 977 -26.53 6.18 -24.21
N LEU A 978 -26.34 5.02 -23.56
CA LEU A 978 -26.19 3.72 -24.22
C LEU A 978 -27.54 3.02 -24.40
N GLU A 979 -28.43 3.15 -23.42
CA GLU A 979 -29.74 2.51 -23.44
C GLU A 979 -30.72 3.19 -24.39
N GLN A 980 -30.70 4.53 -24.43
CA GLN A 980 -31.66 5.36 -25.15
C GLN A 980 -30.98 6.54 -25.87
N PRO A 981 -30.06 6.26 -26.83
CA PRO A 981 -29.24 7.28 -27.49
C PRO A 981 -30.07 8.37 -28.19
N GLN A 982 -31.29 8.06 -28.62
CA GLN A 982 -32.20 9.01 -29.27
C GLN A 982 -32.58 10.24 -28.43
N PHE A 983 -32.39 10.19 -27.10
CA PHE A 983 -32.66 11.32 -26.21
C PHE A 983 -31.44 12.18 -25.93
N PHE A 984 -30.27 11.85 -26.47
CA PHE A 984 -29.01 12.55 -26.24
C PHE A 984 -28.41 13.07 -27.55
N PRO A 985 -27.52 14.08 -27.51
CA PRO A 985 -26.73 14.48 -28.66
C PRO A 985 -25.91 13.31 -29.23
N ASP A 986 -25.74 13.25 -30.55
CA ASP A 986 -25.08 12.14 -31.27
C ASP A 986 -23.70 11.72 -30.71
N PHE A 987 -22.94 12.66 -30.14
CA PHE A 987 -21.61 12.36 -29.59
C PHE A 987 -21.66 11.65 -28.22
N MET A 988 -22.81 11.65 -27.53
CA MET A 988 -22.88 11.21 -26.14
C MET A 988 -22.86 9.71 -25.95
N GLU A 989 -23.45 8.96 -26.88
CA GLU A 989 -23.36 7.50 -26.90
C GLU A 989 -21.89 7.07 -26.96
N MET A 990 -21.12 7.65 -27.88
CA MET A 990 -19.69 7.36 -28.04
C MET A 990 -18.86 7.76 -26.81
N LEU A 991 -19.14 8.93 -26.21
CA LEU A 991 -18.43 9.36 -25.00
C LEU A 991 -18.76 8.44 -23.82
N MET A 992 -20.03 8.08 -23.62
CA MET A 992 -20.45 7.17 -22.56
C MET A 992 -19.84 5.78 -22.74
N GLN A 993 -19.80 5.27 -23.97
CA GLN A 993 -19.13 4.00 -24.27
C GLN A 993 -17.66 4.03 -23.88
N ARG A 994 -16.92 5.07 -24.30
CA ARG A 994 -15.49 5.20 -23.97
C ARG A 994 -15.24 5.37 -22.47
N TRP A 995 -16.08 6.16 -21.80
CA TRP A 995 -16.01 6.35 -20.37
C TRP A 995 -16.28 5.05 -19.61
N PHE A 996 -17.34 4.32 -19.97
CA PHE A 996 -17.71 3.09 -19.28
C PHE A 996 -16.67 1.97 -19.50
N GLN A 997 -16.14 1.85 -20.72
CA GLN A 997 -15.00 0.97 -20.99
C GLN A 997 -13.76 1.32 -20.16
N CYS A 998 -13.44 2.62 -20.04
CA CYS A 998 -12.37 3.07 -19.15
C CYS A 998 -12.68 2.65 -17.71
N ALA A 999 -13.85 3.01 -17.18
CA ALA A 999 -14.27 2.69 -15.81
C ALA A 999 -14.19 1.19 -15.50
N LEU A 1000 -14.58 0.31 -16.42
CA LEU A 1000 -14.45 -1.14 -16.27
C LEU A 1000 -12.99 -1.60 -16.14
N ARG A 1001 -12.06 -1.01 -16.90
CA ARG A 1001 -10.63 -1.39 -16.84
C ARG A 1001 -9.91 -0.88 -15.59
N ILE A 1002 -10.34 0.24 -15.00
CA ILE A 1002 -9.64 0.88 -13.88
C ILE A 1002 -10.34 0.78 -12.55
N SER A 1003 -11.48 0.08 -12.43
CA SER A 1003 -12.20 -0.06 -11.16
C SER A 1003 -12.06 -1.47 -10.60
N ASP A 1004 -11.83 -1.59 -9.31
CA ASP A 1004 -12.05 -2.85 -8.59
C ASP A 1004 -13.53 -3.04 -8.23
N GLN A 1005 -14.27 -1.92 -8.14
CA GLN A 1005 -15.68 -1.91 -7.79
C GLN A 1005 -16.42 -0.75 -8.49
N LEU A 1006 -17.59 -1.04 -9.04
CA LEU A 1006 -18.56 -0.05 -9.49
C LEU A 1006 -19.70 0.03 -8.47
N VAL A 1007 -19.98 1.24 -7.96
CA VAL A 1007 -21.10 1.48 -7.04
C VAL A 1007 -22.19 2.25 -7.76
N CYS A 1008 -23.42 1.76 -7.71
CA CYS A 1008 -24.54 2.33 -8.44
C CYS A 1008 -25.49 3.05 -7.48
N VAL A 1009 -26.16 4.09 -7.96
CA VAL A 1009 -27.14 4.83 -7.14
C VAL A 1009 -28.46 4.08 -6.96
N SER A 1010 -28.70 3.01 -7.72
CA SER A 1010 -29.88 2.16 -7.63
C SER A 1010 -29.55 0.70 -8.00
N GLN A 1011 -30.39 -0.22 -7.54
CA GLN A 1011 -30.33 -1.63 -7.95
C GLN A 1011 -30.58 -1.78 -9.45
N THR A 1012 -31.48 -0.97 -10.01
CA THR A 1012 -31.77 -0.91 -11.44
C THR A 1012 -30.51 -0.54 -12.25
N THR A 1013 -29.79 0.51 -11.86
CA THR A 1013 -28.53 0.89 -12.52
C THR A 1013 -27.47 -0.20 -12.41
N ALA A 1014 -27.36 -0.89 -11.26
CA ALA A 1014 -26.42 -2.01 -11.11
C ALA A 1014 -26.70 -3.17 -12.08
N GLN A 1015 -27.97 -3.47 -12.34
CA GLN A 1015 -28.36 -4.47 -13.34
C GLN A 1015 -28.01 -4.02 -14.76
N GLN A 1016 -28.19 -2.74 -15.08
CA GLN A 1016 -27.79 -2.16 -16.37
C GLN A 1016 -26.27 -2.22 -16.57
N VAL A 1017 -25.49 -1.90 -15.53
CA VAL A 1017 -24.02 -2.02 -15.56
C VAL A 1017 -23.59 -3.44 -15.92
N ALA A 1018 -24.15 -4.44 -15.25
CA ALA A 1018 -23.85 -5.85 -15.55
C ALA A 1018 -24.22 -6.22 -17.00
N PHE A 1019 -25.39 -5.79 -17.46
CA PHE A 1019 -25.86 -6.03 -18.83
C PHE A 1019 -24.92 -5.45 -19.89
N PHE A 1020 -24.50 -4.19 -19.74
CA PHE A 1020 -23.63 -3.54 -20.73
C PHE A 1020 -22.17 -3.98 -20.62
N ALA A 1021 -21.68 -4.33 -19.43
CA ALA A 1021 -20.31 -4.80 -19.25
C ALA A 1021 -20.02 -6.09 -20.04
N ASP A 1022 -20.98 -7.02 -20.05
CA ASP A 1022 -20.86 -8.28 -20.81
C ASP A 1022 -20.65 -8.05 -22.30
N ALA A 1023 -21.24 -7.00 -22.85
CA ALA A 1023 -21.19 -6.65 -24.27
C ALA A 1023 -19.99 -5.76 -24.66
N MET A 1024 -19.44 -4.97 -23.74
CA MET A 1024 -18.55 -3.85 -24.08
C MET A 1024 -17.06 -4.13 -24.04
N ASP A 1025 -16.57 -5.05 -23.19
CA ASP A 1025 -15.14 -5.32 -23.10
C ASP A 1025 -14.82 -6.81 -22.89
N PRO A 1026 -14.45 -7.56 -23.95
CA PRO A 1026 -13.99 -8.94 -23.83
C PRO A 1026 -12.55 -9.06 -23.32
N THR A 1027 -11.86 -7.93 -23.06
CA THR A 1027 -10.42 -7.89 -22.71
C THR A 1027 -10.15 -7.53 -21.25
N LEU A 1028 -11.19 -7.53 -20.41
CA LEU A 1028 -11.09 -7.35 -18.96
C LEU A 1028 -10.10 -8.36 -18.37
N ASP A 1029 -9.11 -7.89 -17.60
CA ASP A 1029 -8.03 -8.72 -17.06
C ASP A 1029 -8.11 -8.96 -15.55
N HIS A 1030 -9.20 -8.52 -14.92
CA HIS A 1030 -9.53 -8.69 -13.51
C HIS A 1030 -11.04 -8.61 -13.28
N ASP A 1031 -11.52 -9.18 -12.17
CA ASP A 1031 -12.94 -9.10 -11.81
C ASP A 1031 -13.33 -7.72 -11.28
N VAL A 1032 -14.54 -7.26 -11.60
CA VAL A 1032 -15.10 -6.00 -11.13
C VAL A 1032 -16.36 -6.25 -10.31
N ALA A 1033 -16.32 -5.87 -9.02
CA ALA A 1033 -17.48 -5.95 -8.15
C ALA A 1033 -18.51 -4.88 -8.53
N VAL A 1034 -19.80 -5.20 -8.44
CA VAL A 1034 -20.89 -4.24 -8.67
C VAL A 1034 -21.81 -4.24 -7.47
N ASP A 1035 -22.00 -3.06 -6.88
CA ASP A 1035 -22.88 -2.82 -5.74
C ASP A 1035 -23.79 -1.61 -5.97
N TYR A 1036 -24.72 -1.39 -5.05
CA TYR A 1036 -25.56 -0.19 -5.06
C TYR A 1036 -25.81 0.35 -3.65
N PHE A 1037 -26.09 1.65 -3.56
CA PHE A 1037 -26.45 2.34 -2.33
C PHE A 1037 -27.55 3.38 -2.60
N PRO A 1038 -28.48 3.61 -1.66
CA PRO A 1038 -29.55 4.57 -1.85
C PRO A 1038 -29.05 6.02 -1.72
N LEU A 1039 -29.66 6.96 -2.45
CA LEU A 1039 -29.43 8.39 -2.25
C LEU A 1039 -30.36 8.97 -1.18
N ALA A 1040 -29.89 10.01 -0.49
CA ALA A 1040 -30.64 10.71 0.54
C ALA A 1040 -31.41 11.92 -0.01
N ALA A 1041 -32.45 12.35 0.72
CA ALA A 1041 -33.33 13.47 0.32
C ALA A 1041 -33.14 14.73 1.17
N ASP A 1042 -32.25 14.72 2.16
CA ASP A 1042 -32.10 15.87 3.06
C ASP A 1042 -31.18 16.95 2.49
N ILE A 1043 -31.79 17.92 1.81
CA ILE A 1043 -31.10 19.05 1.18
C ILE A 1043 -30.38 19.92 2.23
N ALA A 1044 -30.94 20.07 3.44
CA ALA A 1044 -30.34 20.89 4.51
C ALA A 1044 -28.97 20.36 4.98
N ALA A 1045 -28.76 19.04 4.92
CA ALA A 1045 -27.52 18.37 5.32
C ALA A 1045 -26.46 18.29 4.21
N SER A 1046 -26.67 18.95 3.06
CA SER A 1046 -25.81 18.87 1.86
C SER A 1046 -25.02 20.15 1.54
N LEU A 1047 -24.82 21.04 2.53
CA LEU A 1047 -24.29 22.40 2.34
C LEU A 1047 -25.12 23.20 1.30
N PRO A 1048 -26.41 23.49 1.60
CA PRO A 1048 -27.36 24.02 0.62
C PRO A 1048 -27.06 25.46 0.19
N SER A 1049 -27.31 25.75 -1.08
CA SER A 1049 -27.31 27.12 -1.62
C SER A 1049 -28.51 27.93 -1.10
N GLN A 1050 -28.35 29.25 -0.93
CA GLN A 1050 -29.34 30.16 -0.33
C GLN A 1050 -29.79 31.27 -1.30
N GLY A 1051 -30.98 31.85 -1.06
CA GLY A 1051 -31.48 33.04 -1.78
C GLY A 1051 -32.78 32.82 -2.57
N VAL A 1052 -33.62 33.86 -2.67
CA VAL A 1052 -34.94 33.81 -3.33
C VAL A 1052 -34.94 34.68 -4.60
N PRO A 1053 -35.47 34.20 -5.75
CA PRO A 1053 -35.58 35.01 -6.97
C PRO A 1053 -36.44 36.27 -6.78
N GLU A 1054 -36.17 37.35 -7.52
CA GLU A 1054 -36.86 38.65 -7.38
C GLU A 1054 -38.40 38.55 -7.49
N ASN A 1055 -38.91 37.63 -8.33
CA ASN A 1055 -40.35 37.36 -8.48
C ASN A 1055 -40.82 36.09 -7.72
N GLY A 1056 -39.96 35.49 -6.89
CA GLY A 1056 -40.20 34.19 -6.26
C GLY A 1056 -41.36 34.21 -5.25
N LEU A 1057 -41.46 35.27 -4.44
CA LEU A 1057 -42.51 35.38 -3.40
C LEU A 1057 -43.91 35.59 -3.99
N SER A 1058 -44.04 36.36 -5.07
CA SER A 1058 -45.33 36.57 -5.73
C SER A 1058 -45.79 35.34 -6.52
N ALA A 1059 -44.86 34.56 -7.06
CA ALA A 1059 -45.16 33.28 -7.68
C ALA A 1059 -45.59 32.23 -6.65
N LEU A 1060 -44.94 32.15 -5.48
CA LEU A 1060 -45.35 31.23 -4.40
C LEU A 1060 -46.81 31.45 -3.94
N GLN A 1061 -47.26 32.70 -3.85
CA GLN A 1061 -48.66 33.01 -3.51
C GLN A 1061 -49.65 32.47 -4.56
N LYS A 1062 -49.30 32.54 -5.85
CA LYS A 1062 -50.12 31.98 -6.94
C LYS A 1062 -50.11 30.45 -6.96
N ILE A 1063 -49.02 29.84 -6.50
CA ILE A 1063 -48.86 28.39 -6.42
C ILE A 1063 -49.72 27.78 -5.29
N GLN A 1064 -49.71 28.37 -4.09
CA GLN A 1064 -50.40 27.81 -2.92
C GLN A 1064 -51.95 27.77 -3.04
N GLY A 1065 -52.53 28.55 -3.95
CA GLY A 1065 -53.99 28.69 -4.08
C GLY A 1065 -54.69 27.71 -5.02
N ASN A 1066 -53.95 26.93 -5.82
CA ASN A 1066 -54.51 26.02 -6.84
C ASN A 1066 -53.82 24.64 -6.78
N VAL A 1067 -54.45 23.63 -7.37
CA VAL A 1067 -53.80 22.32 -7.60
C VAL A 1067 -52.58 22.54 -8.48
N THR A 1068 -51.38 22.38 -7.91
CA THR A 1068 -50.11 22.69 -8.56
C THR A 1068 -49.26 21.44 -8.71
N PHE A 1069 -48.88 21.16 -9.95
CA PHE A 1069 -47.95 20.10 -10.31
C PHE A 1069 -46.53 20.64 -10.42
N LEU A 1070 -45.60 20.02 -9.70
CA LEU A 1070 -44.18 20.35 -9.70
C LEU A 1070 -43.40 19.34 -10.55
N MET A 1071 -42.54 19.82 -11.43
CA MET A 1071 -41.51 19.03 -12.10
C MET A 1071 -40.14 19.59 -11.72
N VAL A 1072 -39.23 18.73 -11.27
CA VAL A 1072 -37.87 19.12 -10.86
C VAL A 1072 -36.85 18.34 -11.69
N GLY A 1073 -35.96 19.06 -12.35
CA GLY A 1073 -34.89 18.49 -13.19
C GLY A 1073 -34.56 19.37 -14.39
N THR A 1074 -33.37 19.16 -14.97
CA THR A 1074 -32.97 19.81 -16.22
C THR A 1074 -33.96 19.49 -17.34
N ILE A 1075 -34.34 20.50 -18.15
CA ILE A 1075 -35.29 20.34 -19.25
C ILE A 1075 -34.59 19.63 -20.40
N GLU A 1076 -34.82 18.32 -20.54
CA GLU A 1076 -34.20 17.42 -21.53
C GLU A 1076 -35.25 16.52 -22.21
N PRO A 1077 -34.99 16.00 -23.44
CA PRO A 1077 -35.96 15.23 -24.22
C PRO A 1077 -36.59 14.06 -23.46
N ARG A 1078 -35.79 13.28 -22.72
CA ARG A 1078 -36.24 12.11 -21.95
C ARG A 1078 -37.13 12.44 -20.74
N LYS A 1079 -37.12 13.68 -20.25
CA LYS A 1079 -37.73 14.03 -18.95
C LYS A 1079 -39.25 14.28 -19.04
N GLY A 1080 -39.85 14.15 -20.22
CA GLY A 1080 -41.29 14.26 -20.42
C GLY A 1080 -41.86 15.68 -20.29
N HIS A 1081 -41.04 16.72 -20.13
CA HIS A 1081 -41.53 18.11 -19.95
C HIS A 1081 -42.47 18.56 -21.08
N ARG A 1082 -42.13 18.25 -22.35
CA ARG A 1082 -42.96 18.59 -23.51
C ARG A 1082 -44.31 17.86 -23.46
N GLN A 1083 -44.31 16.57 -23.13
CA GLN A 1083 -45.52 15.78 -23.01
C GLN A 1083 -46.45 16.33 -21.91
N ILE A 1084 -45.90 16.63 -20.73
CA ILE A 1084 -46.66 17.21 -19.61
C ILE A 1084 -47.18 18.59 -19.98
N PHE A 1085 -46.37 19.44 -20.62
CA PHE A 1085 -46.81 20.76 -21.07
C PHE A 1085 -48.00 20.66 -22.04
N GLU A 1086 -47.95 19.76 -23.02
CA GLU A 1086 -49.07 19.55 -23.96
C GLU A 1086 -50.31 18.96 -23.29
N ALA A 1087 -50.14 18.06 -22.31
CA ALA A 1087 -51.24 17.58 -21.49
C ALA A 1087 -51.88 18.73 -20.68
N MET A 1088 -51.07 19.59 -20.07
CA MET A 1088 -51.53 20.76 -19.32
C MET A 1088 -52.24 21.79 -20.21
N ARG A 1089 -51.78 22.00 -21.45
CA ARG A 1089 -52.48 22.85 -22.43
C ARG A 1089 -53.89 22.36 -22.72
N ARG A 1090 -54.09 21.04 -22.77
CA ARG A 1090 -55.42 20.45 -22.89
C ARG A 1090 -56.29 20.74 -21.68
N LEU A 1091 -55.76 20.49 -20.48
CA LEU A 1091 -56.47 20.79 -19.24
C LEU A 1091 -56.88 22.27 -19.15
N TRP A 1092 -55.98 23.20 -19.51
CA TRP A 1092 -56.29 24.63 -19.52
C TRP A 1092 -57.34 25.01 -20.58
N ARG A 1093 -57.31 24.40 -21.77
CA ARG A 1093 -58.35 24.62 -22.81
C ARG A 1093 -59.72 24.13 -22.37
N GLU A 1094 -59.76 23.08 -21.55
CA GLU A 1094 -60.98 22.53 -20.97
C GLU A 1094 -61.42 23.25 -19.68
N GLY A 1095 -60.71 24.31 -19.29
CA GLY A 1095 -61.07 25.16 -18.15
C GLY A 1095 -60.60 24.66 -16.78
N ALA A 1096 -59.68 23.69 -16.73
CA ALA A 1096 -59.11 23.22 -15.46
C ALA A 1096 -58.24 24.30 -14.80
N ASN A 1097 -58.51 24.58 -13.51
CA ASN A 1097 -57.75 25.54 -12.71
C ASN A 1097 -56.56 24.85 -12.02
N VAL A 1098 -55.51 24.56 -12.79
CA VAL A 1098 -54.30 23.85 -12.35
C VAL A 1098 -53.05 24.62 -12.74
N ASN A 1099 -52.00 24.55 -11.91
CA ASN A 1099 -50.70 25.15 -12.20
C ASN A 1099 -49.67 24.07 -12.60
N LEU A 1100 -48.74 24.43 -13.48
CA LEU A 1100 -47.50 23.68 -13.75
C LEU A 1100 -46.30 24.52 -13.31
N VAL A 1101 -45.45 23.97 -12.45
CA VAL A 1101 -44.18 24.55 -12.01
C VAL A 1101 -43.05 23.65 -12.49
N ILE A 1102 -42.12 24.19 -13.26
CA ILE A 1102 -40.92 23.52 -13.74
C ILE A 1102 -39.72 24.16 -13.04
N VAL A 1103 -38.88 23.35 -12.40
CA VAL A 1103 -37.64 23.78 -11.75
C VAL A 1103 -36.47 23.07 -12.40
N GLY A 1104 -35.58 23.84 -13.04
CA GLY A 1104 -34.34 23.32 -13.61
C GLY A 1104 -33.86 24.12 -14.80
N LYS A 1105 -32.58 23.97 -15.12
CA LYS A 1105 -31.95 24.66 -16.26
C LYS A 1105 -32.39 24.08 -17.60
N LYS A 1106 -32.25 24.88 -18.67
CA LYS A 1106 -32.40 24.39 -20.05
C LYS A 1106 -31.32 23.33 -20.35
N GLY A 1107 -31.73 22.15 -20.79
CA GLY A 1107 -30.85 21.07 -21.26
C GLY A 1107 -30.62 21.09 -22.78
N TRP A 1108 -30.07 20.01 -23.31
CA TRP A 1108 -29.79 19.86 -24.75
C TRP A 1108 -31.07 19.63 -25.56
N MET A 1109 -31.05 19.99 -26.86
CA MET A 1109 -32.14 19.73 -27.81
C MET A 1109 -33.51 20.34 -27.44
N MET A 1110 -33.55 21.30 -26.51
CA MET A 1110 -34.79 21.89 -25.99
C MET A 1110 -34.96 23.38 -26.27
N ASP A 1111 -34.15 23.98 -27.15
CA ASP A 1111 -34.21 25.43 -27.47
C ASP A 1111 -35.57 25.88 -27.99
N GLU A 1112 -36.13 25.14 -28.95
CA GLU A 1112 -37.47 25.41 -29.50
C GLU A 1112 -38.55 25.25 -28.42
N PHE A 1113 -38.44 24.21 -27.59
CA PHE A 1113 -39.41 23.93 -26.52
C PHE A 1113 -39.39 25.01 -25.43
N CYS A 1114 -38.20 25.42 -24.98
CA CYS A 1114 -38.05 26.48 -23.99
C CYS A 1114 -38.56 27.84 -24.49
N THR A 1115 -38.45 28.09 -25.80
CA THR A 1115 -39.03 29.27 -26.45
C THR A 1115 -40.57 29.18 -26.46
N GLU A 1116 -41.11 28.01 -26.79
CA GLU A 1116 -42.56 27.75 -26.73
C GLU A 1116 -43.13 27.90 -25.32
N LEU A 1117 -42.45 27.36 -24.29
CA LEU A 1117 -42.85 27.48 -22.88
C LEU A 1117 -43.01 28.95 -22.47
N LYS A 1118 -42.00 29.78 -22.77
CA LYS A 1118 -42.02 31.22 -22.45
C LYS A 1118 -43.07 32.00 -23.25
N GLY A 1119 -43.41 31.52 -24.45
CA GLY A 1119 -44.44 32.12 -25.31
C GLY A 1119 -45.88 31.74 -24.95
N ALA A 1120 -46.09 30.81 -24.02
CA ALA A 1120 -47.42 30.32 -23.67
C ALA A 1120 -48.27 31.40 -22.96
N PRO A 1121 -49.57 31.56 -23.29
CA PRO A 1121 -50.46 32.52 -22.62
C PRO A 1121 -50.57 32.37 -21.09
N GLN A 1122 -50.23 31.18 -20.59
CA GLN A 1122 -50.26 30.76 -19.19
C GLN A 1122 -48.96 31.08 -18.43
N TYR A 1123 -47.88 31.46 -19.12
CA TYR A 1123 -46.60 31.78 -18.49
C TYR A 1123 -46.76 32.94 -17.50
N ASP A 1124 -46.16 32.82 -16.32
CA ASP A 1124 -46.29 33.71 -15.13
C ASP A 1124 -47.71 33.86 -14.54
N LYS A 1125 -48.66 33.02 -15.00
CA LYS A 1125 -50.05 32.95 -14.48
C LYS A 1125 -50.36 31.60 -13.85
N SER A 1126 -50.28 30.54 -14.65
CA SER A 1126 -50.50 29.14 -14.25
C SER A 1126 -49.41 28.20 -14.76
N LEU A 1127 -48.40 28.73 -15.46
CA LEU A 1127 -47.17 28.06 -15.83
C LEU A 1127 -45.98 28.88 -15.29
N PHE A 1128 -45.11 28.24 -14.53
CA PHE A 1128 -43.91 28.85 -13.95
C PHE A 1128 -42.68 28.02 -14.29
N TRP A 1129 -41.62 28.66 -14.76
CA TRP A 1129 -40.32 28.02 -14.96
C TRP A 1129 -39.24 28.77 -14.19
N PHE A 1130 -38.59 28.07 -13.27
CA PHE A 1130 -37.50 28.57 -12.45
C PHE A 1130 -36.17 27.93 -12.86
N ASP A 1131 -35.21 28.77 -13.26
CA ASP A 1131 -33.85 28.36 -13.63
C ASP A 1131 -32.84 28.78 -12.56
N GLY A 1132 -31.92 27.88 -12.20
CA GLY A 1132 -30.79 28.17 -11.31
C GLY A 1132 -31.14 28.59 -9.88
N ILE A 1133 -32.30 28.18 -9.35
CA ILE A 1133 -32.73 28.56 -7.99
C ILE A 1133 -31.88 27.91 -6.90
N SER A 1134 -31.93 28.50 -5.71
CA SER A 1134 -31.30 27.95 -4.52
C SER A 1134 -32.03 26.70 -4.00
N ASP A 1135 -31.30 25.90 -3.24
CA ASP A 1135 -31.84 24.75 -2.50
C ASP A 1135 -32.91 25.19 -1.50
N GLU A 1136 -32.72 26.34 -0.83
CA GLU A 1136 -33.71 26.95 0.06
C GLU A 1136 -35.04 27.25 -0.65
N PHE A 1137 -34.98 27.81 -1.85
CA PHE A 1137 -36.19 28.14 -2.60
C PHE A 1137 -36.86 26.89 -3.19
N LEU A 1138 -36.09 25.86 -3.54
CA LEU A 1138 -36.62 24.57 -3.97
C LEU A 1138 -37.46 23.89 -2.87
N GLU A 1139 -36.98 23.88 -1.62
CA GLU A 1139 -37.75 23.35 -0.47
C GLU A 1139 -39.09 24.10 -0.32
N ARG A 1140 -39.10 25.43 -0.46
CA ARG A 1140 -40.36 26.22 -0.45
C ARG A 1140 -41.30 25.87 -1.60
N LEU A 1141 -40.78 25.53 -2.78
CA LEU A 1141 -41.59 25.12 -3.92
C LEU A 1141 -42.19 23.72 -3.72
N TYR A 1142 -41.47 22.79 -3.09
CA TYR A 1142 -42.04 21.52 -2.66
C TYR A 1142 -43.19 21.76 -1.67
N GLU A 1143 -42.96 22.57 -0.63
CA GLU A 1143 -43.99 22.91 0.37
C GLU A 1143 -45.24 23.54 -0.26
N ALA A 1144 -45.07 24.45 -1.21
CA ALA A 1144 -46.17 25.16 -1.86
C ALA A 1144 -46.94 24.32 -2.90
N SER A 1145 -46.30 23.30 -3.47
CA SER A 1145 -46.90 22.48 -4.54
C SER A 1145 -47.82 21.38 -3.99
N THR A 1146 -48.74 20.91 -4.83
CA THR A 1146 -49.72 19.87 -4.48
C THR A 1146 -49.19 18.47 -4.71
N ALA A 1147 -48.51 18.24 -5.84
CA ALA A 1147 -47.94 16.94 -6.21
C ALA A 1147 -46.70 17.09 -7.09
N LEU A 1148 -45.81 16.10 -7.05
CA LEU A 1148 -44.69 15.99 -7.99
C LEU A 1148 -45.10 15.15 -9.20
N ILE A 1149 -44.77 15.61 -10.41
CA ILE A 1149 -44.80 14.80 -11.63
C ILE A 1149 -43.37 14.41 -12.02
N ALA A 1150 -43.06 13.12 -11.98
CA ALA A 1150 -41.84 12.53 -12.50
C ALA A 1150 -42.16 11.77 -13.80
N ALA A 1151 -42.03 12.45 -14.93
CA ALA A 1151 -42.47 11.95 -16.25
C ALA A 1151 -41.37 11.31 -17.10
N SER A 1152 -40.16 11.13 -16.54
CA SER A 1152 -38.97 10.66 -17.25
C SER A 1152 -39.15 9.28 -17.89
N GLU A 1153 -38.63 9.11 -19.12
CA GLU A 1153 -38.57 7.84 -19.87
C GLU A 1153 -37.39 6.95 -19.44
N GLY A 1154 -36.44 7.51 -18.67
CA GLY A 1154 -35.31 6.81 -18.07
C GLY A 1154 -34.61 7.68 -17.02
N GLU A 1155 -34.17 7.08 -15.92
CA GLU A 1155 -33.45 7.71 -14.80
C GLU A 1155 -32.48 6.73 -14.13
N GLY A 1156 -31.43 7.25 -13.49
CA GLY A 1156 -30.55 6.46 -12.63
C GLY A 1156 -31.09 6.21 -11.21
N PHE A 1157 -31.87 7.16 -10.67
CA PHE A 1157 -32.46 7.05 -9.33
C PHE A 1157 -33.82 7.77 -9.23
N GLY A 1158 -33.85 9.08 -9.54
CA GLY A 1158 -35.05 9.90 -9.37
C GLY A 1158 -35.08 10.67 -8.05
N LEU A 1159 -34.03 11.45 -7.77
CA LEU A 1159 -33.91 12.28 -6.56
C LEU A 1159 -35.16 13.13 -6.25
N PRO A 1160 -35.85 13.76 -7.22
CA PRO A 1160 -37.08 14.51 -6.96
C PRO A 1160 -38.18 13.70 -6.27
N ILE A 1161 -38.26 12.40 -6.54
CA ILE A 1161 -39.27 11.51 -5.94
C ILE A 1161 -39.05 11.41 -4.44
N VAL A 1162 -37.82 11.12 -3.99
CA VAL A 1162 -37.51 11.03 -2.55
C VAL A 1162 -37.63 12.37 -1.84
N GLU A 1163 -37.33 13.47 -2.52
CA GLU A 1163 -37.57 14.84 -2.02
C GLU A 1163 -39.07 15.11 -1.82
N ALA A 1164 -39.92 14.75 -2.79
CA ALA A 1164 -41.36 14.90 -2.65
C ALA A 1164 -41.95 14.04 -1.51
N ILE A 1165 -41.49 12.80 -1.33
CA ILE A 1165 -41.88 11.94 -0.20
C ILE A 1165 -41.49 12.61 1.13
N LYS A 1166 -40.30 13.23 1.22
CA LYS A 1166 -39.85 13.96 2.44
C LYS A 1166 -40.82 15.08 2.82
N HIS A 1167 -41.39 15.76 1.84
CA HIS A 1167 -42.39 16.81 2.04
C HIS A 1167 -43.85 16.29 2.13
N GLY A 1168 -44.05 14.97 2.16
CA GLY A 1168 -45.38 14.36 2.19
C GLY A 1168 -46.22 14.66 0.93
N LYS A 1169 -45.56 14.87 -0.21
CA LYS A 1169 -46.23 15.26 -1.46
C LYS A 1169 -46.60 14.04 -2.29
N PRO A 1170 -47.88 13.90 -2.68
CA PRO A 1170 -48.31 12.88 -3.62
C PRO A 1170 -47.47 12.83 -4.89
N LEU A 1171 -47.23 11.62 -5.38
CA LEU A 1171 -46.40 11.35 -6.55
C LEU A 1171 -47.26 10.95 -7.75
N ILE A 1172 -46.94 11.52 -8.92
CA ILE A 1172 -47.38 11.04 -10.24
C ILE A 1172 -46.11 10.66 -11.00
N ALA A 1173 -45.90 9.37 -11.25
CA ALA A 1173 -44.63 8.87 -11.79
C ALA A 1173 -44.85 8.02 -13.04
N ARG A 1174 -43.90 8.09 -13.99
CA ARG A 1174 -43.82 7.12 -15.09
C ARG A 1174 -43.65 5.71 -14.52
N ASP A 1175 -44.28 4.72 -15.14
CA ASP A 1175 -44.08 3.32 -14.77
C ASP A 1175 -42.77 2.75 -15.33
N ILE A 1176 -41.64 3.17 -14.75
CA ILE A 1176 -40.30 2.65 -15.07
C ILE A 1176 -39.67 1.92 -13.86
N PRO A 1177 -38.76 0.94 -14.08
CA PRO A 1177 -38.20 0.11 -13.01
C PRO A 1177 -37.62 0.89 -11.83
N VAL A 1178 -36.83 1.94 -12.10
CA VAL A 1178 -36.20 2.73 -11.05
C VAL A 1178 -37.20 3.55 -10.21
N PHE A 1179 -38.30 4.02 -10.81
CA PHE A 1179 -39.36 4.71 -10.06
C PHE A 1179 -40.18 3.73 -9.23
N ARG A 1180 -40.33 2.48 -9.67
CA ARG A 1180 -40.88 1.40 -8.83
C ARG A 1180 -39.95 1.03 -7.69
N GLU A 1181 -38.64 1.00 -7.94
CA GLU A 1181 -37.62 0.76 -6.92
C GLU A 1181 -37.67 1.83 -5.82
N VAL A 1182 -37.76 3.11 -6.20
CA VAL A 1182 -37.71 4.24 -5.26
C VAL A 1182 -39.06 4.53 -4.60
N ALA A 1183 -40.17 4.63 -5.35
CA ALA A 1183 -41.48 4.96 -4.81
C ALA A 1183 -42.34 3.74 -4.41
N GLY A 1184 -42.09 2.54 -4.94
CA GLY A 1184 -42.92 1.37 -4.62
C GLY A 1184 -44.38 1.53 -5.04
N ASP A 1185 -45.31 1.44 -4.09
CA ASP A 1185 -46.75 1.63 -4.31
C ASP A 1185 -47.23 3.05 -3.93
N ASP A 1186 -46.31 3.93 -3.50
CA ASP A 1186 -46.60 5.27 -2.96
C ASP A 1186 -46.86 6.33 -4.07
N ALA A 1187 -46.94 5.91 -5.33
CA ALA A 1187 -47.11 6.79 -6.48
C ALA A 1187 -48.27 6.36 -7.39
N PHE A 1188 -48.88 7.35 -8.03
CA PHE A 1188 -49.82 7.11 -9.13
C PHE A 1188 -49.05 6.94 -10.43
N TYR A 1189 -48.98 5.70 -10.90
CA TYR A 1189 -48.20 5.35 -12.09
C TYR A 1189 -48.97 5.56 -13.39
N PHE A 1190 -48.26 5.97 -14.44
CA PHE A 1190 -48.78 6.06 -15.81
C PHE A 1190 -47.71 5.63 -16.82
N SER A 1191 -48.15 5.09 -17.97
CA SER A 1191 -47.25 4.52 -19.00
C SER A 1191 -47.46 5.17 -20.36
N GLU A 1192 -48.50 5.99 -20.51
CA GLU A 1192 -48.87 6.54 -21.80
C GLU A 1192 -47.91 7.64 -22.26
N SER A 1193 -47.42 7.55 -23.50
CA SER A 1193 -46.52 8.54 -24.13
C SER A 1193 -47.29 9.65 -24.88
N ASN A 1194 -48.58 9.43 -25.16
CA ASN A 1194 -49.45 10.40 -25.83
C ASN A 1194 -49.93 11.51 -24.84
N PRO A 1195 -49.79 12.81 -25.18
CA PRO A 1195 -50.32 13.91 -24.36
C PRO A 1195 -51.84 13.85 -24.08
N ASP A 1196 -52.65 13.27 -24.98
CA ASP A 1196 -54.10 13.03 -24.76
C ASP A 1196 -54.35 12.16 -23.55
N ASP A 1197 -53.74 10.98 -23.56
CA ASP A 1197 -53.88 10.00 -22.49
C ASP A 1197 -53.27 10.51 -21.19
N THR A 1198 -52.16 11.24 -21.29
CA THR A 1198 -51.53 11.90 -20.14
C THR A 1198 -52.48 12.90 -19.49
N ALA A 1199 -53.15 13.74 -20.28
CA ALA A 1199 -54.16 14.68 -19.76
C ALA A 1199 -55.32 13.94 -19.08
N ARG A 1200 -55.78 12.81 -19.65
CA ARG A 1200 -56.80 11.94 -19.04
C ARG A 1200 -56.32 11.38 -17.69
N ARG A 1201 -55.09 10.86 -17.61
CA ARG A 1201 -54.49 10.34 -16.37
C ARG A 1201 -54.33 11.43 -15.30
N LEU A 1202 -53.94 12.65 -15.68
CA LEU A 1202 -53.89 13.78 -14.76
C LEU A 1202 -55.28 14.18 -14.25
N LYS A 1203 -56.34 14.15 -15.09
CA LYS A 1203 -57.73 14.35 -14.62
C LYS A 1203 -58.17 13.28 -13.64
N GLU A 1204 -57.86 12.02 -13.93
CA GLU A 1204 -58.15 10.89 -13.05
C GLU A 1204 -57.45 11.08 -11.69
N TRP A 1205 -56.18 11.49 -11.70
CA TRP A 1205 -55.45 11.82 -10.49
C TRP A 1205 -56.08 12.98 -9.72
N ILE A 1206 -56.45 14.09 -10.39
CA ILE A 1206 -57.13 15.25 -9.75
C ILE A 1206 -58.44 14.81 -9.08
N ALA A 1207 -59.22 13.95 -9.75
CA ALA A 1207 -60.46 13.41 -9.21
C ALA A 1207 -60.23 12.51 -7.99
N LEU A 1208 -59.15 11.71 -7.98
CA LEU A 1208 -58.73 10.94 -6.81
C LEU A 1208 -58.26 11.85 -5.67
N TYR A 1209 -57.50 12.90 -5.98
CA TYR A 1209 -56.96 13.85 -5.01
C TYR A 1209 -58.09 14.60 -4.29
N THR A 1210 -59.10 15.07 -5.04
CA THR A 1210 -60.28 15.75 -4.46
C THR A 1210 -61.10 14.83 -3.56
N ARG A 1211 -61.01 13.50 -3.76
CA ARG A 1211 -61.67 12.48 -2.93
C ARG A 1211 -60.80 11.95 -1.79
N GLY A 1212 -59.56 12.44 -1.63
CA GLY A 1212 -58.61 11.90 -0.66
C GLY A 1212 -58.22 10.44 -0.91
N LYS A 1213 -58.21 10.01 -2.19
CA LYS A 1213 -57.94 8.62 -2.61
C LYS A 1213 -56.67 8.45 -3.45
N VAL A 1214 -55.78 9.44 -3.45
CA VAL A 1214 -54.46 9.28 -4.06
C VAL A 1214 -53.59 8.39 -3.16
N PRO A 1215 -52.62 7.64 -3.73
CA PRO A 1215 -51.62 6.94 -2.93
C PRO A 1215 -50.96 7.91 -1.95
N GLU A 1216 -50.81 7.49 -0.69
CA GLU A 1216 -50.10 8.27 0.32
C GLU A 1216 -48.59 8.11 0.12
N SER A 1217 -47.87 9.22 -0.02
CA SER A 1217 -46.42 9.23 -0.25
C SER A 1217 -45.65 9.40 1.06
N ASN A 1218 -45.97 8.57 2.06
CA ASN A 1218 -45.40 8.60 3.42
C ASN A 1218 -44.92 7.22 3.94
N GLY A 1219 -45.13 6.14 3.18
CA GLY A 1219 -44.88 4.76 3.63
C GLY A 1219 -43.43 4.30 3.42
N ARG A 1220 -42.72 4.88 2.47
CA ARG A 1220 -41.31 4.57 2.16
C ARG A 1220 -40.31 5.20 3.13
N ARG A 1221 -39.28 4.42 3.49
CA ARG A 1221 -38.12 4.92 4.25
C ARG A 1221 -37.31 5.91 3.42
N ILE A 1222 -37.07 7.10 3.96
CA ILE A 1222 -36.15 8.09 3.43
C ILE A 1222 -34.84 8.00 4.20
N TYR A 1223 -33.72 7.93 3.46
CA TYR A 1223 -32.39 7.92 4.05
C TYR A 1223 -31.87 9.34 4.28
N THR A 1224 -31.15 9.53 5.38
CA THR A 1224 -30.29 10.70 5.61
C THR A 1224 -28.96 10.54 4.87
N TRP A 1225 -28.22 11.64 4.62
CA TRP A 1225 -26.88 11.54 4.02
C TRP A 1225 -25.91 10.71 4.85
N LYS A 1226 -26.07 10.75 6.18
CA LYS A 1226 -25.30 9.92 7.11
C LYS A 1226 -25.55 8.43 6.86
N GLU A 1227 -26.82 8.00 6.86
CA GLU A 1227 -27.17 6.60 6.61
C GLU A 1227 -26.76 6.14 5.20
N ALA A 1228 -26.95 6.97 4.17
CA ALA A 1228 -26.52 6.66 2.82
C ALA A 1228 -25.00 6.47 2.73
N THR A 1229 -24.23 7.30 3.44
CA THR A 1229 -22.77 7.21 3.53
C THR A 1229 -22.34 5.95 4.30
N GLU A 1230 -23.01 5.62 5.41
CA GLU A 1230 -22.77 4.38 6.16
C GLU A 1230 -23.02 3.14 5.28
N ILE A 1231 -24.12 3.10 4.52
CA ILE A 1231 -24.40 2.01 3.58
C ILE A 1231 -23.33 1.93 2.47
N LEU A 1232 -22.91 3.06 1.91
CA LEU A 1232 -21.84 3.09 0.91
C LEU A 1232 -20.52 2.52 1.48
N ILE A 1233 -20.13 2.94 2.68
CA ILE A 1233 -18.94 2.42 3.37
C ILE A 1233 -19.05 0.92 3.60
N ASP A 1234 -20.20 0.44 4.08
CA ASP A 1234 -20.45 -1.00 4.26
C ASP A 1234 -20.29 -1.77 2.94
N ARG A 1235 -20.74 -1.22 1.80
CA ARG A 1235 -20.55 -1.83 0.47
C ARG A 1235 -19.08 -1.83 0.01
N ILE A 1236 -18.35 -0.75 0.26
CA ILE A 1236 -16.93 -0.60 -0.11
C ILE A 1236 -16.05 -1.62 0.62
N PHE A 1237 -16.35 -1.90 1.90
CA PHE A 1237 -15.56 -2.79 2.75
C PHE A 1237 -16.16 -4.21 2.89
N SER A 1238 -17.30 -4.50 2.25
CA SER A 1238 -17.90 -5.84 2.23
C SER A 1238 -17.10 -6.81 1.36
N SER A 1239 -17.05 -8.08 1.77
CA SER A 1239 -16.58 -9.19 0.93
C SER A 1239 -17.69 -9.83 0.10
N LYS A 1240 -18.94 -9.39 0.30
CA LYS A 1240 -20.13 -9.81 -0.45
C LYS A 1240 -20.63 -8.64 -1.29
N HIS A 1241 -20.57 -8.82 -2.60
CA HIS A 1241 -21.03 -7.86 -3.60
C HIS A 1241 -22.37 -8.28 -4.19
N TYR A 1242 -23.16 -7.32 -4.67
CA TYR A 1242 -24.45 -7.60 -5.29
C TYR A 1242 -24.31 -8.41 -6.59
N LEU A 1243 -23.38 -8.02 -7.47
CA LEU A 1243 -23.01 -8.74 -8.69
C LEU A 1243 -21.48 -8.69 -8.88
N ASN A 1244 -20.94 -9.58 -9.71
CA ASN A 1244 -19.52 -9.56 -10.12
C ASN A 1244 -19.44 -9.73 -11.64
N ILE A 1245 -18.63 -8.90 -12.29
CA ILE A 1245 -18.26 -9.02 -13.70
C ILE A 1245 -16.94 -9.79 -13.75
N CYS A 1246 -16.94 -11.00 -14.31
CA CYS A 1246 -15.77 -11.88 -14.32
C CYS A 1246 -14.86 -11.66 -15.53
N ALA A 1247 -13.55 -11.68 -15.32
CA ALA A 1247 -12.55 -11.60 -16.41
C ALA A 1247 -12.46 -12.90 -17.23
N GLU A 1248 -12.53 -14.06 -16.59
CA GLU A 1248 -12.56 -15.35 -17.27
C GLU A 1248 -14.00 -15.71 -17.68
N LYS A 1249 -14.32 -15.48 -18.94
CA LYS A 1249 -15.56 -16.00 -19.55
C LYS A 1249 -15.34 -17.46 -19.92
N ASP A 1250 -15.79 -18.36 -19.06
CA ASP A 1250 -15.75 -19.81 -19.29
C ASP A 1250 -16.35 -20.14 -20.67
N GLU A 1251 -15.61 -20.83 -21.56
CA GLU A 1251 -16.06 -21.12 -22.95
C GLU A 1251 -17.37 -21.93 -22.98
N ASN A 1252 -17.75 -22.54 -21.84
CA ASN A 1252 -19.00 -23.26 -21.66
C ASN A 1252 -20.21 -22.37 -21.31
N TYR A 1253 -20.05 -21.06 -21.14
CA TYR A 1253 -21.14 -20.14 -20.80
C TYR A 1253 -21.94 -19.61 -22.00
N LYS A 1254 -21.68 -20.13 -23.22
CA LYS A 1254 -22.62 -20.00 -24.34
C LYS A 1254 -23.71 -21.07 -24.23
N LEU A 1255 -24.63 -20.94 -23.27
CA LEU A 1255 -25.94 -21.63 -23.30
C LEU A 1255 -26.89 -21.21 -22.14
N THR A 1256 -27.08 -19.93 -21.86
CA THR A 1256 -28.30 -19.46 -21.15
C THR A 1256 -28.69 -18.03 -21.57
N SER A 1257 -28.92 -17.81 -22.86
CA SER A 1257 -29.62 -16.61 -23.35
C SER A 1257 -31.15 -16.82 -23.47
N ASP A 1258 -31.68 -17.99 -23.10
CA ASP A 1258 -33.08 -18.38 -23.32
C ASP A 1258 -34.00 -18.23 -22.09
N HIS A 1259 -33.65 -17.37 -21.12
CA HIS A 1259 -34.53 -17.09 -19.96
C HIS A 1259 -35.06 -15.65 -19.85
N CYS A 1260 -34.79 -14.77 -20.83
CA CYS A 1260 -35.43 -13.45 -20.91
C CYS A 1260 -36.21 -13.20 -22.22
N ALA A 1261 -36.34 -14.20 -23.10
CA ALA A 1261 -37.03 -14.05 -24.39
C ALA A 1261 -38.56 -14.21 -24.32
N SER A 1262 -39.18 -14.34 -23.14
CA SER A 1262 -40.63 -14.58 -23.02
C SER A 1262 -41.48 -13.37 -22.59
N GLN A 1263 -40.96 -12.14 -22.57
CA GLN A 1263 -41.76 -10.95 -22.20
C GLN A 1263 -41.60 -9.70 -23.07
N THR A 1264 -41.10 -9.82 -24.31
CA THR A 1264 -41.16 -8.71 -25.28
C THR A 1264 -41.86 -9.15 -26.56
N GLY A 1265 -43.19 -9.22 -26.48
CA GLY A 1265 -44.06 -9.21 -27.64
C GLY A 1265 -44.40 -7.77 -28.06
N ALA A 1266 -44.09 -7.44 -29.32
CA ALA A 1266 -44.33 -6.18 -30.05
C ALA A 1266 -43.42 -5.00 -29.62
N ALA A 1267 -42.67 -4.31 -30.48
CA ALA A 1267 -42.68 -4.17 -31.93
C ALA A 1267 -41.25 -3.98 -32.46
N ARG A 1268 -41.03 -4.42 -33.71
CA ARG A 1268 -39.93 -4.00 -34.57
C ARG A 1268 -40.12 -2.56 -35.03
#